data_AF-A0A8C5WBY2-F1
#
_entry.id   AF-A0A8C5WBY2-F1
#
_cell.length_a   1.000
_cell.length_b   1.000
_cell.length_c   1.000
_cell.angle_alpha   90.00
_cell.angle_beta   90.00
_cell.angle_gamma   90.00
#
_symmetry.space_group_name_H-M   'P 1'
#
loop_
_entity.id
_entity.type
_entity.pdbx_description
1 polymer ?
#
loop_
_entity_poly.entity_id
_entity_poly.type
_entity_poly.pdbx_seq_one_letter_code
_entity_poly.pdbx_strand_id
1 'polypeptide(L)'
;MALSNAPAQTAVDCLRMLSINAHGLNSPQKRRTLLRHLRRMKTDVAFIQETHFSSTKPPSLKDSRFPTGFFAYNSVAPKKNGVAILIRKNCPLKVLSSVMDPEGRFLILHCTLSHLSLTVLNVYAPPTPDTAFWSTLSSHMPTSATCRTILAGDFNATLCPAVDRTSPIHVSHPSDKLLLSFCTRHALLDAWRLQHPSVKDYTFFSHPHRTYSRIDLFLLSRDCLPFVNNTDIHSITWSDHADITMSFRIPNYHSHWAWKLNDSLLHNTEMRASIGDAAREYFDLNTDSVDSPITLWAAHKTVLRGHIIALATRHKRTKLAQLTALQAQLAHRERQHKASPSQTTFHALQRTRTELHALLVADTARAMKYTKRMYYEKSNKADSMLARKLRSQYNERIIPRIRTMKGKVVTNPEDIATEFGQTLQAIYDHAPHQTIKDPALRDRILQFLHKADLPKLTTSQSERLGAPIKEEEVAAALKSFKSGKAPGPDGYTCLYYKTFLNIFLTPLTIMYNSLMEGKPLTADMQSSTLALIPKPGKDPLDPLNYRPIALLNIDYKIFTKILSTRLNPFLPTLIHADQVGFVPHRQARDNTRRCIDLIWVAQTSNLSTLFLSLDAEKAFDRLTWPFMFHTLTHVGIPHSFYTAITALYDSPTALLPLPGACPRRIDIRNGTRQGCPLSPLLFALCIEPLLSTIRHNSDISGITVGVNEYKVAAYADDLFLTLSRPMHSLPYLFELLDTFASLSGFKINKSKSTAFPINLPASSSDLLALNFSLPISSSPLTYLGLKLSPHLDQLYDLNYTPLLTQIKHDIDSWQEMSISWLGRLNSIKMNVLPRLLYLFQSLPIPVPPNALKDMQQRIDKFVWSGRRPRIARRLMYIPKTSGGLALPNLKLYLSAALLTQIAEWHLPIAQKRWVNIENDMMLPDLLPFFMWLPKSARKDQHLRCPLVSHSLHTWDTLSRKFSLTAEISPLLPLYRNPWFLPGMTPQDFTVYDQGDVSRIADLMVDGHLRTYADIATELPLTSRDFFRYLQLSSFVSQHNIKQAATLTPTWFEKICLRGTTFKGAISSIYESLVLHGHPGHFPYMLKWQADIGEELDEEDWSAIWEANFKSSGCITHMEQSVKTLFRWYLTPVRLHHMHAIPNGLCWRGCGQLGTYYHQWWLCPKLRPYWATLADWLHQALERPVEINPWTFLLSRPVEGLLRCENKLIARVTLIARRALARHWNQPTLPSYPELSGMFTEARMMEQLTAQIHDTPHLYLKIWAAWIGCPALP
;
A
#
# COMPACT_ATOMS: atom_id res chain seq x y z
N MET A 1 -7.17 -41.53 -13.88
CA MET A 1 -8.33 -41.91 -14.72
C MET A 1 -9.26 -42.80 -13.91
N ALA A 2 -10.56 -42.82 -14.26
CA ALA A 2 -11.70 -43.44 -13.57
C ALA A 2 -12.31 -42.63 -12.40
N LEU A 3 -13.34 -41.85 -12.73
CA LEU A 3 -14.59 -41.65 -11.97
C LEU A 3 -15.48 -40.68 -12.77
N SER A 4 -16.13 -41.18 -13.83
CA SER A 4 -17.23 -40.49 -14.51
C SER A 4 -18.37 -41.47 -14.70
N ASN A 5 -19.34 -41.43 -13.80
CA ASN A 5 -20.72 -41.88 -14.04
C ASN A 5 -21.59 -41.32 -12.90
N ALA A 6 -22.06 -40.09 -13.10
CA ALA A 6 -23.21 -39.54 -12.39
C ALA A 6 -24.28 -39.20 -13.44
N PRO A 7 -25.57 -39.49 -13.19
CA PRO A 7 -26.61 -39.43 -14.21
C PRO A 7 -26.85 -37.99 -14.66
N ALA A 8 -27.03 -37.82 -15.97
CA ALA A 8 -27.29 -36.55 -16.62
C ALA A 8 -28.64 -35.95 -16.16
N GLN A 9 -28.60 -35.10 -15.13
CA GLN A 9 -29.58 -34.02 -15.02
C GLN A 9 -29.33 -33.09 -16.20
N THR A 10 -30.34 -32.86 -17.05
CA THR A 10 -30.32 -31.88 -18.14
C THR A 10 -29.82 -30.54 -17.61
N ALA A 11 -28.53 -30.25 -17.80
CA ALA A 11 -27.88 -29.07 -17.27
C ALA A 11 -28.36 -27.86 -18.08
N VAL A 12 -28.97 -26.90 -17.40
CA VAL A 12 -29.22 -25.58 -18.00
C VAL A 12 -27.85 -24.93 -18.17
N ASP A 13 -27.38 -24.74 -19.41
CA ASP A 13 -26.06 -24.13 -19.67
C ASP A 13 -26.05 -22.59 -19.51
N CYS A 14 -27.22 -21.95 -19.46
CA CYS A 14 -27.36 -20.50 -19.40
C CYS A 14 -28.65 -20.07 -18.68
N LEU A 15 -28.56 -19.08 -17.79
CA LEU A 15 -29.68 -18.41 -17.15
C LEU A 15 -30.17 -17.24 -17.98
N ARG A 16 -31.48 -17.16 -18.24
CA ARG A 16 -32.11 -15.98 -18.82
C ARG A 16 -32.65 -15.06 -17.73
N MET A 17 -32.08 -13.86 -17.66
CA MET A 17 -32.46 -12.81 -16.72
C MET A 17 -33.27 -11.73 -17.45
N LEU A 18 -34.37 -11.27 -16.87
CA LEU A 18 -35.23 -10.23 -17.44
C LEU A 18 -35.54 -9.15 -16.40
N SER A 19 -35.39 -7.88 -16.75
CA SER A 19 -35.85 -6.75 -15.93
C SER A 19 -36.99 -6.00 -16.61
N ILE A 20 -38.01 -5.63 -15.84
CA ILE A 20 -39.20 -4.94 -16.34
C ILE A 20 -39.84 -4.07 -15.25
N ASN A 21 -40.11 -2.80 -15.57
CA ASN A 21 -41.01 -1.96 -14.80
C ASN A 21 -42.46 -2.39 -15.11
N ALA A 22 -43.23 -2.80 -14.10
CA ALA A 22 -44.58 -3.32 -14.30
C ALA A 22 -45.68 -2.27 -14.16
N HIS A 23 -45.38 -1.07 -13.66
CA HIS A 23 -46.34 0.00 -13.39
C HIS A 23 -47.62 -0.47 -12.67
N GLY A 24 -47.45 -1.15 -11.55
CA GLY A 24 -48.49 -1.68 -10.67
C GLY A 24 -48.99 -3.08 -11.01
N LEU A 25 -49.07 -3.96 -9.99
CA LEU A 25 -49.48 -5.37 -10.12
C LEU A 25 -50.67 -5.76 -9.24
N ASN A 26 -51.46 -4.79 -8.76
CA ASN A 26 -52.64 -5.10 -7.95
C ASN A 26 -53.73 -5.84 -8.76
N SER A 27 -53.89 -5.52 -10.06
CA SER A 27 -54.84 -6.20 -10.95
C SER A 27 -54.48 -7.68 -11.20
N PRO A 28 -55.40 -8.63 -10.97
CA PRO A 28 -55.20 -10.04 -11.32
C PRO A 28 -54.92 -10.27 -12.82
N GLN A 29 -55.52 -9.48 -13.72
CA GLN A 29 -55.32 -9.60 -15.16
C GLN A 29 -53.89 -9.19 -15.56
N LYS A 30 -53.37 -8.11 -14.95
CA LYS A 30 -51.99 -7.64 -15.20
C LYS A 30 -50.96 -8.63 -14.65
N ARG A 31 -51.22 -9.25 -13.49
CA ARG A 31 -50.41 -10.36 -12.95
C ARG A 31 -50.37 -11.58 -13.88
N ARG A 32 -51.51 -11.98 -14.46
CA ARG A 32 -51.57 -13.08 -15.44
C ARG A 32 -50.80 -12.73 -16.72
N THR A 33 -50.87 -11.49 -17.16
CA THR A 33 -50.16 -10.98 -18.35
C THR A 33 -48.65 -11.03 -18.14
N LEU A 34 -48.16 -10.52 -17.00
CA LEU A 34 -46.75 -10.62 -16.60
C LEU A 34 -46.27 -12.08 -16.61
N LEU A 35 -47.00 -12.99 -15.95
CA LEU A 35 -46.60 -14.40 -15.88
C LEU A 35 -46.58 -15.07 -17.27
N ARG A 36 -47.53 -14.77 -18.17
CA ARG A 36 -47.50 -15.25 -19.56
C ARG A 36 -46.31 -14.69 -20.33
N HIS A 37 -46.00 -13.40 -20.13
CA HIS A 37 -44.86 -12.76 -20.76
C HIS A 37 -43.53 -13.40 -20.32
N LEU A 38 -43.32 -13.63 -19.01
CA LEU A 38 -42.15 -14.34 -18.49
C LEU A 38 -42.01 -15.76 -19.07
N ARG A 39 -43.14 -16.45 -19.33
CA ARG A 39 -43.14 -17.76 -20.00
C ARG A 39 -42.70 -17.66 -21.46
N ARG A 40 -43.20 -16.65 -22.20
CA ARG A 40 -42.82 -16.41 -23.60
C ARG A 40 -41.33 -16.12 -23.72
N MET A 41 -40.78 -15.32 -22.81
CA MET A 41 -39.36 -14.95 -22.79
C MET A 41 -38.44 -16.06 -22.24
N LYS A 42 -39.02 -17.18 -21.77
CA LYS A 42 -38.30 -18.29 -21.12
C LYS A 42 -37.43 -17.80 -19.95
N THR A 43 -37.94 -16.86 -19.16
CA THR A 43 -37.20 -16.23 -18.06
C THR A 43 -36.95 -17.19 -16.92
N ASP A 44 -35.72 -17.21 -16.40
CA ASP A 44 -35.34 -18.00 -15.22
C ASP A 44 -35.27 -17.14 -13.95
N VAL A 45 -34.84 -15.87 -14.08
CA VAL A 45 -34.85 -14.87 -13.00
C VAL A 45 -35.46 -13.57 -13.51
N ALA A 46 -36.51 -13.09 -12.86
CA ALA A 46 -37.22 -11.86 -13.24
C ALA A 46 -37.04 -10.77 -12.16
N PHE A 47 -36.64 -9.57 -12.58
CA PHE A 47 -36.54 -8.36 -11.77
C PHE A 47 -37.70 -7.44 -12.13
N ILE A 48 -38.59 -7.17 -11.17
CA ILE A 48 -39.82 -6.43 -11.41
C ILE A 48 -39.83 -5.16 -10.56
N GLN A 49 -40.02 -4.00 -11.18
CA GLN A 49 -40.15 -2.70 -10.51
C GLN A 49 -41.61 -2.22 -10.50
N GLU A 50 -41.92 -1.24 -9.63
CA GLU A 50 -43.25 -0.66 -9.43
C GLU A 50 -44.36 -1.70 -9.17
N THR A 51 -44.21 -2.58 -8.18
CA THR A 51 -45.22 -3.61 -7.91
C THR A 51 -46.51 -3.05 -7.28
N HIS A 52 -46.42 -1.96 -6.52
CA HIS A 52 -47.53 -1.23 -5.87
C HIS A 52 -48.37 -2.05 -4.86
N PHE A 53 -47.79 -3.07 -4.23
CA PHE A 53 -48.53 -3.89 -3.26
C PHE A 53 -48.92 -3.10 -2.00
N SER A 54 -50.17 -3.25 -1.56
CA SER A 54 -50.78 -2.44 -0.50
C SER A 54 -50.97 -3.13 0.86
N SER A 55 -50.58 -4.41 1.02
CA SER A 55 -50.86 -5.22 2.22
C SER A 55 -49.61 -5.91 2.80
N THR A 56 -49.62 -6.17 4.12
CA THR A 56 -48.59 -6.93 4.86
C THR A 56 -48.38 -8.38 4.38
N LYS A 57 -49.29 -8.89 3.54
CA LYS A 57 -49.12 -10.09 2.73
C LYS A 57 -49.28 -9.71 1.25
N PRO A 58 -48.22 -9.75 0.42
CA PRO A 58 -48.34 -9.42 -0.99
C PRO A 58 -49.31 -10.39 -1.69
N PRO A 59 -50.11 -9.93 -2.67
CA PRO A 59 -50.99 -10.80 -3.44
C PRO A 59 -50.18 -11.92 -4.09
N SER A 60 -50.68 -13.16 -3.97
CA SER A 60 -49.95 -14.32 -4.44
C SER A 60 -49.74 -14.30 -5.96
N LEU A 61 -48.48 -14.21 -6.40
CA LEU A 61 -48.04 -14.52 -7.77
C LEU A 61 -47.95 -16.05 -7.94
N LYS A 62 -49.07 -16.75 -7.70
CA LYS A 62 -49.17 -18.22 -7.71
C LYS A 62 -48.97 -18.76 -9.13
N ASP A 63 -47.73 -19.06 -9.49
CA ASP A 63 -47.37 -19.88 -10.66
C ASP A 63 -46.54 -21.08 -10.18
N SER A 64 -46.91 -22.29 -10.59
CA SER A 64 -46.17 -23.52 -10.25
C SER A 64 -44.72 -23.50 -10.76
N ARG A 65 -44.41 -22.63 -11.74
CA ARG A 65 -43.07 -22.41 -12.27
C ARG A 65 -42.24 -21.40 -11.48
N PHE A 66 -42.83 -20.55 -10.66
CA PHE A 66 -42.11 -19.57 -9.81
C PHE A 66 -42.53 -19.76 -8.35
N PRO A 67 -42.13 -20.88 -7.71
CA PRO A 67 -42.57 -21.21 -6.35
C PRO A 67 -42.03 -20.25 -5.29
N THR A 68 -40.95 -19.52 -5.61
CA THR A 68 -40.26 -18.62 -4.68
C THR A 68 -40.21 -17.21 -5.28
N GLY A 69 -40.85 -16.26 -4.59
CA GLY A 69 -40.79 -14.83 -4.91
C GLY A 69 -40.38 -14.03 -3.69
N PHE A 70 -39.53 -13.02 -3.90
CA PHE A 70 -39.05 -12.10 -2.87
C PHE A 70 -39.57 -10.69 -3.16
N PHE A 71 -39.93 -9.94 -2.13
CA PHE A 71 -40.67 -8.68 -2.27
C PHE A 71 -40.17 -7.63 -1.28
N ALA A 72 -40.00 -6.39 -1.72
CA ALA A 72 -39.83 -5.22 -0.87
C ALA A 72 -40.92 -4.18 -1.20
N TYR A 73 -41.62 -3.69 -0.19
CA TYR A 73 -42.73 -2.74 -0.31
C TYR A 73 -42.89 -1.94 0.99
N ASN A 74 -43.47 -0.75 0.91
CA ASN A 74 -43.67 0.14 2.05
C ASN A 74 -44.88 -0.31 2.89
N SER A 75 -44.64 -0.68 4.16
CA SER A 75 -45.68 -1.18 5.08
C SER A 75 -46.46 -0.09 5.82
N VAL A 76 -45.96 1.15 5.84
CA VAL A 76 -46.50 2.27 6.65
C VAL A 76 -47.37 3.21 5.82
N ALA A 77 -47.04 3.41 4.54
CA ALA A 77 -47.82 4.20 3.60
C ALA A 77 -47.88 3.49 2.24
N PRO A 78 -48.99 2.80 1.89
CA PRO A 78 -49.13 2.16 0.59
C PRO A 78 -49.21 3.24 -0.52
N LYS A 79 -48.08 3.54 -1.14
CA LYS A 79 -47.94 4.39 -2.33
C LYS A 79 -47.09 3.68 -3.39
N LYS A 80 -47.04 4.26 -4.60
CA LYS A 80 -46.53 3.81 -5.92
C LYS A 80 -45.11 3.19 -6.00
N ASN A 81 -44.59 2.53 -4.96
CA ASN A 81 -43.27 1.92 -4.94
C ASN A 81 -43.38 0.42 -4.68
N GLY A 82 -42.32 -0.33 -5.00
CA GLY A 82 -42.20 -1.75 -4.67
C GLY A 82 -41.41 -2.51 -5.72
N VAL A 83 -40.58 -3.45 -5.28
CA VAL A 83 -39.75 -4.29 -6.16
C VAL A 83 -39.91 -5.77 -5.82
N ALA A 84 -39.77 -6.64 -6.82
CA ALA A 84 -39.85 -8.09 -6.65
C ALA A 84 -38.80 -8.84 -7.47
N ILE A 85 -38.32 -9.97 -6.95
CA ILE A 85 -37.48 -10.92 -7.70
C ILE A 85 -38.17 -12.30 -7.70
N LEU A 86 -38.40 -12.85 -8.89
CA LEU A 86 -38.99 -14.18 -9.08
C LEU A 86 -37.92 -15.15 -9.62
N ILE A 87 -37.86 -16.36 -9.05
CA ILE A 87 -36.91 -17.40 -9.46
C ILE A 87 -37.68 -18.64 -9.91
N ARG A 88 -37.35 -19.14 -11.11
CA ARG A 88 -37.99 -20.31 -11.70
C ARG A 88 -37.71 -21.60 -10.91
N LYS A 89 -38.67 -22.51 -10.86
CA LYS A 89 -38.55 -23.88 -10.32
C LYS A 89 -37.42 -24.61 -11.04
N ASN A 90 -36.51 -25.23 -10.27
CA ASN A 90 -35.30 -25.91 -10.75
C ASN A 90 -34.23 -24.98 -11.34
N CYS A 91 -34.30 -23.65 -11.12
CA CYS A 91 -33.18 -22.77 -11.40
C CYS A 91 -31.99 -23.13 -10.49
N PRO A 92 -30.75 -23.25 -11.03
CA PRO A 92 -29.57 -23.61 -10.23
C PRO A 92 -29.12 -22.51 -9.24
N LEU A 93 -29.78 -21.35 -9.24
CA LEU A 93 -29.52 -20.24 -8.32
C LEU A 93 -30.14 -20.52 -6.94
N LYS A 94 -29.29 -20.75 -5.92
CA LYS A 94 -29.71 -20.98 -4.54
C LYS A 94 -29.62 -19.68 -3.72
N VAL A 95 -30.72 -19.25 -3.12
CA VAL A 95 -30.74 -18.04 -2.26
C VAL A 95 -30.28 -18.40 -0.85
N LEU A 96 -29.31 -17.66 -0.33
CA LEU A 96 -28.77 -17.80 1.03
C LEU A 96 -29.42 -16.83 2.02
N SER A 97 -29.61 -15.57 1.62
CA SER A 97 -30.24 -14.54 2.44
C SER A 97 -30.79 -13.40 1.57
N SER A 98 -31.66 -12.57 2.15
CA SER A 98 -32.28 -11.41 1.49
C SER A 98 -32.26 -10.17 2.37
N VAL A 99 -32.04 -9.00 1.77
CA VAL A 99 -32.19 -7.68 2.40
C VAL A 99 -33.28 -6.91 1.67
N MET A 100 -34.24 -6.39 2.42
CA MET A 100 -35.42 -5.68 1.89
C MET A 100 -35.40 -4.25 2.38
N ASP A 101 -35.62 -3.31 1.46
CA ASP A 101 -35.75 -1.90 1.80
C ASP A 101 -37.12 -1.59 2.42
N PRO A 102 -37.20 -0.91 3.58
CA PRO A 102 -38.47 -0.53 4.21
C PRO A 102 -39.34 0.38 3.34
N GLU A 103 -38.76 1.14 2.40
CA GLU A 103 -39.50 2.01 1.47
C GLU A 103 -39.89 1.31 0.16
N GLY A 104 -39.45 0.05 -0.04
CA GLY A 104 -39.73 -0.74 -1.23
C GLY A 104 -38.96 -0.33 -2.49
N ARG A 105 -37.83 0.38 -2.35
CA ARG A 105 -37.03 0.88 -3.49
C ARG A 105 -35.96 -0.11 -3.97
N PHE A 106 -35.52 -1.03 -3.14
CA PHE A 106 -34.57 -2.06 -3.55
C PHE A 106 -34.76 -3.39 -2.80
N LEU A 107 -34.30 -4.46 -3.44
CA LEU A 107 -34.29 -5.82 -2.91
C LEU A 107 -32.98 -6.50 -3.29
N ILE A 108 -32.30 -7.07 -2.31
CA ILE A 108 -30.98 -7.69 -2.47
C ILE A 108 -31.09 -9.15 -2.07
N LEU A 109 -30.69 -10.05 -2.96
CA LEU A 109 -30.55 -11.47 -2.70
C LEU A 109 -29.08 -11.87 -2.75
N HIS A 110 -28.60 -12.51 -1.69
CA HIS A 110 -27.31 -13.18 -1.70
C HIS A 110 -27.53 -14.63 -2.11
N CYS A 111 -26.91 -15.04 -3.21
CA CYS A 111 -27.13 -16.32 -3.86
C CYS A 111 -25.83 -17.09 -4.08
N THR A 112 -25.97 -18.39 -4.31
CA THR A 112 -24.93 -19.24 -4.88
C THR A 112 -25.40 -19.87 -6.18
N LEU A 113 -24.57 -19.77 -7.21
CA LEU A 113 -24.77 -20.42 -8.51
C LEU A 113 -23.61 -21.40 -8.70
N SER A 114 -23.88 -22.70 -8.57
CA SER A 114 -22.83 -23.73 -8.45
C SER A 114 -21.87 -23.42 -7.29
N HIS A 115 -20.62 -23.02 -7.57
CA HIS A 115 -19.62 -22.63 -6.56
C HIS A 115 -19.38 -21.11 -6.52
N LEU A 116 -20.11 -20.32 -7.31
CA LEU A 116 -19.99 -18.87 -7.35
C LEU A 116 -20.91 -18.21 -6.32
N SER A 117 -20.38 -17.25 -5.56
CA SER A 117 -21.18 -16.32 -4.77
C SER A 117 -21.60 -15.13 -5.63
N LEU A 118 -22.91 -14.91 -5.71
CA LEU A 118 -23.56 -13.91 -6.54
C LEU A 118 -24.50 -13.08 -5.67
N THR A 119 -24.42 -11.75 -5.73
CA THR A 119 -25.42 -10.85 -5.17
C THR A 119 -26.27 -10.30 -6.31
N VAL A 120 -27.57 -10.53 -6.22
CA VAL A 120 -28.56 -10.15 -7.22
C VAL A 120 -29.44 -9.07 -6.62
N LEU A 121 -29.51 -7.91 -7.26
CA LEU A 121 -30.22 -6.74 -6.76
C LEU A 121 -31.25 -6.26 -7.77
N ASN A 122 -32.43 -5.93 -7.26
CA ASN A 122 -33.47 -5.22 -7.98
C ASN A 122 -33.59 -3.81 -7.42
N VAL A 123 -33.55 -2.78 -8.27
CA VAL A 123 -33.60 -1.36 -7.86
C VAL A 123 -34.68 -0.61 -8.62
N TYR A 124 -35.37 0.27 -7.89
CA TYR A 124 -36.23 1.32 -8.39
C TYR A 124 -35.77 2.65 -7.77
N ALA A 125 -34.95 3.41 -8.51
CA ALA A 125 -34.35 4.64 -7.99
C ALA A 125 -35.36 5.81 -7.99
N PRO A 126 -35.24 6.78 -7.08
CA PRO A 126 -36.11 7.96 -7.06
C PRO A 126 -35.97 8.80 -8.34
N PRO A 127 -37.06 9.37 -8.89
CA PRO A 127 -37.00 10.24 -10.07
C PRO A 127 -36.30 11.59 -9.77
N THR A 128 -36.38 12.06 -8.52
CA THR A 128 -35.68 13.25 -8.06
C THR A 128 -34.29 12.91 -7.50
N PRO A 129 -33.28 13.80 -7.61
CA PRO A 129 -31.95 13.56 -7.08
C PRO A 129 -31.98 13.37 -5.55
N ASP A 130 -31.74 12.16 -5.07
CA ASP A 130 -31.74 11.80 -3.65
C ASP A 130 -30.41 11.18 -3.23
N THR A 131 -29.58 11.94 -2.50
CA THR A 131 -28.28 11.49 -2.01
C THR A 131 -28.40 10.48 -0.87
N ALA A 132 -29.47 10.53 -0.07
CA ALA A 132 -29.69 9.62 1.04
C ALA A 132 -29.96 8.20 0.52
N PHE A 133 -30.83 8.06 -0.48
CA PHE A 133 -31.09 6.78 -1.15
C PHE A 133 -29.80 6.10 -1.64
N TRP A 134 -28.97 6.81 -2.41
CA TRP A 134 -27.71 6.26 -2.94
C TRP A 134 -26.70 5.92 -1.85
N SER A 135 -26.70 6.66 -0.73
CA SER A 135 -25.85 6.38 0.43
C SER A 135 -26.28 5.10 1.15
N THR A 136 -27.59 4.91 1.34
CA THR A 136 -28.19 3.70 1.92
C THR A 136 -27.92 2.49 1.05
N LEU A 137 -28.23 2.56 -0.26
CA LEU A 137 -27.93 1.47 -1.20
C LEU A 137 -26.44 1.13 -1.21
N SER A 138 -25.56 2.14 -1.18
CA SER A 138 -24.11 1.93 -1.12
C SER A 138 -23.64 1.23 0.16
N SER A 139 -24.32 1.42 1.29
CA SER A 139 -24.01 0.74 2.56
C SER A 139 -24.30 -0.77 2.52
N HIS A 140 -25.22 -1.19 1.65
CA HIS A 140 -25.61 -2.59 1.47
C HIS A 140 -24.87 -3.30 0.32
N MET A 141 -24.14 -2.54 -0.52
CA MET A 141 -23.35 -3.13 -1.59
C MET A 141 -22.22 -4.01 -1.04
N PRO A 142 -21.99 -5.20 -1.63
CA PRO A 142 -20.95 -6.10 -1.17
C PRO A 142 -19.57 -5.44 -1.26
N THR A 143 -18.84 -5.44 -0.15
CA THR A 143 -17.47 -4.89 -0.06
C THR A 143 -16.37 -5.89 -0.42
N SER A 144 -16.70 -7.18 -0.55
CA SER A 144 -15.75 -8.22 -0.95
C SER A 144 -15.47 -8.20 -2.45
N ALA A 145 -14.19 -8.23 -2.84
CA ALA A 145 -13.76 -8.39 -4.23
C ALA A 145 -14.14 -9.75 -4.84
N THR A 146 -14.59 -10.72 -4.03
CA THR A 146 -14.97 -12.07 -4.51
C THR A 146 -16.46 -12.23 -4.77
N CYS A 147 -17.28 -11.24 -4.42
CA CYS A 147 -18.73 -11.31 -4.56
C CYS A 147 -19.15 -10.64 -5.88
N ARG A 148 -19.61 -11.45 -6.83
CA ARG A 148 -20.13 -10.98 -8.11
C ARG A 148 -21.45 -10.27 -7.92
N THR A 149 -21.67 -9.16 -8.60
CA THR A 149 -22.88 -8.36 -8.43
C THR A 149 -23.62 -8.22 -9.76
N ILE A 150 -24.90 -8.54 -9.75
CA ILE A 150 -25.84 -8.28 -10.84
C ILE A 150 -26.92 -7.36 -10.29
N LEU A 151 -26.95 -6.14 -10.80
CA LEU A 151 -27.90 -5.11 -10.43
C LEU A 151 -28.78 -4.83 -11.65
N ALA A 152 -30.09 -4.90 -11.48
CA ALA A 152 -31.04 -4.67 -12.57
C ALA A 152 -32.21 -3.83 -12.08
N GLY A 153 -32.78 -3.04 -12.98
CA GLY A 153 -34.01 -2.31 -12.71
C GLY A 153 -34.05 -0.94 -13.35
N ASP A 154 -34.94 -0.10 -12.83
CA ASP A 154 -35.21 1.24 -13.31
C ASP A 154 -34.49 2.26 -12.42
N PHE A 155 -33.55 2.99 -13.03
CA PHE A 155 -32.69 3.93 -12.35
C PHE A 155 -33.15 5.38 -12.47
N ASN A 156 -34.20 5.67 -13.25
CA ASN A 156 -34.65 7.03 -13.55
C ASN A 156 -33.51 7.99 -13.98
N ALA A 157 -32.42 7.44 -14.53
CA ALA A 157 -31.19 8.15 -14.87
C ALA A 157 -30.43 7.40 -15.97
N THR A 158 -29.64 8.13 -16.75
CA THR A 158 -28.89 7.64 -17.92
C THR A 158 -27.38 7.72 -17.68
N LEU A 159 -26.61 6.75 -18.16
CA LEU A 159 -25.14 6.74 -18.02
C LEU A 159 -24.42 7.50 -19.14
N CYS A 160 -24.95 7.45 -20.36
CA CYS A 160 -24.37 8.14 -21.52
C CYS A 160 -25.44 9.01 -22.20
N PRO A 161 -25.80 10.18 -21.64
CA PRO A 161 -26.91 11.00 -22.14
C PRO A 161 -26.88 11.31 -23.65
N ALA A 162 -25.68 11.41 -24.25
CA ALA A 162 -25.51 11.68 -25.68
C ALA A 162 -26.04 10.58 -26.61
N VAL A 163 -26.08 9.32 -26.15
CA VAL A 163 -26.57 8.16 -26.92
C VAL A 163 -27.78 7.50 -26.28
N ASP A 164 -28.01 7.72 -24.98
CA ASP A 164 -29.11 7.14 -24.20
C ASP A 164 -30.37 8.02 -24.17
N ARG A 165 -30.37 9.18 -24.84
CA ARG A 165 -31.54 10.06 -24.99
C ARG A 165 -31.67 10.58 -26.42
N THR A 166 -32.90 10.95 -26.80
CA THR A 166 -33.19 11.60 -28.09
C THR A 166 -33.20 13.13 -28.02
N SER A 167 -33.20 13.73 -26.82
CA SER A 167 -33.25 15.19 -26.66
C SER A 167 -31.97 15.87 -27.17
N PRO A 168 -32.08 17.03 -27.86
CA PRO A 168 -30.93 17.80 -28.36
C PRO A 168 -30.09 18.47 -27.27
N ILE A 169 -30.57 18.50 -26.01
CA ILE A 169 -29.86 19.10 -24.88
C ILE A 169 -28.93 18.04 -24.27
N HIS A 170 -27.63 18.13 -24.58
CA HIS A 170 -26.57 17.26 -24.03
C HIS A 170 -26.22 17.55 -22.55
N VAL A 171 -27.11 18.18 -21.77
CA VAL A 171 -26.86 18.55 -20.38
C VAL A 171 -27.21 17.38 -19.47
N SER A 172 -26.24 16.89 -18.69
CA SER A 172 -26.47 15.81 -17.72
C SER A 172 -27.40 16.28 -16.59
N HIS A 173 -28.43 15.49 -16.29
CA HIS A 173 -29.30 15.71 -15.14
C HIS A 173 -28.53 15.40 -13.83
N PRO A 174 -28.85 16.02 -12.68
CA PRO A 174 -28.18 15.69 -11.42
C PRO A 174 -28.29 14.20 -11.03
N SER A 175 -29.41 13.54 -11.35
CA SER A 175 -29.58 12.09 -11.15
C SER A 175 -28.60 11.25 -12.00
N ASP A 176 -28.26 11.70 -13.22
CA ASP A 176 -27.27 11.04 -14.07
C ASP A 176 -25.88 11.07 -13.42
N LYS A 177 -25.52 12.21 -12.79
CA LYS A 177 -24.25 12.33 -12.04
C LYS A 177 -24.24 11.43 -10.81
N LEU A 178 -25.36 11.30 -10.10
CA LEU A 178 -25.48 10.41 -8.94
C LEU A 178 -25.34 8.94 -9.35
N LEU A 179 -26.03 8.50 -10.41
CA LEU A 179 -25.93 7.14 -10.95
C LEU A 179 -24.50 6.86 -11.43
N LEU A 180 -23.88 7.77 -12.19
CA LEU A 180 -22.51 7.63 -12.66
C LEU A 180 -21.53 7.57 -11.47
N SER A 181 -21.73 8.39 -10.44
CA SER A 181 -20.93 8.36 -9.21
C SER A 181 -21.09 7.03 -8.48
N PHE A 182 -22.30 6.46 -8.45
CA PHE A 182 -22.59 5.17 -7.83
C PHE A 182 -21.94 4.02 -8.60
N CYS A 183 -22.09 3.99 -9.92
CA CYS A 183 -21.45 2.99 -10.79
C CYS A 183 -19.93 3.05 -10.68
N THR A 184 -19.36 4.27 -10.67
CA THR A 184 -17.92 4.49 -10.47
C THR A 184 -17.47 4.05 -9.08
N ARG A 185 -18.27 4.33 -8.03
CA ARG A 185 -17.99 3.96 -6.64
C ARG A 185 -17.97 2.45 -6.42
N HIS A 186 -18.87 1.72 -7.06
CA HIS A 186 -19.01 0.26 -6.94
C HIS A 186 -18.41 -0.52 -8.10
N ALA A 187 -17.77 0.19 -9.04
CA ALA A 187 -17.15 -0.35 -10.24
C ALA A 187 -18.07 -1.28 -11.06
N LEU A 188 -19.31 -0.81 -11.25
CA LEU A 188 -20.34 -1.47 -12.06
C LEU A 188 -20.25 -0.99 -13.50
N LEU A 189 -20.52 -1.90 -14.42
CA LEU A 189 -20.52 -1.66 -15.85
C LEU A 189 -21.87 -2.01 -16.45
N ASP A 190 -22.29 -1.22 -17.42
CA ASP A 190 -23.50 -1.46 -18.19
C ASP A 190 -23.28 -2.59 -19.20
N ALA A 191 -23.99 -3.70 -19.01
CA ALA A 191 -23.86 -4.89 -19.82
C ALA A 191 -24.22 -4.63 -21.30
N TRP A 192 -25.28 -3.85 -21.53
CA TRP A 192 -25.79 -3.60 -22.88
C TRP A 192 -24.88 -2.66 -23.67
N ARG A 193 -24.47 -1.55 -23.05
CA ARG A 193 -23.57 -0.58 -23.70
C ARG A 193 -22.19 -1.16 -24.03
N LEU A 194 -21.73 -2.17 -23.29
CA LEU A 194 -20.47 -2.87 -23.59
C LEU A 194 -20.54 -3.73 -24.85
N GLN A 195 -21.69 -4.36 -25.11
CA GLN A 195 -21.93 -5.17 -26.32
C GLN A 195 -22.33 -4.30 -27.51
N HIS A 196 -23.00 -3.17 -27.26
CA HIS A 196 -23.52 -2.25 -28.27
C HIS A 196 -22.97 -0.81 -28.08
N PRO A 197 -21.67 -0.55 -28.35
CA PRO A 197 -21.04 0.73 -27.98
C PRO A 197 -21.64 1.97 -28.65
N SER A 198 -22.04 1.85 -29.93
CA SER A 198 -22.50 2.95 -30.77
C SER A 198 -23.99 2.89 -31.14
N VAL A 199 -24.68 1.78 -30.83
CA VAL A 199 -26.10 1.60 -31.18
C VAL A 199 -26.98 2.46 -30.27
N LYS A 200 -28.00 3.11 -30.83
CA LYS A 200 -29.01 3.88 -30.09
C LYS A 200 -30.30 3.07 -30.00
N ASP A 201 -30.71 2.75 -28.78
CA ASP A 201 -31.97 2.07 -28.46
C ASP A 201 -32.40 2.46 -27.04
N TYR A 202 -33.69 2.39 -26.73
CA TYR A 202 -34.29 3.07 -25.59
C TYR A 202 -35.29 2.19 -24.82
N THR A 203 -35.42 2.43 -23.51
CA THR A 203 -36.30 1.62 -22.66
C THR A 203 -37.56 2.32 -22.21
N PHE A 204 -37.62 3.65 -22.28
CA PHE A 204 -38.76 4.43 -21.81
C PHE A 204 -39.08 5.59 -22.75
N PHE A 205 -40.38 5.88 -22.92
CA PHE A 205 -40.88 7.05 -23.64
C PHE A 205 -41.61 8.00 -22.69
N SER A 206 -41.09 9.22 -22.57
CA SER A 206 -41.74 10.27 -21.77
C SER A 206 -42.79 11.01 -22.60
N HIS A 207 -44.07 10.76 -22.33
CA HIS A 207 -45.18 11.48 -22.98
C HIS A 207 -45.13 13.01 -22.77
N PRO A 208 -44.87 13.54 -21.56
CA PRO A 208 -44.81 15.00 -21.34
C PRO A 208 -43.67 15.68 -22.10
N HIS A 209 -42.52 15.01 -22.23
CA HIS A 209 -41.33 15.59 -22.86
C HIS A 209 -41.13 15.15 -24.32
N ARG A 210 -41.94 14.21 -24.82
CA ARG A 210 -41.85 13.61 -26.17
C ARG A 210 -40.44 13.11 -26.50
N THR A 211 -39.75 12.54 -25.51
CA THR A 211 -38.37 12.06 -25.64
C THR A 211 -38.24 10.61 -25.19
N TYR A 212 -37.36 9.86 -25.85
CA TYR A 212 -36.97 8.53 -25.42
C TYR A 212 -35.72 8.59 -24.53
N SER A 213 -35.67 7.69 -23.55
CA SER A 213 -34.52 7.52 -22.66
C SER A 213 -34.28 6.05 -22.32
N ARG A 214 -33.01 5.67 -22.14
CA ARG A 214 -32.60 4.34 -21.65
C ARG A 214 -32.28 4.40 -20.15
N ILE A 215 -33.28 4.14 -19.32
CA ILE A 215 -33.20 4.25 -17.84
C ILE A 215 -33.28 2.90 -17.12
N ASP A 216 -33.65 1.84 -17.85
CA ASP A 216 -33.63 0.47 -17.37
C ASP A 216 -32.29 -0.17 -17.75
N LEU A 217 -31.53 -0.64 -16.75
CA LEU A 217 -30.15 -1.06 -16.94
C LEU A 217 -29.86 -2.41 -16.29
N PHE A 218 -29.00 -3.22 -16.93
CA PHE A 218 -28.25 -4.28 -16.27
C PHE A 218 -26.84 -3.78 -15.96
N LEU A 219 -26.58 -3.55 -14.67
CA LEU A 219 -25.30 -3.12 -14.15
C LEU A 219 -24.60 -4.29 -13.47
N LEU A 220 -23.40 -4.62 -13.94
CA LEU A 220 -22.67 -5.82 -13.53
C LEU A 220 -21.32 -5.47 -12.93
N SER A 221 -20.87 -6.24 -11.96
CA SER A 221 -19.45 -6.27 -11.61
C SER A 221 -18.65 -6.80 -12.80
N ARG A 222 -17.43 -6.30 -13.00
CA ARG A 222 -16.62 -6.67 -14.19
C ARG A 222 -16.38 -8.18 -14.31
N ASP A 223 -16.26 -8.90 -13.19
CA ASP A 223 -16.08 -10.37 -13.17
C ASP A 223 -17.31 -11.17 -13.60
N CYS A 224 -18.45 -10.52 -13.83
CA CYS A 224 -19.63 -11.14 -14.44
C CYS A 224 -19.57 -11.12 -15.97
N LEU A 225 -18.81 -10.19 -16.57
CA LEU A 225 -18.80 -9.97 -18.01
C LEU A 225 -18.42 -11.20 -18.84
N PRO A 226 -17.42 -12.03 -18.46
CA PRO A 226 -17.07 -13.22 -19.24
C PRO A 226 -18.22 -14.25 -19.35
N PHE A 227 -19.24 -14.12 -18.50
CA PHE A 227 -20.40 -15.01 -18.48
C PHE A 227 -21.62 -14.41 -19.19
N VAL A 228 -21.54 -13.16 -19.68
CA VAL A 228 -22.62 -12.54 -20.45
C VAL A 228 -22.49 -12.93 -21.92
N ASN A 229 -23.46 -13.68 -22.44
CA ASN A 229 -23.49 -14.04 -23.86
C ASN A 229 -24.11 -12.92 -24.70
N ASN A 230 -25.32 -12.48 -24.35
CA ASN A 230 -26.06 -11.47 -25.09
C ASN A 230 -26.95 -10.63 -24.16
N THR A 231 -27.22 -9.40 -24.60
CA THR A 231 -28.13 -8.44 -23.99
C THR A 231 -28.96 -7.77 -25.06
N ASP A 232 -30.27 -7.70 -24.84
CA ASP A 232 -31.25 -7.18 -25.79
C ASP A 232 -32.25 -6.27 -25.07
N ILE A 233 -32.68 -5.21 -25.75
CA ILE A 233 -33.80 -4.35 -25.38
C ILE A 233 -34.98 -4.75 -26.28
N HIS A 234 -36.14 -5.02 -25.69
CA HIS A 234 -37.33 -5.45 -26.43
C HIS A 234 -38.29 -4.29 -26.69
N SER A 235 -39.33 -4.53 -27.48
CA SER A 235 -40.35 -3.50 -27.74
C SER A 235 -41.28 -3.31 -26.53
N ILE A 236 -41.69 -2.07 -26.29
CA ILE A 236 -42.73 -1.72 -25.30
C ILE A 236 -44.05 -2.38 -25.73
N THR A 237 -44.58 -3.28 -24.90
CA THR A 237 -45.77 -4.09 -25.26
C THR A 237 -46.98 -3.86 -24.36
N TRP A 238 -46.83 -4.05 -23.05
CA TRP A 238 -47.94 -3.95 -22.07
C TRP A 238 -47.60 -3.11 -20.84
N SER A 239 -46.36 -2.64 -20.76
CA SER A 239 -45.86 -1.65 -19.82
C SER A 239 -45.55 -0.36 -20.56
N ASP A 240 -45.30 0.74 -19.86
CA ASP A 240 -44.73 1.98 -20.37
C ASP A 240 -43.20 1.92 -20.54
N HIS A 241 -42.59 0.82 -20.10
CA HIS A 241 -41.18 0.50 -20.33
C HIS A 241 -40.99 -0.73 -21.21
N ALA A 242 -39.86 -0.78 -21.91
CA ALA A 242 -39.34 -1.95 -22.59
C ALA A 242 -38.70 -2.90 -21.59
N ASP A 243 -38.91 -4.20 -21.76
CA ASP A 243 -38.14 -5.20 -21.02
C ASP A 243 -36.72 -5.32 -21.56
N ILE A 244 -35.77 -5.49 -20.65
CA ILE A 244 -34.38 -5.77 -20.97
C ILE A 244 -34.05 -7.21 -20.59
N THR A 245 -33.33 -7.92 -21.45
CA THR A 245 -32.91 -9.30 -21.17
C THR A 245 -31.41 -9.47 -21.23
N MET A 246 -30.89 -10.37 -20.40
CA MET A 246 -29.50 -10.76 -20.37
C MET A 246 -29.40 -12.29 -20.27
N SER A 247 -28.61 -12.88 -21.17
CA SER A 247 -28.24 -14.30 -21.12
C SER A 247 -26.93 -14.49 -20.36
N PHE A 248 -26.99 -15.14 -19.21
CA PHE A 248 -25.86 -15.37 -18.31
C PHE A 248 -25.45 -16.85 -18.31
N ARG A 249 -24.34 -17.18 -18.98
CA ARG A 249 -23.80 -18.55 -19.05
C ARG A 249 -23.48 -19.04 -17.63
N ILE A 250 -23.96 -20.24 -17.30
CA ILE A 250 -23.60 -20.88 -16.04
C ILE A 250 -22.19 -21.43 -16.23
N PRO A 251 -21.20 -20.96 -15.46
CA PRO A 251 -19.85 -21.42 -15.69
C PRO A 251 -19.71 -22.88 -15.25
N ASN A 252 -19.56 -23.76 -16.25
CA ASN A 252 -19.03 -25.11 -16.09
C ASN A 252 -17.52 -24.98 -15.84
N TYR A 253 -17.19 -24.52 -14.65
CA TYR A 253 -15.81 -24.41 -14.20
C TYR A 253 -15.24 -25.83 -14.03
N HIS A 254 -14.48 -26.28 -15.01
CA HIS A 254 -13.22 -26.92 -14.66
C HIS A 254 -12.32 -25.79 -14.19
N SER A 255 -12.42 -25.44 -12.90
CA SER A 255 -11.38 -24.62 -12.32
C SER A 255 -10.10 -25.43 -12.44
N HIS A 256 -9.21 -25.02 -13.33
CA HIS A 256 -7.78 -25.27 -13.14
C HIS A 256 -7.36 -24.37 -11.97
N TRP A 257 -7.85 -24.67 -10.77
CA TRP A 257 -7.37 -24.03 -9.57
C TRP A 257 -6.00 -24.65 -9.32
N ALA A 258 -4.95 -23.86 -9.54
CA ALA A 258 -3.69 -24.12 -8.85
C ALA A 258 -4.05 -24.23 -7.36
N TRP A 259 -3.75 -25.40 -6.77
CA TRP A 259 -4.01 -25.61 -5.36
C TRP A 259 -3.35 -24.49 -4.57
N LYS A 260 -4.05 -23.98 -3.58
CA LYS A 260 -3.53 -22.98 -2.67
C LYS A 260 -3.87 -23.40 -1.26
N LEU A 261 -2.87 -23.40 -0.39
CA LEU A 261 -3.06 -23.68 1.02
C LEU A 261 -4.04 -22.65 1.62
N ASN A 262 -5.07 -23.17 2.27
CA ASN A 262 -5.96 -22.35 3.08
C ASN A 262 -5.31 -22.14 4.46
N ASP A 263 -4.75 -20.96 4.68
CA ASP A 263 -4.09 -20.56 5.93
C ASP A 263 -4.94 -20.81 7.19
N SER A 264 -6.28 -20.83 7.07
CA SER A 264 -7.15 -21.13 8.22
C SER A 264 -6.97 -22.55 8.80
N LEU A 265 -6.48 -23.50 8.01
CA LEU A 265 -6.14 -24.84 8.48
C LEU A 265 -4.97 -24.79 9.48
N LEU A 266 -3.98 -23.92 9.22
CA LEU A 266 -2.83 -23.75 10.10
C LEU A 266 -3.19 -23.07 11.43
N HIS A 267 -4.35 -22.42 11.55
CA HIS A 267 -4.81 -21.85 12.81
C HIS A 267 -5.48 -22.88 13.73
N ASN A 268 -5.92 -24.02 13.19
CA ASN A 268 -6.43 -25.12 14.00
C ASN A 268 -5.24 -25.92 14.57
N THR A 269 -5.20 -26.08 15.90
CA THR A 269 -4.09 -26.73 16.61
C THR A 269 -3.94 -28.21 16.25
N GLU A 270 -5.04 -28.95 16.15
CA GLU A 270 -5.03 -30.37 15.76
C GLU A 270 -4.54 -30.56 14.34
N MET A 271 -5.03 -29.73 13.40
CA MET A 271 -4.58 -29.78 12.01
C MET A 271 -3.12 -29.39 11.88
N ARG A 272 -2.69 -28.33 12.59
CA ARG A 272 -1.30 -27.90 12.62
C ARG A 272 -0.39 -29.00 13.14
N ALA A 273 -0.76 -29.66 14.24
CA ALA A 273 -0.02 -30.78 14.80
C ALA A 273 0.07 -31.91 13.77
N SER A 274 -1.05 -32.37 13.20
CA SER A 274 -1.08 -33.45 12.21
C SER A 274 -0.27 -33.14 10.95
N ILE A 275 -0.26 -31.90 10.47
CA ILE A 275 0.58 -31.47 9.34
C ILE A 275 2.06 -31.48 9.74
N GLY A 276 2.37 -31.01 10.96
CA GLY A 276 3.74 -31.00 11.49
C GLY A 276 4.30 -32.39 11.78
N ASP A 277 3.47 -33.30 12.28
CA ASP A 277 3.83 -34.71 12.52
C ASP A 277 4.12 -35.40 11.19
N ALA A 278 3.24 -35.28 10.20
CA ALA A 278 3.46 -35.84 8.86
C ALA A 278 4.70 -35.25 8.17
N ALA A 279 5.02 -33.97 8.43
CA ALA A 279 6.25 -33.37 7.92
C ALA A 279 7.50 -33.95 8.59
N ARG A 280 7.49 -34.14 9.93
CA ARG A 280 8.58 -34.78 10.67
C ARG A 280 8.78 -36.22 10.22
N GLU A 281 7.72 -37.01 10.26
CA GLU A 281 7.72 -38.41 9.81
C GLU A 281 8.27 -38.55 8.38
N TYR A 282 7.90 -37.64 7.47
CA TYR A 282 8.45 -37.64 6.12
C TYR A 282 9.98 -37.50 6.13
N PHE A 283 10.53 -36.50 6.83
CA PHE A 283 11.98 -36.31 6.87
C PHE A 283 12.68 -37.44 7.64
N ASP A 284 12.13 -37.90 8.76
CA ASP A 284 12.70 -38.99 9.55
C ASP A 284 12.82 -40.29 8.74
N LEU A 285 11.84 -40.59 7.88
CA LEU A 285 11.83 -41.80 7.06
C LEU A 285 12.65 -41.68 5.76
N ASN A 286 12.84 -40.46 5.23
CA ASN A 286 13.33 -40.29 3.86
C ASN A 286 14.68 -39.55 3.75
N THR A 287 15.24 -38.99 4.83
CA THR A 287 16.46 -38.17 4.76
C THR A 287 17.63 -38.89 4.07
N ASP A 288 17.78 -40.20 4.29
CA ASP A 288 18.85 -41.02 3.69
C ASP A 288 18.38 -41.87 2.50
N SER A 289 17.15 -41.66 2.02
CA SER A 289 16.54 -42.48 0.96
C SER A 289 16.81 -41.97 -0.47
N VAL A 290 17.27 -40.72 -0.62
CA VAL A 290 17.48 -40.06 -1.92
C VAL A 290 18.74 -39.20 -1.87
N ASP A 291 19.63 -39.38 -2.85
CA ASP A 291 20.93 -38.66 -2.93
C ASP A 291 20.81 -37.14 -3.15
N SER A 292 19.64 -36.66 -3.57
CA SER A 292 19.37 -35.27 -3.92
C SER A 292 18.49 -34.58 -2.86
N PRO A 293 19.06 -33.69 -2.02
CA PRO A 293 18.29 -32.91 -1.04
C PRO A 293 17.18 -32.06 -1.68
N ILE A 294 17.38 -31.63 -2.93
CA ILE A 294 16.40 -30.86 -3.70
C ILE A 294 15.20 -31.73 -4.08
N THR A 295 15.44 -32.99 -4.45
CA THR A 295 14.38 -33.96 -4.76
C THR A 295 13.62 -34.35 -3.50
N LEU A 296 14.34 -34.60 -2.40
CA LEU A 296 13.75 -34.86 -1.07
C LEU A 296 12.80 -33.72 -0.67
N TRP A 297 13.23 -32.46 -0.83
CA TRP A 297 12.39 -31.30 -0.53
C TRP A 297 11.16 -31.20 -1.44
N ALA A 298 11.32 -31.41 -2.75
CA ALA A 298 10.20 -31.36 -3.69
C ALA A 298 9.17 -32.48 -3.44
N ALA A 299 9.64 -33.68 -3.11
CA ALA A 299 8.80 -34.81 -2.76
C ALA A 299 8.06 -34.56 -1.43
N HIS A 300 8.71 -33.98 -0.42
CA HIS A 300 8.06 -33.49 0.80
C HIS A 300 6.84 -32.61 0.47
N LYS A 301 7.02 -31.57 -0.37
CA LYS A 301 5.91 -30.68 -0.75
C LYS A 301 4.78 -31.44 -1.42
N THR A 302 5.08 -32.43 -2.24
CA THR A 302 4.05 -33.22 -2.94
C THR A 302 3.25 -34.08 -1.98
N VAL A 303 3.93 -34.81 -1.08
CA VAL A 303 3.31 -35.67 -0.06
C VAL A 303 2.45 -34.83 0.89
N LEU A 304 3.01 -33.74 1.43
CA LEU A 304 2.30 -32.89 2.37
C LEU A 304 1.11 -32.19 1.73
N ARG A 305 1.19 -31.83 0.44
CA ARG A 305 0.03 -31.30 -0.28
C ARG A 305 -1.11 -32.32 -0.33
N GLY A 306 -0.81 -33.58 -0.63
CA GLY A 306 -1.78 -34.68 -0.60
C GLY A 306 -2.41 -34.84 0.79
N HIS A 307 -1.59 -34.89 1.84
CA HIS A 307 -2.04 -34.99 3.23
C HIS A 307 -2.93 -33.82 3.65
N ILE A 308 -2.52 -32.59 3.34
CA ILE A 308 -3.30 -31.39 3.64
C ILE A 308 -4.64 -31.40 2.91
N ILE A 309 -4.67 -31.81 1.63
CA ILE A 309 -5.93 -31.95 0.87
C ILE A 309 -6.84 -32.98 1.53
N ALA A 310 -6.30 -34.12 1.96
CA ALA A 310 -7.04 -35.16 2.65
C ALA A 310 -7.61 -34.66 3.98
N LEU A 311 -6.79 -33.99 4.81
CA LEU A 311 -7.22 -33.38 6.08
C LEU A 311 -8.30 -32.31 5.88
N ALA A 312 -8.11 -31.41 4.91
CA ALA A 312 -9.08 -30.37 4.60
C ALA A 312 -10.42 -30.97 4.13
N THR A 313 -10.36 -32.03 3.33
CA THR A 313 -11.53 -32.75 2.83
C THR A 313 -12.25 -33.48 3.96
N ARG A 314 -11.50 -34.19 4.83
CA ARG A 314 -12.05 -34.86 6.03
C ARG A 314 -12.75 -33.85 6.92
N HIS A 315 -12.11 -32.73 7.25
CA HIS A 315 -12.71 -31.70 8.07
C HIS A 315 -13.97 -31.10 7.43
N LYS A 316 -13.96 -30.85 6.12
CA LYS A 316 -15.16 -30.41 5.39
C LYS A 316 -16.29 -31.44 5.48
N ARG A 317 -15.99 -32.74 5.33
CA ARG A 317 -16.97 -33.84 5.45
C ARG A 317 -17.53 -33.96 6.87
N THR A 318 -16.68 -33.98 7.90
CA THR A 318 -17.09 -34.03 9.31
C THR A 318 -18.01 -32.86 9.64
N LYS A 319 -17.65 -31.66 9.19
CA LYS A 319 -18.47 -30.47 9.40
C LYS A 319 -19.83 -30.56 8.69
N LEU A 320 -19.86 -31.04 7.44
CA LEU A 320 -21.11 -31.22 6.70
C LEU A 320 -21.99 -32.30 7.35
N ALA A 321 -21.40 -33.37 7.86
CA ALA A 321 -22.09 -34.41 8.61
C ALA A 321 -22.69 -33.86 9.91
N GLN A 322 -21.95 -33.06 10.67
CA GLN A 322 -22.46 -32.36 11.87
C GLN A 322 -23.63 -31.43 11.54
N LEU A 323 -23.53 -30.64 10.47
CA LEU A 323 -24.64 -29.77 10.03
C LEU A 323 -25.88 -30.59 9.67
N THR A 324 -25.71 -31.68 8.92
CA THR A 324 -26.81 -32.56 8.51
C THR A 324 -27.44 -33.25 9.72
N ALA A 325 -26.63 -33.72 10.67
CA ALA A 325 -27.11 -34.34 11.90
C ALA A 325 -27.89 -33.36 12.77
N LEU A 326 -27.40 -32.12 12.95
CA LEU A 326 -28.11 -31.09 13.71
C LEU A 326 -29.40 -30.64 13.03
N GLN A 327 -29.44 -30.58 11.69
CA GLN A 327 -30.67 -30.32 10.93
C GLN A 327 -31.70 -31.45 11.10
N ALA A 328 -31.25 -32.71 11.07
CA ALA A 328 -32.12 -33.86 11.32
C ALA A 328 -32.65 -33.89 12.77
N GLN A 329 -31.78 -33.63 13.75
CA GLN A 329 -32.16 -33.49 15.16
C GLN A 329 -33.14 -32.34 15.38
N LEU A 330 -32.94 -31.21 14.71
CA LEU A 330 -33.87 -30.08 14.74
C LEU A 330 -35.24 -30.49 14.21
N ALA A 331 -35.30 -31.12 13.03
CA ALA A 331 -36.55 -31.59 12.43
C ALA A 331 -37.25 -32.67 13.28
N HIS A 332 -36.51 -33.47 14.04
CA HIS A 332 -37.05 -34.46 14.98
C HIS A 332 -37.61 -33.79 16.25
N ARG A 333 -36.83 -32.88 16.86
CA ARG A 333 -37.24 -32.14 18.07
C ARG A 333 -38.41 -31.19 17.80
N GLU A 334 -38.49 -30.59 16.62
CA GLU A 334 -39.65 -29.80 16.20
C GLU A 334 -40.92 -30.65 16.06
N ARG A 335 -40.79 -31.91 15.58
CA ARG A 335 -41.92 -32.85 15.53
C ARG A 335 -42.35 -33.28 16.92
N GLN A 336 -41.42 -33.60 17.82
CA GLN A 336 -41.72 -33.96 19.21
C GLN A 336 -42.40 -32.82 19.97
N HIS A 337 -41.89 -31.59 19.85
CA HIS A 337 -42.48 -30.42 20.51
C HIS A 337 -43.87 -30.05 19.94
N LYS A 338 -44.11 -30.28 18.64
CA LYS A 338 -45.46 -30.14 18.04
C LYS A 338 -46.45 -31.18 18.53
N ALA A 339 -45.98 -32.39 18.86
CA ALA A 339 -46.81 -33.49 19.34
C ALA A 339 -47.10 -33.39 20.85
N SER A 340 -46.14 -32.93 21.66
CA SER A 340 -46.30 -32.70 23.11
C SER A 340 -45.51 -31.47 23.56
N PRO A 341 -46.15 -30.30 23.71
CA PRO A 341 -45.48 -29.07 24.11
C PRO A 341 -45.06 -29.12 25.59
N SER A 342 -43.75 -29.16 25.87
CA SER A 342 -43.20 -29.09 27.23
C SER A 342 -42.00 -28.15 27.32
N GLN A 343 -41.72 -27.64 28.52
CA GLN A 343 -40.63 -26.70 28.75
C GLN A 343 -39.25 -27.35 28.52
N THR A 344 -39.11 -28.64 28.84
CA THR A 344 -37.91 -29.44 28.60
C THR A 344 -37.65 -29.67 27.11
N THR A 345 -38.69 -29.98 26.32
CA THR A 345 -38.57 -30.13 24.86
C THR A 345 -38.29 -28.79 24.17
N PHE A 346 -38.85 -27.69 24.67
CA PHE A 346 -38.56 -26.34 24.18
C PHE A 346 -37.10 -25.92 24.41
N HIS A 347 -36.54 -26.14 25.61
CA HIS A 347 -35.12 -25.85 25.89
C HIS A 347 -34.17 -26.71 25.04
N ALA A 348 -34.48 -28.00 24.84
CA ALA A 348 -33.70 -28.88 23.97
C ALA A 348 -33.76 -28.45 22.49
N LEU A 349 -34.92 -28.00 22.02
CA LEU A 349 -35.10 -27.44 20.68
C LEU A 349 -34.29 -26.14 20.51
N GLN A 350 -34.34 -25.25 21.49
CA GLN A 350 -33.63 -23.97 21.50
C GLN A 350 -32.11 -24.16 21.55
N ARG A 351 -31.63 -25.17 22.29
CA ARG A 351 -30.20 -25.57 22.31
C ARG A 351 -29.72 -26.04 20.93
N THR A 352 -30.46 -26.95 20.26
CA THR A 352 -30.10 -27.41 18.91
C THR A 352 -30.15 -26.28 17.89
N ARG A 353 -31.15 -25.38 17.97
CA ARG A 353 -31.19 -24.17 17.13
C ARG A 353 -29.98 -23.28 17.37
N THR A 354 -29.56 -23.12 18.61
CA THR A 354 -28.40 -22.30 18.99
C THR A 354 -27.08 -22.93 18.51
N GLU A 355 -26.92 -24.25 18.61
CA GLU A 355 -25.76 -25.00 18.10
C GLU A 355 -25.68 -24.97 16.57
N LEU A 356 -26.80 -25.20 15.88
CA LEU A 356 -26.89 -25.09 14.42
C LEU A 356 -26.63 -23.66 13.96
N HIS A 357 -27.24 -22.67 14.62
CA HIS A 357 -26.99 -21.26 14.37
C HIS A 357 -25.54 -20.91 14.65
N ALA A 358 -24.90 -21.43 15.70
CA ALA A 358 -23.50 -21.20 16.00
C ALA A 358 -22.56 -21.76 14.91
N LEU A 359 -22.87 -22.92 14.31
CA LEU A 359 -22.10 -23.48 13.19
C LEU A 359 -22.34 -22.75 11.86
N LEU A 360 -23.59 -22.40 11.56
CA LEU A 360 -23.95 -21.61 10.38
C LEU A 360 -23.40 -20.18 10.48
N VAL A 361 -23.42 -19.58 11.68
CA VAL A 361 -22.75 -18.34 12.03
C VAL A 361 -21.24 -18.55 12.03
N ALA A 362 -20.67 -19.71 12.38
CA ALA A 362 -19.22 -19.90 12.26
C ALA A 362 -18.76 -19.85 10.79
N ASP A 363 -19.57 -20.28 9.81
CA ASP A 363 -19.26 -20.17 8.36
C ASP A 363 -19.64 -18.81 7.76
N THR A 364 -20.87 -18.35 7.98
CA THR A 364 -21.32 -17.02 7.51
C THR A 364 -20.59 -15.92 8.24
N ALA A 365 -20.27 -16.08 9.52
CA ALA A 365 -19.36 -15.25 10.26
C ALA A 365 -17.90 -15.62 10.07
N ARG A 366 -17.45 -16.65 9.37
CA ARG A 366 -16.06 -16.62 8.88
C ARG A 366 -15.95 -15.57 7.78
N ALA A 367 -16.84 -15.60 6.78
CA ALA A 367 -16.91 -14.57 5.73
C ALA A 367 -17.31 -13.18 6.28
N MET A 368 -18.33 -13.09 7.13
CA MET A 368 -18.75 -11.87 7.81
C MET A 368 -17.82 -11.47 8.94
N LYS A 369 -17.03 -12.33 9.61
CA LYS A 369 -15.97 -11.92 10.56
C LYS A 369 -14.72 -11.51 9.81
N TYR A 370 -14.37 -12.09 8.65
CA TYR A 370 -13.35 -11.50 7.78
C TYR A 370 -13.78 -10.09 7.33
N THR A 371 -15.05 -9.94 6.95
CA THR A 371 -15.64 -8.64 6.58
C THR A 371 -15.71 -7.70 7.80
N LYS A 372 -16.35 -8.09 8.91
CA LYS A 372 -16.46 -7.31 10.15
C LYS A 372 -15.11 -7.06 10.83
N ARG A 373 -14.11 -7.93 10.69
CA ARG A 373 -12.71 -7.68 11.10
C ARG A 373 -12.07 -6.64 10.21
N MET A 374 -12.27 -6.70 8.89
CA MET A 374 -11.87 -5.60 8.01
C MET A 374 -12.56 -4.30 8.46
N TYR A 375 -13.83 -4.33 8.90
CA TYR A 375 -14.45 -3.17 9.54
C TYR A 375 -13.86 -2.85 10.94
N TYR A 376 -13.47 -3.82 11.78
CA TYR A 376 -12.91 -3.57 13.11
C TYR A 376 -11.51 -2.96 13.06
N GLU A 377 -10.60 -3.53 12.27
CA GLU A 377 -9.25 -3.01 12.05
C GLU A 377 -9.22 -1.77 11.14
N LYS A 378 -10.19 -1.66 10.20
CA LYS A 378 -10.09 -0.77 9.03
C LYS A 378 -11.33 0.04 8.67
N SER A 379 -12.48 -0.05 9.37
CA SER A 379 -13.70 0.72 9.03
C SER A 379 -13.56 2.23 9.12
N ASN A 380 -12.41 2.73 9.57
CA ASN A 380 -12.09 4.14 9.58
C ASN A 380 -10.67 4.44 9.12
N LYS A 381 -9.96 3.51 8.47
CA LYS A 381 -8.74 3.89 7.72
C LYS A 381 -9.17 4.48 6.38
N ALA A 382 -8.23 5.04 5.63
CA ALA A 382 -8.38 5.39 4.21
C ALA A 382 -8.75 4.19 3.31
N ASP A 383 -9.35 3.13 3.86
CA ASP A 383 -9.58 1.83 3.24
C ASP A 383 -10.96 1.71 2.59
N SER A 384 -11.93 2.60 2.83
CA SER A 384 -13.03 2.74 1.85
C SER A 384 -12.48 3.24 0.52
N MET A 385 -11.50 4.15 0.56
CA MET A 385 -10.75 4.60 -0.61
C MET A 385 -9.85 3.48 -1.15
N LEU A 386 -9.16 2.73 -0.28
CA LEU A 386 -8.31 1.60 -0.70
C LEU A 386 -9.14 0.44 -1.24
N ALA A 387 -10.30 0.10 -0.67
CA ALA A 387 -11.20 -0.94 -1.14
C ALA A 387 -11.86 -0.54 -2.45
N ARG A 388 -12.18 0.76 -2.64
CA ARG A 388 -12.53 1.31 -3.95
C ARG A 388 -11.38 1.13 -4.95
N LYS A 389 -10.16 1.50 -4.57
CA LYS A 389 -8.96 1.36 -5.40
C LYS A 389 -8.62 -0.11 -5.70
N LEU A 390 -8.76 -1.02 -4.74
CA LEU A 390 -8.53 -2.45 -4.88
C LEU A 390 -9.60 -3.12 -5.74
N ARG A 391 -10.87 -2.69 -5.65
CA ARG A 391 -11.92 -3.12 -6.58
C ARG A 391 -11.67 -2.60 -7.99
N SER A 392 -11.29 -1.33 -8.14
CA SER A 392 -10.82 -0.78 -9.43
C SER A 392 -9.67 -1.60 -9.98
N GLN A 393 -8.64 -1.87 -9.18
CA GLN A 393 -7.46 -2.66 -9.58
C GLN A 393 -7.77 -4.13 -9.88
N TYR A 394 -8.70 -4.76 -9.14
CA TYR A 394 -9.14 -6.12 -9.41
C TYR A 394 -9.91 -6.19 -10.73
N ASN A 395 -10.81 -5.24 -10.95
CA ASN A 395 -11.54 -5.09 -12.21
C ASN A 395 -10.58 -4.77 -13.37
N GLU A 396 -9.58 -3.91 -13.16
CA GLU A 396 -8.53 -3.59 -14.14
C GLU A 396 -7.71 -4.83 -14.56
N ARG A 397 -7.63 -5.88 -13.71
CA ARG A 397 -6.97 -7.15 -14.07
C ARG A 397 -7.81 -8.04 -14.96
N ILE A 398 -9.13 -7.89 -14.96
CA ILE A 398 -9.99 -8.63 -15.87
C ILE A 398 -9.92 -7.94 -17.22
N ILE A 399 -9.44 -8.70 -18.20
CA ILE A 399 -9.23 -8.23 -19.56
C ILE A 399 -10.43 -8.68 -20.39
N PRO A 400 -11.42 -7.81 -20.62
CA PRO A 400 -12.66 -8.22 -21.29
C PRO A 400 -12.48 -8.39 -22.80
N ARG A 401 -11.48 -7.72 -23.38
CA ARG A 401 -11.19 -7.74 -24.81
C ARG A 401 -9.76 -7.28 -25.08
N ILE A 402 -9.14 -7.76 -26.16
CA ILE A 402 -7.86 -7.27 -26.67
C ILE A 402 -7.87 -7.18 -28.19
N ARG A 403 -6.95 -6.42 -28.75
CA ARG A 403 -6.66 -6.35 -30.19
C ARG A 403 -5.56 -7.36 -30.51
N THR A 404 -5.81 -8.21 -31.50
CA THR A 404 -4.80 -9.13 -32.02
C THR A 404 -3.75 -8.39 -32.85
N MET A 405 -2.62 -9.04 -33.11
CA MET A 405 -1.57 -8.55 -34.03
C MET A 405 -2.12 -8.18 -35.42
N LYS A 406 -3.23 -8.81 -35.86
CA LYS A 406 -3.91 -8.54 -37.14
C LYS A 406 -4.97 -7.42 -37.06
N GLY A 407 -5.07 -6.71 -35.94
CA GLY A 407 -5.99 -5.59 -35.75
C GLY A 407 -7.43 -5.96 -35.34
N LYS A 408 -7.77 -7.26 -35.26
CA LYS A 408 -9.12 -7.72 -34.86
C LYS A 408 -9.28 -7.68 -33.34
N VAL A 409 -10.41 -7.19 -32.84
CA VAL A 409 -10.71 -7.23 -31.39
C VAL A 409 -11.35 -8.58 -31.03
N VAL A 410 -10.76 -9.29 -30.08
CA VAL A 410 -11.27 -10.56 -29.54
C VAL A 410 -11.82 -10.37 -28.12
N THR A 411 -12.90 -11.07 -27.80
CA THR A 411 -13.63 -11.00 -26.52
C THR A 411 -13.72 -12.35 -25.81
N ASN A 412 -13.44 -13.46 -26.52
CA ASN A 412 -13.48 -14.81 -25.96
C ASN A 412 -12.23 -15.06 -25.09
N PRO A 413 -12.40 -15.50 -23.82
CA PRO A 413 -11.27 -15.77 -22.92
C PRO A 413 -10.16 -16.67 -23.47
N GLU A 414 -10.49 -17.72 -24.25
CA GLU A 414 -9.48 -18.63 -24.82
C GLU A 414 -8.64 -17.97 -25.92
N ASP A 415 -9.29 -17.18 -26.78
CA ASP A 415 -8.62 -16.42 -27.84
C ASP A 415 -7.73 -15.33 -27.22
N ILE A 416 -8.24 -14.66 -26.16
CA ILE A 416 -7.46 -13.69 -25.38
C ILE A 416 -6.21 -14.35 -24.79
N ALA A 417 -6.36 -15.54 -24.19
CA ALA A 417 -5.22 -16.25 -23.58
C ALA A 417 -4.18 -16.71 -24.58
N THR A 418 -4.62 -17.15 -25.75
CA THR A 418 -3.73 -17.57 -26.84
C THR A 418 -2.91 -16.39 -27.36
N GLU A 419 -3.56 -15.28 -27.69
CA GLU A 419 -2.89 -14.08 -28.21
C GLU A 419 -1.92 -13.47 -27.19
N PHE A 420 -2.31 -13.39 -25.91
CA PHE A 420 -1.39 -12.95 -24.85
C PHE A 420 -0.20 -13.89 -24.71
N GLY A 421 -0.44 -15.20 -24.69
CA GLY A 421 0.61 -16.21 -24.59
C GLY A 421 1.63 -16.06 -25.72
N GLN A 422 1.16 -15.94 -26.97
CA GLN A 422 2.01 -15.73 -28.14
C GLN A 422 2.79 -14.41 -28.06
N THR A 423 2.12 -13.32 -27.67
CA THR A 423 2.76 -12.01 -27.54
C THR A 423 3.86 -12.03 -26.48
N LEU A 424 3.65 -12.70 -25.34
CA LEU A 424 4.65 -12.83 -24.29
C LEU A 424 5.79 -13.78 -24.69
N GLN A 425 5.47 -14.91 -25.34
CA GLN A 425 6.48 -15.85 -25.83
C GLN A 425 7.44 -15.16 -26.82
N ALA A 426 6.93 -14.31 -27.72
CA ALA A 426 7.76 -13.54 -28.65
C ALA A 426 8.74 -12.56 -27.95
N ILE A 427 8.42 -12.10 -26.74
CA ILE A 427 9.34 -11.26 -25.94
C ILE A 427 10.48 -12.11 -25.39
N TYR A 428 10.16 -13.33 -24.97
CA TYR A 428 11.13 -14.24 -24.36
C TYR A 428 11.94 -15.05 -25.37
N ASP A 429 11.51 -15.11 -26.64
CA ASP A 429 12.21 -15.82 -27.73
C ASP A 429 13.29 -14.99 -28.44
N HIS A 430 13.66 -13.81 -27.90
CA HIS A 430 14.60 -12.90 -28.55
C HIS A 430 16.05 -13.41 -28.67
N ALA A 431 16.40 -14.57 -28.10
CA ALA A 431 17.69 -15.22 -28.35
C ALA A 431 17.50 -16.75 -28.47
N PRO A 432 17.89 -17.39 -29.60
CA PRO A 432 17.90 -18.84 -29.68
C PRO A 432 18.94 -19.42 -28.69
N HIS A 433 18.61 -20.54 -28.03
CA HIS A 433 19.52 -21.25 -27.12
C HIS A 433 20.90 -21.57 -27.75
N GLN A 434 20.99 -21.60 -29.09
CA GLN A 434 22.22 -21.82 -29.85
C GLN A 434 23.26 -20.71 -29.66
N THR A 435 22.88 -19.49 -29.28
CA THR A 435 23.81 -18.35 -29.09
C THR A 435 24.66 -18.44 -27.81
N ILE A 436 24.29 -19.28 -26.83
CA ILE A 436 25.01 -19.41 -25.55
C ILE A 436 26.40 -20.06 -25.74
N LYS A 437 26.56 -20.86 -26.79
CA LYS A 437 27.80 -21.59 -27.10
C LYS A 437 28.57 -20.99 -28.28
N ASP A 438 28.12 -19.86 -28.83
CA ASP A 438 28.83 -19.17 -29.91
C ASP A 438 30.14 -18.58 -29.36
N PRO A 439 31.32 -19.11 -29.74
CA PRO A 439 32.60 -18.62 -29.27
C PRO A 439 32.84 -17.16 -29.68
N ALA A 440 32.37 -16.75 -30.86
CA ALA A 440 32.55 -15.39 -31.36
C ALA A 440 31.76 -14.37 -30.54
N LEU A 441 30.52 -14.71 -30.14
CA LEU A 441 29.75 -13.85 -29.23
C LEU A 441 30.41 -13.73 -27.86
N ARG A 442 30.89 -14.85 -27.31
CA ARG A 442 31.61 -14.87 -26.03
C ARG A 442 32.82 -13.94 -26.07
N ASP A 443 33.64 -14.04 -27.10
CA ASP A 443 34.86 -13.23 -27.22
C ASP A 443 34.53 -11.73 -27.33
N ARG A 444 33.49 -11.38 -28.09
CA ARG A 444 33.00 -10.00 -28.18
C ARG A 444 32.47 -9.47 -26.83
N ILE A 445 31.77 -10.29 -26.05
CA ILE A 445 31.32 -9.92 -24.69
C ILE A 445 32.53 -9.67 -23.79
N LEU A 446 33.51 -10.57 -23.77
CA LEU A 446 34.71 -10.44 -22.94
C LEU A 446 35.54 -9.21 -23.32
N GLN A 447 35.71 -8.94 -24.62
CA GLN A 447 36.36 -7.74 -25.12
C GLN A 447 35.66 -6.46 -24.64
N PHE A 448 34.31 -6.43 -24.71
CA PHE A 448 33.53 -5.30 -24.20
C PHE A 448 33.70 -5.11 -22.69
N LEU A 449 33.64 -6.19 -21.91
CA LEU A 449 33.80 -6.15 -20.45
C LEU A 449 35.22 -5.71 -20.05
N HIS A 450 36.26 -6.17 -20.74
CA HIS A 450 37.64 -5.73 -20.51
C HIS A 450 37.81 -4.23 -20.81
N LYS A 451 37.16 -3.71 -21.86
CA LYS A 451 37.16 -2.27 -22.15
C LYS A 451 36.42 -1.44 -21.09
N ALA A 452 35.44 -2.02 -20.39
CA ALA A 452 34.65 -1.32 -19.39
C ALA A 452 35.38 -1.08 -18.06
N ASP A 453 36.48 -1.81 -17.79
CA ASP A 453 37.32 -1.71 -16.59
C ASP A 453 36.53 -1.62 -15.26
N LEU A 454 35.80 -2.69 -14.95
CA LEU A 454 34.91 -2.72 -13.79
C LEU A 454 35.66 -3.06 -12.48
N PRO A 455 35.26 -2.46 -11.35
CA PRO A 455 35.76 -2.87 -10.04
C PRO A 455 35.41 -4.34 -9.75
N LYS A 456 36.33 -5.03 -9.09
CA LYS A 456 36.19 -6.44 -8.73
C LYS A 456 36.09 -6.61 -7.22
N LEU A 457 35.41 -7.67 -6.79
CA LEU A 457 35.42 -8.07 -5.39
C LEU A 457 36.84 -8.45 -4.95
N THR A 458 37.22 -8.06 -3.73
CA THR A 458 38.46 -8.55 -3.12
C THR A 458 38.32 -10.02 -2.74
N THR A 459 39.45 -10.73 -2.54
CA THR A 459 39.45 -12.15 -2.16
C THR A 459 38.60 -12.41 -0.91
N SER A 460 38.79 -11.61 0.14
CA SER A 460 38.00 -11.71 1.38
C SER A 460 36.49 -11.46 1.17
N GLN A 461 36.12 -10.50 0.30
CA GLN A 461 34.71 -10.27 -0.04
C GLN A 461 34.11 -11.44 -0.82
N SER A 462 34.87 -12.01 -1.75
CA SER A 462 34.47 -13.15 -2.57
C SER A 462 34.27 -14.41 -1.70
N GLU A 463 35.20 -14.70 -0.79
CA GLU A 463 35.08 -15.79 0.20
C GLU A 463 33.81 -15.65 1.06
N ARG A 464 33.56 -14.44 1.58
CA ARG A 464 32.35 -14.16 2.37
C ARG A 464 31.07 -14.34 1.57
N LEU A 465 31.06 -13.99 0.29
CA LEU A 465 29.90 -14.15 -0.59
C LEU A 465 29.63 -15.62 -0.94
N GLY A 466 30.70 -16.40 -1.10
CA GLY A 466 30.67 -17.81 -1.49
C GLY A 466 30.55 -18.82 -0.34
N ALA A 467 30.61 -18.37 0.92
CA ALA A 467 30.53 -19.22 2.11
C ALA A 467 29.23 -20.04 2.19
N PRO A 468 29.20 -21.20 2.88
CA PRO A 468 27.98 -21.98 3.08
C PRO A 468 26.85 -21.15 3.72
N ILE A 469 25.61 -21.43 3.31
CA ILE A 469 24.39 -20.85 3.88
C ILE A 469 24.17 -21.42 5.28
N LYS A 470 23.96 -20.51 6.24
CA LYS A 470 23.66 -20.88 7.63
C LYS A 470 22.16 -20.84 7.92
N GLU A 471 21.74 -21.58 8.94
CA GLU A 471 20.35 -21.63 9.38
C GLU A 471 19.82 -20.25 9.82
N GLU A 472 20.66 -19.41 10.44
CA GLU A 472 20.25 -18.07 10.88
C GLU A 472 19.85 -17.18 9.69
N GLU A 473 20.52 -17.35 8.54
CA GLU A 473 20.21 -16.62 7.31
C GLU A 473 18.86 -17.05 6.73
N VAL A 474 18.56 -18.35 6.75
CA VAL A 474 17.26 -18.89 6.34
C VAL A 474 16.14 -18.36 7.22
N ALA A 475 16.33 -18.40 8.55
CA ALA A 475 15.37 -17.88 9.51
C ALA A 475 15.17 -16.36 9.34
N ALA A 476 16.24 -15.59 9.16
CA ALA A 476 16.19 -14.14 8.96
C ALA A 476 15.47 -13.77 7.65
N ALA A 477 15.77 -14.48 6.55
CA ALA A 477 15.12 -14.27 5.26
C ALA A 477 13.60 -14.51 5.35
N LEU A 478 13.18 -15.61 5.97
CA LEU A 478 11.75 -15.92 6.14
C LEU A 478 11.03 -14.94 7.06
N LYS A 479 11.65 -14.53 8.18
CA LYS A 479 11.09 -13.53 9.10
C LYS A 479 10.86 -12.18 8.42
N SER A 480 11.69 -11.82 7.42
CA SER A 480 11.55 -10.58 6.66
C SER A 480 10.29 -10.52 5.77
N PHE A 481 9.72 -11.67 5.40
CA PHE A 481 8.54 -11.72 4.53
C PHE A 481 7.24 -11.39 5.27
N LYS A 482 6.34 -10.68 4.59
CA LYS A 482 5.00 -10.37 5.11
C LYS A 482 4.05 -11.53 4.85
N SER A 483 3.32 -11.95 5.88
CA SER A 483 2.25 -12.96 5.78
C SER A 483 1.06 -12.42 4.97
N GLY A 484 0.28 -13.31 4.34
CA GLY A 484 -0.90 -12.95 3.55
C GLY A 484 -0.63 -12.44 2.13
N LYS A 485 0.59 -12.59 1.60
CA LYS A 485 0.90 -12.38 0.18
C LYS A 485 0.54 -13.62 -0.66
N ALA A 486 0.31 -13.42 -1.95
CA ALA A 486 -0.01 -14.53 -2.86
C ALA A 486 1.21 -15.47 -3.00
N PRO A 487 1.00 -16.80 -2.93
CA PRO A 487 2.05 -17.78 -3.19
C PRO A 487 2.29 -17.95 -4.70
N GLY A 488 3.32 -18.72 -5.04
CA GLY A 488 3.58 -19.18 -6.40
C GLY A 488 2.68 -20.36 -6.82
N PRO A 489 3.00 -21.04 -7.93
CA PRO A 489 2.22 -22.17 -8.46
C PRO A 489 2.09 -23.36 -7.51
N ASP A 490 3.02 -23.55 -6.56
CA ASP A 490 2.96 -24.66 -5.61
C ASP A 490 1.87 -24.51 -4.53
N GLY A 491 1.34 -23.29 -4.37
CA GLY A 491 0.24 -22.99 -3.45
C GLY A 491 0.63 -22.78 -1.99
N TYR A 492 1.90 -22.97 -1.62
CA TYR A 492 2.35 -22.86 -0.23
C TYR A 492 2.55 -21.40 0.18
N THR A 493 1.88 -21.00 1.27
CA THR A 493 1.91 -19.62 1.74
C THR A 493 3.12 -19.36 2.65
N CYS A 494 3.50 -18.09 2.81
CA CYS A 494 4.55 -17.71 3.76
C CYS A 494 4.23 -18.13 5.21
N LEU A 495 2.94 -18.23 5.58
CA LEU A 495 2.54 -18.68 6.91
C LEU A 495 2.91 -20.15 7.16
N TYR A 496 2.82 -21.01 6.14
CA TYR A 496 3.23 -22.42 6.23
C TYR A 496 4.69 -22.56 6.66
N TYR A 497 5.60 -21.89 5.94
CA TYR A 497 7.03 -21.90 6.25
C TYR A 497 7.32 -21.34 7.64
N LYS A 498 6.63 -20.27 8.05
CA LYS A 498 6.81 -19.68 9.39
C LYS A 498 6.32 -20.59 10.51
N THR A 499 5.20 -21.27 10.29
CA THR A 499 4.57 -22.15 11.29
C THR A 499 5.45 -23.36 11.58
N PHE A 500 6.07 -23.93 10.56
CA PHE A 500 6.89 -25.13 10.66
C PHE A 500 8.39 -24.84 10.49
N LEU A 501 8.82 -23.61 10.79
CA LEU A 501 10.20 -23.17 10.59
C LEU A 501 11.20 -24.14 11.23
N ASN A 502 10.95 -24.57 12.47
CA ASN A 502 11.85 -25.47 13.19
C ASN A 502 11.99 -26.85 12.53
N ILE A 503 10.99 -27.31 11.77
CA ILE A 503 11.04 -28.59 11.03
C ILE A 503 11.79 -28.38 9.71
N PHE A 504 11.59 -27.23 9.06
CA PHE A 504 12.12 -26.97 7.72
C PHE A 504 13.51 -26.34 7.71
N LEU A 505 14.00 -25.84 8.84
CA LEU A 505 15.24 -25.06 8.91
C LEU A 505 16.44 -25.83 8.36
N THR A 506 16.68 -27.02 8.90
CA THR A 506 17.81 -27.88 8.49
C THR A 506 17.62 -28.40 7.06
N PRO A 507 16.47 -29.01 6.67
CA PRO A 507 16.28 -29.47 5.29
C PRO A 507 16.42 -28.37 4.23
N LEU A 508 15.89 -27.17 4.49
CA LEU A 508 16.05 -26.03 3.59
C LEU A 508 17.51 -25.59 3.48
N THR A 509 18.24 -25.58 4.59
CA THR A 509 19.65 -25.17 4.61
C THR A 509 20.51 -26.16 3.81
N ILE A 510 20.30 -27.46 3.97
CA ILE A 510 20.96 -28.51 3.18
C ILE A 510 20.60 -28.35 1.69
N MET A 511 19.33 -28.17 1.37
CA MET A 511 18.88 -27.95 -0.01
C MET A 511 19.54 -26.70 -0.64
N TYR A 512 19.59 -25.57 0.09
CA TYR A 512 20.18 -24.34 -0.43
C TYR A 512 21.70 -24.44 -0.60
N ASN A 513 22.41 -25.13 0.30
CA ASN A 513 23.84 -25.41 0.10
C ASN A 513 24.07 -26.31 -1.11
N SER A 514 23.20 -27.30 -1.34
CA SER A 514 23.25 -28.11 -2.55
C SER A 514 22.99 -27.30 -3.83
N LEU A 515 22.21 -26.21 -3.77
CA LEU A 515 22.06 -25.27 -4.90
C LEU A 515 23.31 -24.40 -5.10
N MET A 516 24.03 -24.05 -4.02
CA MET A 516 25.33 -23.37 -4.11
C MET A 516 26.39 -24.24 -4.79
N GLU A 517 26.25 -25.55 -4.75
CA GLU A 517 27.09 -26.50 -5.49
C GLU A 517 26.68 -26.65 -6.97
N GLY A 518 25.60 -25.98 -7.41
CA GLY A 518 25.13 -26.02 -8.79
C GLY A 518 24.20 -27.18 -9.14
N LYS A 519 23.65 -27.90 -8.16
CA LYS A 519 22.61 -28.92 -8.45
C LYS A 519 21.32 -28.24 -8.97
N PRO A 520 20.62 -28.83 -9.95
CA PRO A 520 19.49 -28.18 -10.62
C PRO A 520 18.24 -28.12 -9.73
N LEU A 521 17.45 -27.06 -9.92
CA LEU A 521 16.12 -26.94 -9.32
C LEU A 521 15.14 -27.94 -9.94
N THR A 522 14.12 -28.33 -9.18
CA THR A 522 12.99 -29.09 -9.75
C THR A 522 12.11 -28.20 -10.63
N ALA A 523 11.42 -28.81 -11.59
CA ALA A 523 10.50 -28.10 -12.49
C ALA A 523 9.42 -27.28 -11.75
N ASP A 524 8.94 -27.76 -10.59
CA ASP A 524 7.99 -27.04 -9.75
C ASP A 524 8.58 -25.73 -9.20
N MET A 525 9.83 -25.76 -8.73
CA MET A 525 10.52 -24.58 -8.20
C MET A 525 10.95 -23.59 -9.29
N GLN A 526 11.17 -24.09 -10.51
CA GLN A 526 11.48 -23.25 -11.68
C GLN A 526 10.24 -22.53 -12.23
N SER A 527 9.05 -23.06 -12.01
CA SER A 527 7.79 -22.51 -12.51
C SER A 527 7.33 -21.27 -11.75
N SER A 528 6.62 -20.38 -12.44
CA SER A 528 6.00 -19.18 -11.87
C SER A 528 4.60 -18.96 -12.43
N THR A 529 3.77 -18.19 -11.72
CA THR A 529 2.43 -17.80 -12.21
C THR A 529 2.42 -16.32 -12.57
N LEU A 530 2.07 -15.95 -13.80
CA LEU A 530 2.01 -14.56 -14.23
C LEU A 530 0.70 -13.89 -13.78
N ALA A 531 0.83 -12.71 -13.19
CA ALA A 531 -0.27 -11.79 -12.94
C ALA A 531 -0.11 -10.56 -13.84
N LEU A 532 -1.09 -10.31 -14.72
CA LEU A 532 -1.07 -9.16 -15.62
C LEU A 532 -1.64 -7.91 -14.92
N ILE A 533 -0.92 -6.80 -15.01
CA ILE A 533 -1.34 -5.49 -14.48
C ILE A 533 -1.31 -4.45 -15.60
N PRO A 534 -2.42 -3.76 -15.93
CA PRO A 534 -2.42 -2.76 -16.99
C PRO A 534 -1.55 -1.54 -16.62
N LYS A 535 -0.88 -0.97 -17.62
CA LYS A 535 -0.14 0.29 -17.48
C LYS A 535 -1.15 1.46 -17.42
N PRO A 536 -1.06 2.36 -16.43
CA PRO A 536 -1.98 3.49 -16.31
C PRO A 536 -1.95 4.39 -17.56
N GLY A 537 -3.13 4.83 -18.03
CA GLY A 537 -3.28 5.77 -19.14
C GLY A 537 -2.90 5.24 -20.53
N LYS A 538 -2.69 3.92 -20.68
CA LYS A 538 -2.42 3.26 -21.97
C LYS A 538 -3.64 2.49 -22.44
N ASP A 539 -3.72 2.24 -23.76
CA ASP A 539 -4.81 1.48 -24.36
C ASP A 539 -4.84 0.05 -23.79
N PRO A 540 -5.87 -0.35 -23.03
CA PRO A 540 -5.99 -1.69 -22.48
C PRO A 540 -6.28 -2.75 -23.55
N LEU A 541 -6.55 -2.36 -24.81
CA LEU A 541 -6.72 -3.32 -25.91
C LEU A 541 -5.39 -3.92 -26.36
N ASP A 542 -4.25 -3.27 -26.13
CA ASP A 542 -2.94 -3.74 -26.56
C ASP A 542 -2.28 -4.61 -25.47
N PRO A 543 -2.00 -5.89 -25.73
CA PRO A 543 -1.31 -6.79 -24.79
C PRO A 543 0.04 -6.25 -24.27
N LEU A 544 0.76 -5.45 -25.06
CA LEU A 544 2.04 -4.84 -24.68
C LEU A 544 1.90 -3.75 -23.62
N ASN A 545 0.68 -3.26 -23.39
CA ASN A 545 0.36 -2.30 -22.35
C ASN A 545 0.10 -2.95 -20.98
N TYR A 546 0.36 -4.25 -20.83
CA TYR A 546 0.32 -4.96 -19.54
C TYR A 546 1.72 -5.24 -19.00
N ARG A 547 1.86 -5.24 -17.67
CA ARG A 547 3.07 -5.67 -16.95
C ARG A 547 2.87 -7.10 -16.45
N PRO A 548 3.69 -8.08 -16.87
CA PRO A 548 3.66 -9.43 -16.33
C PRO A 548 4.43 -9.50 -15.00
N ILE A 549 3.74 -9.80 -13.89
CA ILE A 549 4.37 -10.01 -12.58
C ILE A 549 4.46 -11.50 -12.29
N ALA A 550 5.66 -12.02 -12.07
CA ALA A 550 5.87 -13.43 -11.73
C ALA A 550 5.60 -13.68 -10.24
N LEU A 551 4.60 -14.51 -9.94
CA LEU A 551 4.36 -15.07 -8.62
C LEU A 551 5.23 -16.33 -8.47
N LEU A 552 6.31 -16.18 -7.71
CA LEU A 552 7.30 -17.21 -7.42
C LEU A 552 6.97 -17.98 -6.13
N ASN A 553 7.35 -19.25 -6.06
CA ASN A 553 7.23 -20.07 -4.86
C ASN A 553 8.02 -19.46 -3.69
N ILE A 554 7.56 -19.70 -2.46
CA ILE A 554 8.14 -19.04 -1.28
C ILE A 554 9.54 -19.59 -0.97
N ASP A 555 9.78 -20.89 -1.15
CA ASP A 555 11.11 -21.52 -1.04
C ASP A 555 12.14 -20.87 -1.99
N TYR A 556 11.79 -20.70 -3.27
CA TYR A 556 12.61 -19.95 -4.24
C TYR A 556 12.91 -18.52 -3.75
N LYS A 557 11.90 -17.85 -3.18
CA LYS A 557 12.05 -16.47 -2.68
C LYS A 557 12.94 -16.41 -1.45
N ILE A 558 12.89 -17.39 -0.55
CA ILE A 558 13.80 -17.46 0.61
C ILE A 558 15.24 -17.53 0.11
N PHE A 559 15.55 -18.45 -0.82
CA PHE A 559 16.89 -18.58 -1.39
C PHE A 559 17.39 -17.29 -2.05
N THR A 560 16.62 -16.74 -2.99
CA THR A 560 16.99 -15.50 -3.67
C THR A 560 17.06 -14.29 -2.74
N LYS A 561 16.31 -14.29 -1.63
CA LYS A 561 16.43 -13.28 -0.58
C LYS A 561 17.75 -13.41 0.18
N ILE A 562 18.22 -14.61 0.50
CA ILE A 562 19.53 -14.86 1.11
C ILE A 562 20.63 -14.32 0.18
N LEU A 563 20.63 -14.74 -1.09
CA LEU A 563 21.60 -14.28 -2.09
C LEU A 563 21.60 -12.75 -2.22
N SER A 564 20.43 -12.12 -2.31
CA SER A 564 20.33 -10.66 -2.38
C SER A 564 20.86 -9.96 -1.12
N THR A 565 20.68 -10.56 0.05
CA THR A 565 21.12 -9.98 1.33
C THR A 565 22.64 -10.07 1.46
N ARG A 566 23.25 -11.14 0.94
CA ARG A 566 24.71 -11.29 0.86
C ARG A 566 25.35 -10.33 -0.14
N LEU A 567 24.72 -10.10 -1.29
CA LEU A 567 25.27 -9.24 -2.36
C LEU A 567 25.12 -7.73 -2.07
N ASN A 568 24.03 -7.31 -1.43
CA ASN A 568 23.71 -5.89 -1.21
C ASN A 568 24.86 -5.03 -0.64
N PRO A 569 25.60 -5.47 0.42
CA PRO A 569 26.68 -4.67 0.99
C PRO A 569 27.81 -4.33 0.02
N PHE A 570 28.00 -5.13 -1.04
CA PHE A 570 29.08 -4.96 -2.01
C PHE A 570 28.63 -4.20 -3.27
N LEU A 571 27.34 -3.95 -3.47
CA LEU A 571 26.88 -3.21 -4.66
C LEU A 571 27.41 -1.77 -4.73
N PRO A 572 27.49 -0.99 -3.62
CA PRO A 572 28.03 0.37 -3.69
C PRO A 572 29.49 0.44 -4.13
N THR A 573 30.28 -0.63 -3.94
CA THR A 573 31.68 -0.71 -4.39
C THR A 573 31.81 -1.22 -5.83
N LEU A 574 30.88 -2.06 -6.27
CA LEU A 574 30.88 -2.62 -7.64
C LEU A 574 30.24 -1.71 -8.68
N ILE A 575 29.33 -0.82 -8.27
CA ILE A 575 28.52 0.00 -9.17
C ILE A 575 28.83 1.47 -8.91
N HIS A 576 29.22 2.22 -9.95
CA HIS A 576 29.53 3.64 -9.85
C HIS A 576 28.34 4.48 -9.36
N ALA A 577 28.60 5.64 -8.75
CA ALA A 577 27.60 6.52 -8.13
C ALA A 577 26.54 7.09 -9.10
N ASP A 578 26.73 6.95 -10.41
CA ASP A 578 25.76 7.39 -11.42
C ASP A 578 24.50 6.50 -11.47
N GLN A 579 24.60 5.23 -11.08
CA GLN A 579 23.45 4.33 -10.96
C GLN A 579 22.89 4.41 -9.55
N VAL A 580 21.71 5.00 -9.40
CA VAL A 580 21.04 5.16 -8.09
C VAL A 580 19.86 4.20 -7.93
N GLY A 581 19.49 3.46 -8.97
CA GLY A 581 18.45 2.42 -8.92
C GLY A 581 18.95 1.13 -8.28
N PHE A 582 18.18 0.61 -7.31
CA PHE A 582 18.43 -0.67 -6.61
C PHE A 582 19.76 -0.81 -5.84
N VAL A 583 20.56 0.24 -5.74
CA VAL A 583 21.79 0.25 -4.94
C VAL A 583 21.49 0.79 -3.53
N PRO A 584 21.92 0.12 -2.45
CA PRO A 584 21.69 0.59 -1.09
C PRO A 584 22.20 2.02 -0.85
N HIS A 585 21.47 2.77 -0.02
CA HIS A 585 21.79 4.17 0.37
C HIS A 585 21.76 5.22 -0.77
N ARG A 586 21.35 4.83 -1.98
CA ARG A 586 21.11 5.75 -3.11
C ARG A 586 19.62 5.99 -3.31
N GLN A 587 19.24 7.19 -3.75
CA GLN A 587 17.85 7.59 -3.91
C GLN A 587 17.61 8.24 -5.27
N ALA A 588 16.41 8.09 -5.83
CA ALA A 588 16.00 8.73 -7.08
C ALA A 588 16.21 10.26 -7.05
N ARG A 589 16.03 10.88 -5.88
CA ARG A 589 16.22 12.33 -5.69
C ARG A 589 17.64 12.80 -6.00
N ASP A 590 18.64 11.94 -5.82
CA ASP A 590 20.05 12.27 -6.07
C ASP A 590 20.26 12.57 -7.57
N ASN A 591 19.64 11.76 -8.44
CA ASN A 591 19.69 11.97 -9.88
C ASN A 591 18.85 13.17 -10.32
N THR A 592 17.64 13.34 -9.79
CA THR A 592 16.81 14.51 -10.17
C THR A 592 17.50 15.81 -9.78
N ARG A 593 18.14 15.85 -8.61
CA ARG A 593 18.91 17.00 -8.12
C ARG A 593 20.06 17.33 -9.06
N ARG A 594 20.92 16.33 -9.33
CA ARG A 594 22.01 16.42 -10.30
C ARG A 594 21.54 16.96 -11.65
N CYS A 595 20.42 16.47 -12.18
CA CYS A 595 19.92 16.92 -13.48
C CYS A 595 19.56 18.41 -13.48
N ILE A 596 18.90 18.88 -12.43
CA ILE A 596 18.52 20.30 -12.29
C ILE A 596 19.77 21.17 -12.17
N ASP A 597 20.75 20.74 -11.39
CA ASP A 597 22.01 21.48 -11.23
C ASP A 597 22.78 21.56 -12.55
N LEU A 598 22.84 20.48 -13.33
CA LEU A 598 23.47 20.48 -14.67
C LEU A 598 22.72 21.34 -15.69
N ILE A 599 21.38 21.36 -15.66
CA ILE A 599 20.56 22.27 -16.48
C ILE A 599 20.94 23.72 -16.15
N TRP A 600 21.07 24.05 -14.87
CA TRP A 600 21.47 25.38 -14.42
C TRP A 600 22.89 25.76 -14.89
N VAL A 601 23.87 24.85 -14.80
CA VAL A 601 25.22 25.08 -15.35
C VAL A 601 25.14 25.35 -16.85
N ALA A 602 24.47 24.48 -17.59
CA ALA A 602 24.36 24.59 -19.03
C ALA A 602 23.78 25.94 -19.45
N GLN A 603 22.72 26.39 -18.77
CA GLN A 603 22.12 27.70 -19.00
C GLN A 603 23.05 28.86 -18.67
N THR A 604 23.59 28.90 -17.45
CA THR A 604 24.35 30.05 -16.93
C THR A 604 25.67 30.23 -17.65
N SER A 605 26.31 29.11 -18.05
CA SER A 605 27.56 29.11 -18.80
C SER A 605 27.36 29.14 -20.32
N ASN A 606 26.12 29.32 -20.80
CA ASN A 606 25.74 29.32 -22.22
C ASN A 606 26.32 28.12 -23.02
N LEU A 607 26.31 26.93 -22.41
CA LEU A 607 26.85 25.72 -23.02
C LEU A 607 25.81 25.09 -23.95
N SER A 608 26.14 24.99 -25.24
CA SER A 608 25.34 24.25 -26.22
C SER A 608 25.33 22.76 -25.89
N THR A 609 24.27 22.31 -25.23
CA THR A 609 24.19 20.98 -24.63
C THR A 609 22.93 20.25 -25.06
N LEU A 610 23.00 18.92 -25.01
CA LEU A 610 21.87 18.04 -25.29
C LEU A 610 21.68 17.09 -24.11
N PHE A 611 20.48 17.13 -23.54
CA PHE A 611 20.05 16.20 -22.51
C PHE A 611 19.24 15.10 -23.19
N LEU A 612 19.53 13.83 -22.92
CA LEU A 612 18.82 12.70 -23.49
C LEU A 612 18.18 11.89 -22.36
N SER A 613 16.87 11.68 -22.42
CA SER A 613 16.20 10.68 -21.61
C SER A 613 15.93 9.47 -22.48
N LEU A 614 16.66 8.38 -22.27
CA LEU A 614 16.51 7.16 -23.04
C LEU A 614 15.63 6.15 -22.30
N ASP A 615 14.61 5.65 -22.99
CA ASP A 615 13.71 4.59 -22.50
C ASP A 615 14.15 3.25 -23.11
N ALA A 616 14.24 2.20 -22.30
CA ALA A 616 14.62 0.87 -22.77
C ALA A 616 13.39 0.01 -23.13
N GLU A 617 13.49 -0.74 -24.21
CA GLU A 617 12.44 -1.67 -24.62
C GLU A 617 12.40 -2.87 -23.69
N LYS A 618 11.45 -2.92 -22.73
CA LYS A 618 11.23 -4.09 -21.86
C LYS A 618 12.54 -4.59 -21.23
N ALA A 619 13.33 -3.68 -20.66
CA ALA A 619 14.71 -3.92 -20.27
C ALA A 619 14.95 -5.20 -19.45
N PHE A 620 14.11 -5.43 -18.43
CA PHE A 620 14.18 -6.61 -17.59
C PHE A 620 13.94 -7.91 -18.35
N ASP A 621 13.06 -7.91 -19.36
CA ASP A 621 12.66 -9.10 -20.09
C ASP A 621 13.64 -9.44 -21.25
N ARG A 622 14.43 -8.47 -21.73
CA ARG A 622 15.33 -8.68 -22.89
C ARG A 622 16.75 -9.12 -22.55
N LEU A 623 17.22 -8.87 -21.32
CA LEU A 623 18.61 -9.10 -20.92
C LEU A 623 19.07 -10.53 -21.23
N THR A 624 20.15 -10.71 -21.97
CA THR A 624 20.66 -12.04 -22.34
C THR A 624 21.41 -12.68 -21.17
N TRP A 625 21.16 -13.96 -20.91
CA TRP A 625 21.83 -14.67 -19.82
C TRP A 625 23.34 -14.85 -20.04
N PRO A 626 23.86 -15.12 -21.27
CA PRO A 626 25.29 -15.16 -21.51
C PRO A 626 26.02 -13.88 -21.06
N PHE A 627 25.47 -12.71 -21.42
CA PHE A 627 26.03 -11.43 -21.01
C PHE A 627 26.01 -11.26 -19.49
N MET A 628 24.89 -11.62 -18.84
CA MET A 628 24.77 -11.58 -17.39
C MET A 628 25.82 -12.48 -16.71
N PHE A 629 25.95 -13.73 -17.14
CA PHE A 629 26.89 -14.68 -16.55
C PHE A 629 28.35 -14.22 -16.72
N HIS A 630 28.73 -13.74 -17.91
CA HIS A 630 30.07 -13.20 -18.14
C HIS A 630 30.35 -11.94 -17.31
N THR A 631 29.35 -11.06 -17.15
CA THR A 631 29.49 -9.89 -16.29
C THR A 631 29.73 -10.29 -14.82
N LEU A 632 28.99 -11.28 -14.31
CA LEU A 632 29.18 -11.80 -12.95
C LEU A 632 30.59 -12.36 -12.74
N THR A 633 31.09 -13.15 -13.70
CA THR A 633 32.47 -13.66 -13.62
C THR A 633 33.51 -12.54 -13.66
N HIS A 634 33.27 -11.50 -14.46
CA HIS A 634 34.20 -10.39 -14.63
C HIS A 634 34.34 -9.52 -13.36
N VAL A 635 33.25 -9.30 -12.62
CA VAL A 635 33.27 -8.53 -11.35
C VAL A 635 33.74 -9.35 -10.14
N GLY A 636 34.17 -10.60 -10.33
CA GLY A 636 34.77 -11.45 -9.30
C GLY A 636 33.76 -12.18 -8.40
N ILE A 637 32.54 -12.45 -8.90
CA ILE A 637 31.57 -13.30 -8.17
C ILE A 637 32.17 -14.72 -8.01
N PRO A 638 32.19 -15.28 -6.78
CA PRO A 638 32.78 -16.58 -6.51
C PRO A 638 32.00 -17.69 -7.22
N HIS A 639 32.69 -18.79 -7.53
CA HIS A 639 32.13 -19.91 -8.29
C HIS A 639 30.84 -20.47 -7.66
N SER A 640 30.78 -20.65 -6.34
CA SER A 640 29.59 -21.17 -5.64
C SER A 640 28.36 -20.24 -5.76
N PHE A 641 28.56 -18.93 -5.81
CA PHE A 641 27.47 -17.98 -6.00
C PHE A 641 27.05 -17.91 -7.47
N TYR A 642 28.02 -18.04 -8.39
CA TYR A 642 27.76 -18.14 -9.83
C TYR A 642 26.92 -19.38 -10.17
N THR A 643 27.28 -20.57 -9.66
CA THR A 643 26.56 -21.83 -9.87
C THR A 643 25.15 -21.78 -9.28
N ALA A 644 24.97 -21.14 -8.12
CA ALA A 644 23.65 -20.88 -7.55
C ALA A 644 22.77 -20.04 -8.48
N ILE A 645 23.32 -18.98 -9.08
CA ILE A 645 22.59 -18.14 -10.04
C ILE A 645 22.26 -18.94 -11.30
N THR A 646 23.21 -19.70 -11.86
CA THR A 646 22.97 -20.48 -13.08
C THR A 646 21.84 -21.49 -12.87
N ALA A 647 21.76 -22.14 -11.70
CA ALA A 647 20.66 -23.05 -11.36
C ALA A 647 19.28 -22.36 -11.32
N LEU A 648 19.21 -21.06 -10.98
CA LEU A 648 17.94 -20.29 -10.97
C LEU A 648 17.42 -19.94 -12.36
N TYR A 649 18.32 -19.87 -13.34
CA TYR A 649 18.03 -19.49 -14.73
C TYR A 649 18.10 -20.68 -15.69
N ASP A 650 18.32 -21.89 -15.19
CA ASP A 650 18.18 -23.10 -15.99
C ASP A 650 16.69 -23.37 -16.28
N SER A 651 16.32 -23.29 -17.56
CA SER A 651 14.99 -23.64 -18.10
C SER A 651 13.74 -23.14 -17.33
N PRO A 652 13.67 -21.85 -16.90
CA PRO A 652 12.52 -21.29 -16.21
C PRO A 652 11.24 -21.27 -17.05
N THR A 653 10.10 -21.48 -16.39
CA THR A 653 8.77 -21.46 -17.03
C THR A 653 7.81 -20.53 -16.31
N ALA A 654 6.81 -20.05 -17.05
CA ALA A 654 5.72 -19.25 -16.51
C ALA A 654 4.36 -19.74 -17.00
N LEU A 655 3.38 -19.74 -16.12
CA LEU A 655 1.99 -20.06 -16.42
C LEU A 655 1.20 -18.76 -16.47
N LEU A 656 0.43 -18.54 -17.54
CA LEU A 656 -0.50 -17.42 -17.69
C LEU A 656 -1.93 -17.89 -17.37
N PRO A 657 -2.41 -17.69 -16.12
CA PRO A 657 -3.80 -17.96 -15.77
C PRO A 657 -4.69 -16.77 -16.17
N LEU A 658 -5.62 -17.00 -17.10
CA LEU A 658 -6.67 -16.04 -17.40
C LEU A 658 -8.03 -16.56 -16.97
N PRO A 659 -8.90 -15.74 -16.35
CA PRO A 659 -10.22 -16.17 -15.92
C PRO A 659 -11.04 -16.72 -17.09
N GLY A 660 -11.52 -17.96 -16.97
CA GLY A 660 -12.36 -18.58 -17.99
C GLY A 660 -11.59 -19.24 -19.15
N ALA A 661 -10.27 -19.34 -19.07
CA ALA A 661 -9.43 -20.02 -20.06
C ALA A 661 -8.43 -21.01 -19.42
N CYS A 662 -7.96 -21.98 -20.19
CA CYS A 662 -6.87 -22.87 -19.81
C CYS A 662 -5.54 -22.10 -19.65
N PRO A 663 -4.76 -22.35 -18.58
CA PRO A 663 -3.46 -21.69 -18.41
C PRO A 663 -2.52 -21.98 -19.58
N ARG A 664 -1.85 -20.94 -20.09
CA ARG A 664 -0.84 -21.08 -21.16
C ARG A 664 0.56 -21.12 -20.55
N ARG A 665 1.36 -22.12 -20.93
CA ARG A 665 2.78 -22.20 -20.56
C ARG A 665 3.61 -21.31 -21.49
N ILE A 666 4.53 -20.57 -20.89
CA ILE A 666 5.49 -19.70 -21.54
C ILE A 666 6.87 -20.13 -21.07
N ASP A 667 7.77 -20.41 -22.00
CA ASP A 667 9.15 -20.73 -21.69
C ASP A 667 9.95 -19.42 -21.67
N ILE A 668 10.64 -19.15 -20.56
CA ILE A 668 11.46 -17.95 -20.40
C ILE A 668 12.88 -18.32 -20.84
N ARG A 669 13.45 -17.60 -21.82
CA ARG A 669 14.81 -17.89 -22.34
C ARG A 669 15.80 -16.73 -22.15
N ASN A 670 15.31 -15.58 -21.72
CA ASN A 670 16.08 -14.38 -21.44
C ASN A 670 15.36 -13.56 -20.37
N GLY A 671 16.02 -12.48 -19.95
CA GLY A 671 15.54 -11.55 -18.96
C GLY A 671 15.68 -12.04 -17.53
N THR A 672 15.24 -11.19 -16.61
CA THR A 672 15.23 -11.44 -15.17
C THR A 672 13.80 -11.45 -14.64
N ARG A 673 13.51 -12.33 -13.68
CA ARG A 673 12.13 -12.56 -13.22
C ARG A 673 11.60 -11.37 -12.39
N GLN A 674 10.60 -10.65 -12.92
CA GLN A 674 9.95 -9.56 -12.19
C GLN A 674 9.23 -10.08 -10.92
N GLY A 675 9.74 -9.70 -9.74
CA GLY A 675 9.24 -10.16 -8.44
C GLY A 675 10.25 -11.01 -7.64
N CYS A 676 11.37 -11.39 -8.26
CA CYS A 676 12.51 -12.01 -7.58
C CYS A 676 13.33 -10.95 -6.79
N PRO A 677 13.65 -11.20 -5.51
CA PRO A 677 14.51 -10.30 -4.72
C PRO A 677 15.92 -10.05 -5.29
N LEU A 678 16.49 -11.02 -6.01
CA LEU A 678 17.85 -10.95 -6.55
C LEU A 678 17.93 -10.25 -7.92
N SER A 679 16.89 -10.37 -8.75
CA SER A 679 16.88 -9.89 -10.13
C SER A 679 17.24 -8.40 -10.31
N PRO A 680 16.77 -7.45 -9.48
CA PRO A 680 17.13 -6.03 -9.65
C PRO A 680 18.63 -5.76 -9.45
N LEU A 681 19.30 -6.55 -8.60
CA LEU A 681 20.72 -6.40 -8.28
C LEU A 681 21.57 -6.92 -9.44
N LEU A 682 21.17 -8.07 -10.01
CA LEU A 682 21.81 -8.63 -11.21
C LEU A 682 21.66 -7.68 -12.41
N PHE A 683 20.47 -7.09 -12.58
CA PHE A 683 20.23 -6.11 -13.62
C PHE A 683 21.14 -4.89 -13.46
N ALA A 684 21.25 -4.33 -12.25
CA ALA A 684 22.11 -3.19 -11.99
C ALA A 684 23.60 -3.48 -12.31
N LEU A 685 24.09 -4.68 -11.99
CA LEU A 685 25.43 -5.13 -12.37
C LEU A 685 25.60 -5.26 -13.88
N CYS A 686 24.59 -5.73 -14.61
CA CYS A 686 24.66 -5.89 -16.07
C CYS A 686 24.60 -4.56 -16.83
N ILE A 687 24.00 -3.52 -16.26
CA ILE A 687 23.98 -2.18 -16.86
C ILE A 687 25.29 -1.43 -16.62
N GLU A 688 25.99 -1.69 -15.51
CA GLU A 688 27.23 -1.01 -15.16
C GLU A 688 28.33 -1.02 -16.25
N PRO A 689 28.57 -2.12 -17.00
CA PRO A 689 29.49 -2.11 -18.15
C PRO A 689 29.19 -0.98 -19.15
N LEU A 690 27.92 -0.80 -19.55
CA LEU A 690 27.51 0.27 -20.47
C LEU A 690 27.83 1.65 -19.87
N LEU A 691 27.45 1.87 -18.62
CA LEU A 691 27.68 3.15 -17.94
C LEU A 691 29.18 3.46 -17.84
N SER A 692 29.99 2.45 -17.55
CA SER A 692 31.45 2.59 -17.48
C SER A 692 32.08 2.94 -18.82
N THR A 693 31.67 2.26 -19.90
CA THR A 693 32.19 2.57 -21.23
C THR A 693 31.77 3.97 -21.68
N ILE A 694 30.56 4.44 -21.34
CA ILE A 694 30.14 5.83 -21.61
C ILE A 694 31.03 6.83 -20.86
N ARG A 695 31.34 6.57 -19.59
CA ARG A 695 32.20 7.45 -18.77
C ARG A 695 33.61 7.58 -19.35
N HIS A 696 34.25 6.46 -19.68
CA HIS A 696 35.65 6.42 -20.11
C HIS A 696 35.86 6.74 -21.60
N ASN A 697 34.80 6.80 -22.41
CA ASN A 697 34.92 7.15 -23.82
C ASN A 697 35.18 8.66 -23.99
N SER A 698 36.33 9.01 -24.57
CA SER A 698 36.76 10.40 -24.84
C SER A 698 35.95 11.10 -25.94
N ASP A 699 35.35 10.34 -26.86
CA ASP A 699 34.56 10.87 -27.98
C ASP A 699 33.15 11.29 -27.55
N ILE A 700 32.70 10.77 -26.40
CA ILE A 700 31.48 11.17 -25.73
C ILE A 700 31.82 12.21 -24.68
N SER A 701 31.50 13.48 -24.93
CA SER A 701 31.74 14.58 -23.99
C SER A 701 30.47 14.99 -23.27
N GLY A 702 30.56 15.05 -21.95
CA GLY A 702 29.51 15.51 -21.04
C GLY A 702 29.71 16.95 -20.59
N ILE A 703 28.96 17.35 -19.57
CA ILE A 703 29.10 18.67 -18.96
C ILE A 703 30.17 18.58 -17.89
N THR A 704 31.20 19.42 -18.00
CA THR A 704 32.28 19.50 -17.00
C THR A 704 31.95 20.56 -15.96
N VAL A 705 32.02 20.19 -14.68
CA VAL A 705 31.89 21.10 -13.54
C VAL A 705 33.05 20.79 -12.58
N GLY A 706 33.86 21.80 -12.28
CA GLY A 706 35.11 21.61 -11.53
C GLY A 706 36.04 20.63 -12.24
N VAL A 707 36.51 19.62 -11.50
CA VAL A 707 37.37 18.54 -12.02
C VAL A 707 36.59 17.36 -12.58
N ASN A 708 35.27 17.37 -12.46
CA ASN A 708 34.41 16.23 -12.78
C ASN A 708 33.65 16.44 -14.10
N GLU A 709 33.66 15.43 -14.95
CA GLU A 709 32.79 15.37 -16.13
C GLU A 709 31.54 14.53 -15.84
N TYR A 710 30.37 15.04 -16.22
CA TYR A 710 29.08 14.40 -16.01
C TYR A 710 28.49 14.00 -17.37
N LYS A 711 28.51 12.71 -17.67
CA LYS A 711 28.01 12.13 -18.94
C LYS A 711 26.69 11.38 -18.77
N VAL A 712 26.56 10.59 -17.71
CA VAL A 712 25.43 9.66 -17.53
C VAL A 712 24.92 9.64 -16.08
N ALA A 713 23.61 9.50 -15.92
CA ALA A 713 22.91 9.17 -14.68
C ALA A 713 21.87 8.10 -14.98
N ALA A 714 21.74 7.08 -14.12
CA ALA A 714 20.84 5.96 -14.34
C ALA A 714 19.98 5.68 -13.11
N TYR A 715 18.71 5.31 -13.34
CA TYR A 715 17.83 4.73 -12.34
C TYR A 715 17.26 3.44 -12.90
N ALA A 716 17.91 2.31 -12.56
CA ALA A 716 17.62 1.04 -13.20
C ALA A 716 17.82 1.15 -14.73
N ASP A 717 16.75 0.99 -15.51
CA ASP A 717 16.70 1.05 -16.96
C ASP A 717 16.48 2.47 -17.52
N ASP A 718 16.05 3.43 -16.70
CA ASP A 718 15.93 4.83 -17.10
C ASP A 718 17.33 5.47 -17.18
N LEU A 719 17.80 5.75 -18.41
CA LEU A 719 19.10 6.39 -18.65
C LEU A 719 18.93 7.86 -18.98
N PHE A 720 19.68 8.71 -18.29
CA PHE A 720 19.72 10.15 -18.51
C PHE A 720 21.15 10.56 -18.86
N LEU A 721 21.35 11.10 -20.06
CA LEU A 721 22.66 11.46 -20.59
C LEU A 721 22.75 12.96 -20.83
N THR A 722 23.95 13.50 -20.65
CA THR A 722 24.28 14.90 -20.90
C THR A 722 25.44 14.98 -21.86
N LEU A 723 25.27 15.71 -22.97
CA LEU A 723 26.27 15.88 -24.00
C LEU A 723 26.60 17.36 -24.20
N SER A 724 27.89 17.74 -24.21
CA SER A 724 28.36 19.10 -24.50
C SER A 724 28.76 19.34 -25.94
N ARG A 725 28.99 18.26 -26.72
CA ARG A 725 29.28 18.31 -28.16
C ARG A 725 28.36 17.34 -28.91
N PRO A 726 27.04 17.59 -28.94
CA PRO A 726 26.06 16.58 -29.38
C PRO A 726 26.30 16.06 -30.79
N MET A 727 26.71 16.92 -31.74
CA MET A 727 27.00 16.50 -33.13
C MET A 727 28.15 15.49 -33.22
N HIS A 728 29.18 15.65 -32.38
CA HIS A 728 30.31 14.74 -32.33
C HIS A 728 29.97 13.48 -31.52
N SER A 729 29.35 13.66 -30.34
CA SER A 729 29.19 12.57 -29.37
C SER A 729 28.01 11.63 -29.67
N LEU A 730 26.96 12.08 -30.36
CA LEU A 730 25.79 11.23 -30.65
C LEU A 730 26.10 10.00 -31.53
N PRO A 731 26.87 10.11 -32.63
CA PRO A 731 27.25 8.93 -33.42
C PRO A 731 27.91 7.84 -32.58
N TYR A 732 28.94 8.20 -31.81
CA TYR A 732 29.67 7.26 -30.95
C TYR A 732 28.81 6.70 -29.82
N LEU A 733 27.90 7.52 -29.26
CA LEU A 733 26.95 7.06 -28.26
C LEU A 733 25.99 6.02 -28.85
N PHE A 734 25.42 6.26 -30.04
CA PHE A 734 24.51 5.31 -30.67
C PHE A 734 25.22 4.02 -31.10
N GLU A 735 26.43 4.13 -31.66
CA GLU A 735 27.26 2.96 -31.97
C GLU A 735 27.52 2.11 -30.72
N LEU A 736 27.84 2.75 -29.59
CA LEU A 736 28.04 2.08 -28.31
C LEU A 736 26.74 1.43 -27.80
N LEU A 737 25.61 2.13 -27.90
CA LEU A 737 24.30 1.60 -27.49
C LEU A 737 23.87 0.42 -28.36
N ASP A 738 24.08 0.47 -29.67
CA ASP A 738 23.76 -0.60 -30.62
C ASP A 738 24.69 -1.80 -30.41
N THR A 739 25.98 -1.56 -30.18
CA THR A 739 26.95 -2.60 -29.79
C THR A 739 26.50 -3.28 -28.50
N PHE A 740 26.21 -2.51 -27.46
CA PHE A 740 25.75 -3.05 -26.18
C PHE A 740 24.41 -3.79 -26.32
N ALA A 741 23.48 -3.29 -27.13
CA ALA A 741 22.21 -3.95 -27.43
C ALA A 741 22.42 -5.32 -28.10
N SER A 742 23.38 -5.43 -29.01
CA SER A 742 23.73 -6.70 -29.69
C SER A 742 24.31 -7.75 -28.73
N LEU A 743 25.02 -7.32 -27.68
CA LEU A 743 25.67 -8.22 -26.72
C LEU A 743 24.72 -8.59 -25.55
N SER A 744 24.08 -7.59 -24.96
CA SER A 744 23.28 -7.71 -23.74
C SER A 744 21.79 -7.89 -23.98
N GLY A 745 21.28 -7.61 -25.19
CA GLY A 745 19.86 -7.54 -25.48
C GLY A 745 19.16 -6.25 -25.02
N PHE A 746 19.86 -5.35 -24.31
CA PHE A 746 19.33 -4.08 -23.83
C PHE A 746 19.18 -3.08 -24.98
N LYS A 747 17.95 -2.98 -25.52
CA LYS A 747 17.65 -2.15 -26.70
C LYS A 747 16.93 -0.86 -26.29
N ILE A 748 17.36 0.27 -26.84
CA ILE A 748 16.72 1.57 -26.62
C ILE A 748 15.48 1.73 -27.50
N ASN A 749 14.39 2.24 -26.91
CA ASN A 749 13.16 2.60 -27.60
C ASN A 749 13.27 4.03 -28.16
N LYS A 750 13.73 4.17 -29.41
CA LYS A 750 13.90 5.50 -30.05
C LYS A 750 12.62 6.36 -30.05
N SER A 751 11.44 5.74 -30.13
CA SER A 751 10.14 6.46 -30.16
C SER A 751 9.70 7.04 -28.82
N LYS A 752 10.21 6.49 -27.71
CA LYS A 752 9.90 6.95 -26.35
C LYS A 752 11.05 7.72 -25.72
N SER A 753 12.26 7.50 -26.19
CA SER A 753 13.42 8.33 -25.86
C SER A 753 13.17 9.75 -26.32
N THR A 754 13.67 10.72 -25.57
CA THR A 754 13.46 12.15 -25.85
C THR A 754 14.77 12.90 -25.72
N ALA A 755 14.98 13.83 -26.66
CA ALA A 755 16.11 14.73 -26.67
C ALA A 755 15.65 16.13 -26.23
N PHE A 756 16.41 16.76 -25.36
CA PHE A 756 16.08 18.04 -24.75
C PHE A 756 17.27 19.00 -24.91
N PRO A 757 17.25 19.86 -25.93
CA PRO A 757 18.34 20.78 -26.21
C PRO A 757 18.33 21.96 -25.24
N ILE A 758 19.51 22.37 -24.77
CA ILE A 758 19.70 23.58 -23.96
C ILE A 758 20.80 24.41 -24.61
N ASN A 759 20.49 25.68 -24.90
CA ASN A 759 21.38 26.61 -25.63
C ASN A 759 21.91 26.04 -26.96
N LEU A 760 21.14 25.14 -27.59
CA LEU A 760 21.45 24.59 -28.91
C LEU A 760 20.76 25.45 -29.99
N PRO A 761 21.46 25.88 -31.05
CA PRO A 761 20.83 26.57 -32.17
C PRO A 761 19.73 25.73 -32.83
N ALA A 762 18.65 26.38 -33.28
CA ALA A 762 17.53 25.69 -33.95
C ALA A 762 17.98 24.87 -35.17
N SER A 763 18.89 25.42 -35.99
CA SER A 763 19.49 24.71 -37.13
C SER A 763 20.17 23.40 -36.73
N SER A 764 20.87 23.39 -35.60
CA SER A 764 21.50 22.19 -35.05
C SER A 764 20.45 21.21 -34.54
N SER A 765 19.40 21.69 -33.87
CA SER A 765 18.28 20.84 -33.44
C SER A 765 17.62 20.15 -34.63
N ASP A 766 17.38 20.85 -35.72
CA ASP A 766 16.77 20.29 -36.93
C ASP A 766 17.64 19.19 -37.54
N LEU A 767 18.96 19.41 -37.62
CA LEU A 767 19.92 18.39 -38.06
C LEU A 767 19.93 17.15 -37.15
N LEU A 768 19.79 17.34 -35.84
CA LEU A 768 19.68 16.21 -34.90
C LEU A 768 18.41 15.40 -35.12
N ALA A 769 17.28 16.09 -35.32
CA ALA A 769 16.00 15.43 -35.59
C ALA A 769 16.09 14.58 -36.86
N LEU A 770 16.73 15.11 -37.91
CA LEU A 770 16.90 14.43 -39.18
C LEU A 770 17.81 13.18 -39.06
N ASN A 771 18.97 13.33 -38.43
CA ASN A 771 20.01 12.27 -38.45
C ASN A 771 19.76 11.14 -37.45
N PHE A 772 19.14 11.42 -36.30
CA PHE A 772 19.06 10.46 -35.20
C PHE A 772 17.65 9.98 -34.87
N SER A 773 16.62 10.53 -35.52
CA SER A 773 15.21 10.14 -35.37
C SER A 773 14.72 10.13 -33.91
N LEU A 774 15.31 10.97 -33.06
CA LEU A 774 14.84 11.15 -31.68
C LEU A 774 13.84 12.31 -31.62
N PRO A 775 12.67 12.12 -30.96
CA PRO A 775 11.77 13.22 -30.66
C PRO A 775 12.48 14.32 -29.87
N ILE A 776 12.53 15.53 -30.43
CA ILE A 776 13.03 16.72 -29.76
C ILE A 776 11.91 17.32 -28.93
N SER A 777 12.12 17.40 -27.62
CA SER A 777 11.20 18.02 -26.69
C SER A 777 11.33 19.53 -26.74
N SER A 778 10.23 20.22 -27.07
CA SER A 778 10.12 21.68 -27.02
C SER A 778 9.88 22.24 -25.61
N SER A 779 10.14 21.44 -24.55
CA SER A 779 9.74 21.59 -23.14
C SER A 779 8.33 21.08 -22.79
N PRO A 780 8.09 20.57 -21.56
CA PRO A 780 9.05 20.14 -20.53
C PRO A 780 9.41 18.63 -20.62
N LEU A 781 10.65 18.27 -20.25
CA LEU A 781 11.15 16.88 -20.23
C LEU A 781 10.68 16.14 -18.98
N THR A 782 10.17 14.91 -19.09
CA THR A 782 9.77 14.11 -17.91
C THR A 782 10.86 13.14 -17.52
N TYR A 783 11.38 13.23 -16.28
CA TYR A 783 12.38 12.32 -15.74
C TYR A 783 12.06 11.94 -14.29
N LEU A 784 12.02 10.63 -14.00
CA LEU A 784 11.67 10.04 -12.69
C LEU A 784 10.34 10.52 -12.08
N GLY A 785 9.44 11.09 -12.88
CA GLY A 785 8.16 11.63 -12.43
C GLY A 785 8.13 13.15 -12.23
N LEU A 786 9.22 13.86 -12.54
CA LEU A 786 9.31 15.32 -12.55
C LEU A 786 9.32 15.85 -13.97
N LYS A 787 8.66 16.99 -14.18
CA LYS A 787 8.76 17.79 -15.40
C LYS A 787 9.87 18.82 -15.23
N LEU A 788 10.94 18.67 -15.99
CA LEU A 788 12.09 19.54 -16.03
C LEU A 788 11.91 20.59 -17.12
N SER A 789 12.26 21.84 -16.80
CA SER A 789 12.30 22.97 -17.72
C SER A 789 13.71 23.55 -17.70
N PRO A 790 14.17 24.23 -18.76
CA PRO A 790 15.42 24.97 -18.70
C PRO A 790 15.33 26.04 -17.60
N HIS A 791 14.18 26.72 -17.49
CA HIS A 791 13.99 27.81 -16.54
C HIS A 791 13.49 27.30 -15.18
N LEU A 792 14.24 27.59 -14.11
CA LEU A 792 13.95 27.10 -12.75
C LEU A 792 12.66 27.67 -12.16
N ASP A 793 12.24 28.86 -12.55
CA ASP A 793 11.01 29.53 -12.12
C ASP A 793 9.75 28.74 -12.55
N GLN A 794 9.80 28.06 -13.69
CA GLN A 794 8.69 27.25 -14.21
C GLN A 794 8.51 25.92 -13.47
N LEU A 795 9.51 25.45 -12.72
CA LEU A 795 9.47 24.13 -12.07
C LEU A 795 8.33 24.00 -11.06
N TYR A 796 7.96 25.10 -10.40
CA TYR A 796 6.82 25.12 -9.47
C TYR A 796 5.50 24.81 -10.19
N ASP A 797 5.19 25.56 -11.25
CA ASP A 797 3.93 25.43 -11.98
C ASP A 797 3.81 24.10 -12.73
N LEU A 798 4.93 23.57 -13.20
CA LEU A 798 4.93 22.28 -13.91
C LEU A 798 4.70 21.07 -12.99
N ASN A 799 5.13 21.15 -11.73
CA ASN A 799 5.16 19.99 -10.82
C ASN A 799 4.22 20.12 -9.61
N TYR A 800 4.28 21.24 -8.88
CA TYR A 800 3.47 21.43 -7.68
C TYR A 800 2.01 21.73 -8.04
N THR A 801 1.73 22.63 -8.98
CA THR A 801 0.36 23.05 -9.32
C THR A 801 -0.54 21.87 -9.74
N PRO A 802 -0.13 20.96 -10.65
CA PRO A 802 -0.94 19.78 -11.00
C PRO A 802 -1.16 18.84 -9.82
N LEU A 803 -0.11 18.61 -9.00
CA LEU A 803 -0.22 17.73 -7.85
C LEU A 803 -1.15 18.30 -6.77
N LEU A 804 -1.01 19.60 -6.47
CA LEU A 804 -1.86 20.30 -5.51
C LEU A 804 -3.32 20.29 -5.99
N THR A 805 -3.59 20.51 -7.28
CA THR A 805 -4.93 20.42 -7.87
C THR A 805 -5.51 19.02 -7.76
N GLN A 806 -4.72 17.98 -8.04
CA GLN A 806 -5.17 16.60 -7.86
C GLN A 806 -5.47 16.28 -6.39
N ILE A 807 -4.61 16.70 -5.46
CA ILE A 807 -4.85 16.54 -4.01
C ILE A 807 -6.10 17.32 -3.58
N LYS A 808 -6.37 18.49 -4.20
CA LYS A 808 -7.61 19.23 -4.00
C LYS A 808 -8.80 18.36 -4.37
N HIS A 809 -8.87 17.92 -5.61
CA HIS A 809 -9.95 17.06 -6.08
C HIS A 809 -10.13 15.79 -5.23
N ASP A 810 -9.03 15.14 -4.87
CA ASP A 810 -9.04 13.92 -4.05
C ASP A 810 -9.72 14.16 -2.69
N ILE A 811 -9.29 15.19 -1.95
CA ILE A 811 -9.87 15.51 -0.64
C ILE A 811 -11.34 15.97 -0.75
N ASP A 812 -11.74 16.62 -1.86
CA ASP A 812 -13.15 17.01 -2.06
C ASP A 812 -13.99 15.74 -2.23
N SER A 813 -13.54 14.80 -3.06
CA SER A 813 -14.15 13.47 -3.20
C SER A 813 -14.18 12.70 -1.88
N TRP A 814 -13.17 12.86 -1.02
CA TRP A 814 -13.11 12.19 0.27
C TRP A 814 -14.02 12.82 1.32
N GLN A 815 -14.41 14.09 1.15
CA GLN A 815 -15.24 14.80 2.12
C GLN A 815 -16.64 14.19 2.21
N GLU A 816 -17.16 13.65 1.10
CA GLU A 816 -18.43 12.92 1.00
C GLU A 816 -18.41 11.54 1.67
N MET A 817 -17.23 11.03 2.03
CA MET A 817 -17.09 9.69 2.61
C MET A 817 -17.30 9.72 4.13
N SER A 818 -17.99 8.71 4.65
CA SER A 818 -18.19 8.50 6.09
C SER A 818 -16.91 7.98 6.76
N ILE A 819 -15.94 8.87 7.01
CA ILE A 819 -14.63 8.55 7.63
C ILE A 819 -14.54 9.24 9.00
N SER A 820 -14.12 8.51 10.04
CA SER A 820 -13.90 9.09 11.37
C SER A 820 -12.78 10.13 11.41
N TRP A 821 -12.71 10.89 12.51
CA TRP A 821 -11.74 11.97 12.67
C TRP A 821 -10.28 11.49 12.61
N LEU A 822 -9.93 10.43 13.36
CA LEU A 822 -8.59 9.83 13.25
C LEU A 822 -8.35 9.16 11.88
N GLY A 823 -9.41 8.70 11.23
CA GLY A 823 -9.35 8.15 9.88
C GLY A 823 -8.95 9.16 8.82
N ARG A 824 -9.51 10.37 8.90
CA ARG A 824 -9.16 11.50 8.02
C ARG A 824 -7.71 11.91 8.21
N LEU A 825 -7.24 11.99 9.46
CA LEU A 825 -5.82 12.23 9.78
C LEU A 825 -4.89 11.20 9.14
N ASN A 826 -5.21 9.91 9.28
CA ASN A 826 -4.41 8.84 8.68
C ASN A 826 -4.46 8.88 7.15
N SER A 827 -5.57 9.29 6.55
CA SER A 827 -5.71 9.44 5.08
C SER A 827 -4.73 10.49 4.54
N ILE A 828 -4.57 11.62 5.22
CA ILE A 828 -3.59 12.64 4.87
C ILE A 828 -2.16 12.09 4.97
N LYS A 829 -1.84 11.38 6.06
CA LYS A 829 -0.50 10.80 6.27
C LYS A 829 -0.15 9.71 5.26
N MET A 830 -1.12 8.90 4.85
CA MET A 830 -0.89 7.74 3.97
C MET A 830 -0.95 8.08 2.48
N ASN A 831 -1.69 9.12 2.08
CA ASN A 831 -1.90 9.46 0.67
C ASN A 831 -1.31 10.82 0.29
N VAL A 832 -1.58 11.87 1.06
CA VAL A 832 -1.20 13.25 0.71
C VAL A 832 0.27 13.52 1.00
N LEU A 833 0.72 13.24 2.23
CA LEU A 833 2.08 13.53 2.66
C LEU A 833 3.15 12.85 1.77
N PRO A 834 3.08 11.55 1.42
CA PRO A 834 4.13 10.91 0.62
C PRO A 834 4.28 11.52 -0.79
N ARG A 835 3.17 11.98 -1.40
CA ARG A 835 3.18 12.62 -2.72
C ARG A 835 3.87 13.98 -2.69
N LEU A 836 3.56 14.80 -1.68
CA LEU A 836 4.21 16.10 -1.49
C LEU A 836 5.67 15.95 -1.06
N LEU A 837 5.96 14.97 -0.20
CA LEU A 837 7.30 14.70 0.30
C LEU A 837 8.25 14.28 -0.83
N TYR A 838 7.76 13.61 -1.87
CA TYR A 838 8.56 13.35 -3.07
C TYR A 838 9.03 14.66 -3.73
N LEU A 839 8.12 15.62 -3.96
CA LEU A 839 8.50 16.93 -4.50
C LEU A 839 9.40 17.73 -3.55
N PHE A 840 9.09 17.77 -2.25
CA PHE A 840 9.91 18.48 -1.25
C PHE A 840 11.36 17.98 -1.22
N GLN A 841 11.59 16.70 -1.49
CA GLN A 841 12.93 16.11 -1.52
C GLN A 841 13.65 16.29 -2.85
N SER A 842 12.92 16.34 -3.95
CA SER A 842 13.51 16.35 -5.30
C SER A 842 13.63 17.75 -5.91
N LEU A 843 12.83 18.72 -5.45
CA LEU A 843 12.78 20.09 -5.96
C LEU A 843 13.05 21.09 -4.82
N PRO A 844 14.31 21.47 -4.56
CA PRO A 844 14.65 22.49 -3.55
C PRO A 844 14.44 23.90 -4.11
N ILE A 845 13.22 24.16 -4.58
CA ILE A 845 12.80 25.46 -5.11
C ILE A 845 11.92 26.19 -4.10
N PRO A 846 11.88 27.54 -4.14
CA PRO A 846 10.96 28.31 -3.33
C PRO A 846 9.50 27.91 -3.63
N VAL A 847 8.80 27.42 -2.60
CA VAL A 847 7.36 27.14 -2.69
C VAL A 847 6.59 28.34 -2.14
N PRO A 848 5.63 28.91 -2.89
CA PRO A 848 4.80 30.02 -2.43
C PRO A 848 4.15 29.72 -1.07
N PRO A 849 4.39 30.54 -0.02
CA PRO A 849 3.83 30.31 1.31
C PRO A 849 2.30 30.24 1.31
N ASN A 850 1.66 31.01 0.43
CA ASN A 850 0.21 31.03 0.26
C ASN A 850 -0.33 29.69 -0.23
N ALA A 851 0.37 29.00 -1.15
CA ALA A 851 -0.05 27.70 -1.65
C ALA A 851 0.00 26.62 -0.57
N LEU A 852 1.07 26.60 0.24
CA LEU A 852 1.16 25.69 1.39
C LEU A 852 0.13 26.02 2.46
N LYS A 853 -0.13 27.30 2.70
CA LYS A 853 -1.15 27.76 3.66
C LYS A 853 -2.55 27.36 3.22
N ASP A 854 -2.91 27.56 1.96
CA ASP A 854 -4.18 27.13 1.35
C ASP A 854 -4.35 25.61 1.49
N MET A 855 -3.33 24.84 1.10
CA MET A 855 -3.38 23.38 1.23
C MET A 855 -3.50 22.93 2.69
N GLN A 856 -2.77 23.55 3.62
CA GLN A 856 -2.86 23.24 5.04
C GLN A 856 -4.24 23.58 5.61
N GLN A 857 -4.81 24.73 5.26
CA GLN A 857 -6.17 25.11 5.68
C GLN A 857 -7.20 24.10 5.18
N ARG A 858 -7.02 23.60 3.96
CA ARG A 858 -7.92 22.62 3.38
C ARG A 858 -7.78 21.23 4.01
N ILE A 859 -6.55 20.81 4.34
CA ILE A 859 -6.29 19.63 5.16
C ILE A 859 -6.97 19.77 6.52
N ASP A 860 -6.83 20.91 7.18
CA ASP A 860 -7.44 21.18 8.48
C ASP A 860 -8.98 21.11 8.37
N LYS A 861 -9.57 21.78 7.37
CA LYS A 861 -11.02 21.73 7.10
C LYS A 861 -11.50 20.30 6.86
N PHE A 862 -10.76 19.52 6.07
CA PHE A 862 -11.06 18.12 5.79
C PHE A 862 -11.05 17.27 7.07
N VAL A 863 -9.99 17.37 7.87
CA VAL A 863 -9.84 16.63 9.14
C VAL A 863 -11.06 16.87 10.04
N TRP A 864 -11.52 18.11 10.13
CA TRP A 864 -12.66 18.49 10.96
C TRP A 864 -14.04 18.34 10.28
N SER A 865 -14.11 17.81 9.05
CA SER A 865 -15.37 17.69 8.29
C SER A 865 -16.12 19.02 8.13
N GLY A 866 -15.37 20.12 7.99
CA GLY A 866 -15.93 21.47 7.95
C GLY A 866 -16.40 22.02 9.30
N ARG A 867 -16.31 21.25 10.40
CA ARG A 867 -16.66 21.71 11.75
C ARG A 867 -15.54 22.56 12.35
N ARG A 868 -15.87 23.37 13.35
CA ARG A 868 -14.86 24.16 14.08
C ARG A 868 -13.88 23.24 14.84
N PRO A 869 -12.56 23.47 14.74
CA PRO A 869 -11.57 22.71 15.48
C PRO A 869 -11.80 22.79 16.99
N ARG A 870 -11.79 21.65 17.69
CA ARG A 870 -11.92 21.57 19.15
C ARG A 870 -10.59 21.59 19.90
N ILE A 871 -9.50 21.32 19.18
CA ILE A 871 -8.14 21.25 19.71
C ILE A 871 -7.31 22.31 19.00
N ALA A 872 -6.43 22.98 19.75
CA ALA A 872 -5.51 23.96 19.18
C ALA A 872 -4.65 23.31 18.08
N ARG A 873 -4.51 24.00 16.94
CA ARG A 873 -3.81 23.48 15.75
C ARG A 873 -2.39 22.98 16.07
N ARG A 874 -1.65 23.70 16.93
CA ARG A 874 -0.30 23.32 17.35
C ARG A 874 -0.22 21.90 17.93
N LEU A 875 -1.18 21.51 18.77
CA LEU A 875 -1.20 20.20 19.42
C LEU A 875 -1.49 19.05 18.44
N MET A 876 -2.15 19.37 17.31
CA MET A 876 -2.38 18.36 16.27
C MET A 876 -1.08 17.94 15.59
N TYR A 877 -0.08 18.83 15.49
CA TYR A 877 1.19 18.56 14.79
C TYR A 877 2.20 17.78 15.63
N ILE A 878 2.13 17.91 16.96
CA ILE A 878 3.03 17.26 17.93
C ILE A 878 3.04 15.73 17.71
N PRO A 879 4.21 15.06 17.85
CA PRO A 879 4.31 13.60 17.78
C PRO A 879 3.32 12.90 18.72
N LYS A 880 2.95 11.66 18.37
CA LYS A 880 1.99 10.89 19.19
C LYS A 880 2.54 10.55 20.58
N THR A 881 3.83 10.26 20.66
CA THR A 881 4.54 9.99 21.92
C THR A 881 4.53 11.22 22.81
N SER A 882 4.77 12.40 22.26
CA SER A 882 4.74 13.68 23.01
C SER A 882 3.32 14.26 23.18
N GLY A 883 2.28 13.45 23.11
CA GLY A 883 0.92 13.88 23.40
C GLY A 883 0.16 14.68 22.33
N GLY A 884 0.55 14.51 21.06
CA GLY A 884 -0.14 15.07 19.90
C GLY A 884 -0.77 14.04 18.98
N LEU A 885 -1.15 14.49 17.78
CA LEU A 885 -1.78 13.63 16.76
C LEU A 885 -0.89 13.38 15.54
N ALA A 886 0.30 13.99 15.51
CA ALA A 886 1.27 13.98 14.42
C ALA A 886 0.67 14.34 13.06
N LEU A 887 -0.34 15.21 13.00
CA LEU A 887 -0.87 15.75 11.76
C LEU A 887 0.27 16.44 10.99
N PRO A 888 0.44 16.20 9.68
CA PRO A 888 1.52 16.83 8.95
C PRO A 888 1.35 18.35 8.86
N ASN A 889 2.41 19.07 9.25
CA ASN A 889 2.57 20.49 8.92
C ASN A 889 3.43 20.60 7.65
N LEU A 890 2.80 21.01 6.54
CA LEU A 890 3.46 21.00 5.23
C LEU A 890 4.69 21.91 5.17
N LYS A 891 4.65 23.06 5.85
CA LYS A 891 5.79 24.00 5.89
C LYS A 891 6.98 23.39 6.63
N LEU A 892 6.74 22.80 7.79
CA LEU A 892 7.80 22.15 8.57
C LEU A 892 8.35 20.90 7.88
N TYR A 893 7.52 20.15 7.15
CA TYR A 893 8.01 19.02 6.34
C TYR A 893 8.87 19.46 5.17
N LEU A 894 8.51 20.56 4.49
CA LEU A 894 9.37 21.16 3.47
C LEU A 894 10.70 21.61 4.09
N SER A 895 10.66 22.32 5.22
CA SER A 895 11.86 22.70 5.97
C SER A 895 12.72 21.50 6.38
N ALA A 896 12.11 20.41 6.87
CA ALA A 896 12.82 19.20 7.25
C ALA A 896 13.48 18.51 6.04
N ALA A 897 12.82 18.51 4.87
CA ALA A 897 13.40 17.97 3.65
C ALA A 897 14.63 18.79 3.20
N LEU A 898 14.54 20.13 3.22
CA LEU A 898 15.65 21.02 2.90
C LEU A 898 16.81 20.89 3.91
N LEU A 899 16.51 20.83 5.21
CA LEU A 899 17.53 20.60 6.25
C LEU A 899 18.21 19.23 6.10
N THR A 900 17.49 18.21 5.64
CA THR A 900 18.09 16.90 5.35
C THR A 900 19.12 17.01 4.22
N GLN A 901 18.83 17.79 3.18
CA GLN A 901 19.75 18.03 2.07
C GLN A 901 20.97 18.85 2.53
N ILE A 902 20.77 19.87 3.35
CA ILE A 902 21.86 20.67 3.93
C ILE A 902 22.78 19.79 4.77
N ALA A 903 22.23 18.88 5.58
CA ALA A 903 23.03 17.91 6.32
C ALA A 903 23.80 16.93 5.41
N GLU A 904 23.33 16.68 4.18
CA GLU A 904 24.05 15.86 3.19
C GLU A 904 25.30 16.56 2.63
N TRP A 905 25.44 17.88 2.74
CA TRP A 905 26.68 18.58 2.38
C TRP A 905 27.87 18.11 3.23
N HIS A 906 27.64 17.60 4.44
CA HIS A 906 28.70 17.05 5.30
C HIS A 906 29.11 15.60 4.97
N LEU A 907 28.42 14.95 4.04
CA LEU A 907 28.83 13.62 3.60
C LEU A 907 30.14 13.71 2.80
N PRO A 908 31.00 12.68 2.84
CA PRO A 908 32.21 12.66 2.03
C PRO A 908 31.89 12.92 0.54
N ILE A 909 32.67 13.79 -0.10
CA ILE A 909 32.52 14.25 -1.50
C ILE A 909 32.34 13.05 -2.48
N ALA A 910 32.90 11.88 -2.18
CA ALA A 910 32.76 10.71 -3.03
C ALA A 910 31.35 10.08 -3.07
N GLN A 911 30.44 10.39 -2.13
CA GLN A 911 29.19 9.63 -1.95
C GLN A 911 28.00 10.14 -2.78
N LYS A 912 27.91 11.45 -3.07
CA LYS A 912 26.73 12.07 -3.72
C LYS A 912 27.17 13.05 -4.82
N ARG A 913 27.02 12.63 -6.08
CA ARG A 913 27.47 13.42 -7.25
C ARG A 913 26.87 14.83 -7.34
N TRP A 914 25.64 15.05 -6.89
CA TRP A 914 25.02 16.38 -6.91
C TRP A 914 25.65 17.34 -5.88
N VAL A 915 26.12 16.83 -4.74
CA VAL A 915 26.85 17.63 -3.74
C VAL A 915 28.15 18.15 -4.35
N ASN A 916 28.81 17.35 -5.19
CA ASN A 916 30.05 17.76 -5.87
C ASN A 916 29.79 18.89 -6.86
N ILE A 917 28.71 18.79 -7.63
CA ILE A 917 28.30 19.86 -8.55
C ILE A 917 28.06 21.16 -7.76
N GLU A 918 27.29 21.10 -6.67
CA GLU A 918 27.03 22.29 -5.85
C GLU A 918 28.31 22.83 -5.20
N ASN A 919 29.21 21.95 -4.74
CA ASN A 919 30.47 22.35 -4.12
C ASN A 919 31.42 23.00 -5.13
N ASP A 920 31.48 22.48 -6.35
CA ASP A 920 32.29 23.00 -7.46
C ASP A 920 31.69 24.29 -8.07
N MET A 921 30.36 24.49 -7.96
CA MET A 921 29.68 25.75 -8.32
C MET A 921 29.94 26.85 -7.30
N MET A 922 30.05 26.49 -6.03
CA MET A 922 30.59 27.35 -4.99
C MET A 922 32.12 27.40 -5.16
N LEU A 923 32.83 28.33 -4.52
CA LEU A 923 34.30 28.24 -4.50
C LEU A 923 34.69 26.83 -3.98
N PRO A 924 35.59 26.10 -4.69
CA PRO A 924 35.82 24.69 -4.42
C PRO A 924 36.18 24.45 -2.94
N ASP A 925 35.55 23.42 -2.38
CA ASP A 925 35.77 22.88 -1.02
C ASP A 925 35.26 23.74 0.14
N LEU A 926 34.21 24.55 -0.05
CA LEU A 926 33.65 25.37 1.03
C LEU A 926 32.16 25.12 1.32
N LEU A 927 31.42 24.35 0.50
CA LEU A 927 29.97 24.20 0.66
C LEU A 927 29.52 23.73 2.06
N PRO A 928 30.18 22.73 2.70
CA PRO A 928 29.82 22.32 4.06
C PRO A 928 30.10 23.43 5.10
N PHE A 929 30.95 24.40 4.77
CA PHE A 929 31.36 25.49 5.66
C PHE A 929 30.45 26.71 5.55
N PHE A 930 29.93 26.99 4.35
CA PHE A 930 29.08 28.15 4.07
C PHE A 930 27.84 28.22 4.97
N MET A 931 27.29 27.09 5.39
CA MET A 931 26.13 27.10 6.30
C MET A 931 26.47 27.61 7.71
N TRP A 932 27.68 27.36 8.21
CA TRP A 932 28.08 27.77 9.56
C TRP A 932 28.50 29.25 9.62
N LEU A 933 28.74 29.88 8.47
CA LEU A 933 29.10 31.29 8.40
C LEU A 933 27.90 32.20 8.65
N PRO A 934 28.12 33.34 9.34
CA PRO A 934 27.08 34.35 9.49
C PRO A 934 26.69 34.87 8.10
N LYS A 935 25.42 35.28 7.96
CA LYS A 935 24.88 35.77 6.68
C LYS A 935 25.70 36.92 6.09
N SER A 936 26.25 37.79 6.93
CA SER A 936 27.12 38.91 6.53
C SER A 936 28.46 38.47 5.91
N ALA A 937 28.97 37.30 6.27
CA ALA A 937 30.22 36.77 5.72
C ALA A 937 30.03 36.05 4.36
N ARG A 938 28.79 35.74 3.98
CA ARG A 938 28.46 35.13 2.69
C ARG A 938 28.22 36.21 1.64
N LYS A 939 29.26 36.63 0.92
CA LYS A 939 29.13 37.62 -0.17
C LYS A 939 28.31 37.05 -1.34
N ASP A 940 27.48 37.88 -1.98
CA ASP A 940 26.56 37.49 -3.07
C ASP A 940 27.26 36.83 -4.28
N GLN A 941 28.49 37.24 -4.58
CA GLN A 941 29.32 36.66 -5.64
C GLN A 941 29.62 35.16 -5.47
N HIS A 942 29.49 34.63 -4.25
CA HIS A 942 29.68 33.21 -3.93
C HIS A 942 28.40 32.38 -4.17
N LEU A 943 27.23 33.02 -4.24
CA LEU A 943 25.92 32.37 -4.32
C LEU A 943 25.37 32.37 -5.75
N ARG A 944 26.08 31.70 -6.67
CA ARG A 944 25.72 31.67 -8.10
C ARG A 944 24.53 30.75 -8.43
N CYS A 945 24.21 29.81 -7.53
CA CYS A 945 23.11 28.86 -7.73
C CYS A 945 21.88 29.27 -6.89
N PRO A 946 20.70 29.53 -7.51
CA PRO A 946 19.47 29.87 -6.79
C PRO A 946 19.01 28.78 -5.83
N LEU A 947 19.34 27.53 -6.13
CA LEU A 947 18.91 26.37 -5.35
C LEU A 947 19.70 26.29 -4.03
N VAL A 948 21.03 26.45 -4.10
CA VAL A 948 21.89 26.55 -2.91
C VAL A 948 21.52 27.80 -2.10
N SER A 949 21.27 28.92 -2.78
CA SER A 949 20.82 30.16 -2.14
C SER A 949 19.50 29.98 -1.38
N HIS A 950 18.54 29.26 -1.95
CA HIS A 950 17.27 28.96 -1.29
C HIS A 950 17.46 28.07 -0.05
N SER A 951 18.31 27.04 -0.15
CA SER A 951 18.66 26.18 0.99
C SER A 951 19.31 26.99 2.12
N LEU A 952 20.28 27.85 1.81
CA LEU A 952 20.96 28.71 2.79
C LEU A 952 20.02 29.76 3.39
N HIS A 953 19.12 30.36 2.60
CA HIS A 953 18.10 31.26 3.12
C HIS A 953 17.16 30.55 4.12
N THR A 954 16.79 29.31 3.80
CA THR A 954 16.00 28.47 4.70
C THR A 954 16.76 28.15 5.97
N TRP A 955 18.04 27.77 5.86
CA TRP A 955 18.93 27.58 7.01
C TRP A 955 18.95 28.81 7.92
N ASP A 956 19.18 30.01 7.37
CA ASP A 956 19.28 31.25 8.14
C ASP A 956 18.00 31.59 8.90
N THR A 957 16.86 31.30 8.27
CA THR A 957 15.54 31.53 8.85
C THR A 957 15.25 30.57 10.00
N LEU A 958 15.77 29.33 9.92
CA LEU A 958 15.50 28.28 10.89
C LEU A 958 16.55 28.21 12.01
N SER A 959 17.80 28.55 11.71
CA SER A 959 18.96 28.36 12.59
C SER A 959 18.76 29.03 13.95
N ARG A 960 18.42 30.32 13.95
CA ARG A 960 18.09 31.07 15.19
C ARG A 960 16.78 30.59 15.83
N LYS A 961 15.79 30.22 15.02
CA LYS A 961 14.44 29.88 15.52
C LYS A 961 14.39 28.53 16.25
N PHE A 962 15.23 27.57 15.84
CA PHE A 962 15.20 26.19 16.32
C PHE A 962 16.52 25.74 16.95
N SER A 963 17.42 26.69 17.22
CA SER A 963 18.75 26.45 17.81
C SER A 963 19.53 25.35 17.08
N LEU A 964 19.65 25.49 15.75
CA LEU A 964 20.28 24.46 14.89
C LEU A 964 21.82 24.46 14.95
N THR A 965 22.42 25.51 15.50
CA THR A 965 23.87 25.70 15.61
C THR A 965 24.20 26.29 16.97
N ALA A 966 25.35 25.93 17.52
CA ALA A 966 25.99 26.69 18.60
C ALA A 966 26.53 28.03 18.06
N GLU A 967 26.95 28.94 18.95
CA GLU A 967 27.67 30.16 18.54
C GLU A 967 28.90 29.82 17.71
N ILE A 968 29.60 28.73 18.06
CA ILE A 968 30.64 28.12 17.23
C ILE A 968 30.36 26.64 17.05
N SER A 969 30.15 26.22 15.80
CA SER A 969 29.85 24.82 15.51
C SER A 969 31.07 23.93 15.76
N PRO A 970 30.93 22.81 16.49
CA PRO A 970 31.99 21.81 16.63
C PRO A 970 32.42 21.20 15.28
N LEU A 971 31.58 21.33 14.24
CA LEU A 971 31.80 20.78 12.89
C LEU A 971 32.59 21.68 11.96
N LEU A 972 32.97 22.89 12.41
CA LEU A 972 33.85 23.76 11.64
C LEU A 972 35.20 23.07 11.45
N PRO A 973 35.75 23.09 10.22
CA PRO A 973 37.07 22.53 9.94
C PRO A 973 38.18 23.34 10.65
N LEU A 974 39.37 22.77 10.74
CA LEU A 974 40.57 23.49 11.18
C LEU A 974 41.25 24.24 10.02
N TYR A 975 41.28 23.61 8.84
CA TYR A 975 41.79 24.22 7.61
C TYR A 975 40.70 25.03 6.89
N ARG A 976 41.09 26.17 6.28
CA ARG A 976 40.19 27.11 5.56
C ARG A 976 39.00 27.62 6.39
N ASN A 977 39.09 27.59 7.71
CA ASN A 977 38.07 28.11 8.61
C ASN A 977 38.08 29.65 8.62
N PRO A 978 37.02 30.34 8.16
CA PRO A 978 37.01 31.80 8.06
C PRO A 978 37.07 32.53 9.41
N TRP A 979 36.79 31.84 10.53
CA TRP A 979 36.96 32.40 11.87
C TRP A 979 38.38 32.22 12.41
N PHE A 980 39.15 31.30 11.83
CA PHE A 980 40.56 31.10 12.15
C PHE A 980 41.42 31.79 11.08
N LEU A 981 41.93 32.97 11.41
CA LEU A 981 42.89 33.70 10.57
C LEU A 981 44.30 33.42 11.09
N PRO A 982 45.01 32.40 10.58
CA PRO A 982 46.36 32.09 11.03
C PRO A 982 47.32 33.24 10.70
N GLY A 983 48.37 33.39 11.53
CA GLY A 983 49.47 34.32 11.24
C GLY A 983 50.39 33.83 10.10
N MET A 984 50.18 32.60 9.62
CA MET A 984 50.90 31.95 8.52
C MET A 984 50.01 31.84 7.27
N THR A 985 50.56 31.41 6.13
CA THR A 985 49.73 31.22 4.94
C THR A 985 48.74 30.09 5.17
N PRO A 986 47.46 30.21 4.74
CA PRO A 986 46.46 29.17 4.96
C PRO A 986 46.91 27.77 4.46
N GLN A 987 47.71 27.72 3.38
CA GLN A 987 48.27 26.51 2.79
C GLN A 987 49.17 25.70 3.75
N ASP A 988 49.69 26.31 4.81
CA ASP A 988 50.49 25.63 5.83
C ASP A 988 49.65 24.72 6.75
N PHE A 989 48.33 24.86 6.77
CA PHE A 989 47.41 24.07 7.60
C PHE A 989 46.80 22.85 6.87
N THR A 990 47.22 22.55 5.64
CA THR A 990 46.72 21.41 4.84
C THR A 990 46.90 20.05 5.52
N VAL A 991 47.86 19.92 6.44
CA VAL A 991 48.08 18.69 7.22
C VAL A 991 46.87 18.34 8.10
N TYR A 992 46.06 19.33 8.48
CA TYR A 992 44.80 19.14 9.22
C TYR A 992 43.58 18.95 8.32
N ASP A 993 43.75 18.89 7.00
CA ASP A 993 42.66 18.70 6.02
C ASP A 993 42.42 17.22 5.68
N GLN A 994 43.42 16.36 5.89
CA GLN A 994 43.40 14.95 5.53
C GLN A 994 43.78 14.09 6.74
N GLY A 995 42.83 13.86 7.65
CA GLY A 995 43.01 12.95 8.79
C GLY A 995 41.83 12.98 9.77
N ASP A 996 41.92 12.17 10.83
CA ASP A 996 40.89 12.06 11.88
C ASP A 996 40.80 13.32 12.77
N VAL A 997 41.76 14.25 12.64
CA VAL A 997 41.79 15.55 13.31
C VAL A 997 41.63 16.67 12.28
N SER A 998 40.40 16.94 11.87
CA SER A 998 40.08 17.91 10.80
C SER A 998 39.08 18.99 11.20
N ARG A 999 38.43 18.85 12.36
CA ARG A 999 37.39 19.76 12.87
C ARG A 999 37.74 20.29 14.26
N ILE A 1000 37.07 21.37 14.67
CA ILE A 1000 37.20 21.92 16.04
C ILE A 1000 36.89 20.86 17.09
N ALA A 1001 35.87 20.02 16.88
CA ALA A 1001 35.54 18.92 17.78
C ALA A 1001 36.70 17.92 17.99
N ASP A 1002 37.50 17.67 16.95
CA ASP A 1002 38.54 16.64 16.97
C ASP A 1002 39.79 17.10 17.77
N LEU A 1003 39.89 18.40 18.07
CA LEU A 1003 40.89 18.96 18.98
C LEU A 1003 40.54 18.74 20.45
N MET A 1004 39.36 18.21 20.78
CA MET A 1004 38.82 18.19 22.14
C MET A 1004 38.53 16.75 22.59
N VAL A 1005 38.99 16.39 23.79
CA VAL A 1005 38.71 15.09 24.44
C VAL A 1005 38.27 15.36 25.87
N ASP A 1006 37.11 14.82 26.27
CA ASP A 1006 36.51 15.00 27.61
C ASP A 1006 36.41 16.46 28.09
N GLY A 1007 36.23 17.39 27.15
CA GLY A 1007 36.14 18.83 27.44
C GLY A 1007 37.49 19.54 27.59
N HIS A 1008 38.61 18.85 27.32
CA HIS A 1008 39.96 19.39 27.32
C HIS A 1008 40.56 19.43 25.92
N LEU A 1009 41.38 20.44 25.64
CA LEU A 1009 42.14 20.53 24.38
C LEU A 1009 43.23 19.44 24.38
N ARG A 1010 43.25 18.60 23.34
CA ARG A 1010 44.29 17.60 23.10
C ARG A 1010 45.66 18.28 23.02
N THR A 1011 46.69 17.65 23.59
CA THR A 1011 48.05 18.20 23.49
C THR A 1011 48.62 17.99 22.09
N TYR A 1012 49.69 18.72 21.75
CA TYR A 1012 50.41 18.51 20.49
C TYR A 1012 50.90 17.05 20.34
N ALA A 1013 51.36 16.44 21.44
CA ALA A 1013 51.82 15.06 21.45
C ALA A 1013 50.68 14.08 21.11
N ASP A 1014 49.47 14.34 21.62
CA ASP A 1014 48.30 13.49 21.36
C ASP A 1014 47.83 13.58 19.90
N ILE A 1015 48.01 14.71 19.22
CA ILE A 1015 47.61 14.88 17.81
C ILE A 1015 48.70 14.32 16.89
N ALA A 1016 49.97 14.43 17.28
CA ALA A 1016 51.11 13.94 16.50
C ALA A 1016 51.18 12.40 16.39
N THR A 1017 50.37 11.65 17.14
CA THR A 1017 50.22 10.20 16.98
C THR A 1017 49.32 9.81 15.81
N GLU A 1018 48.41 10.69 15.39
CA GLU A 1018 47.39 10.45 14.36
C GLU A 1018 47.66 11.20 13.05
N LEU A 1019 48.37 12.33 13.13
CA LEU A 1019 48.76 13.14 11.98
C LEU A 1019 50.29 13.16 11.80
N PRO A 1020 50.81 13.25 10.56
CA PRO A 1020 52.24 13.30 10.28
C PRO A 1020 52.85 14.68 10.62
N LEU A 1021 52.80 15.08 11.89
CA LEU A 1021 53.27 16.37 12.40
C LEU A 1021 54.76 16.32 12.78
N THR A 1022 55.51 17.35 12.42
CA THR A 1022 56.93 17.55 12.73
C THR A 1022 57.12 18.60 13.82
N SER A 1023 58.28 18.69 14.48
CA SER A 1023 58.55 19.72 15.49
C SER A 1023 58.32 21.18 15.01
N ARG A 1024 58.33 21.42 13.69
CA ARG A 1024 58.00 22.72 13.06
C ARG A 1024 56.50 23.04 13.07
N ASP A 1025 55.65 22.04 13.22
CA ASP A 1025 54.19 22.17 13.26
C ASP A 1025 53.65 22.54 14.64
N PHE A 1026 54.50 22.55 15.68
CA PHE A 1026 54.11 22.97 17.03
C PHE A 1026 53.56 24.40 17.05
N PHE A 1027 54.13 25.31 16.25
CA PHE A 1027 53.64 26.68 16.13
C PHE A 1027 52.24 26.75 15.48
N ARG A 1028 51.91 25.82 14.57
CA ARG A 1028 50.57 25.71 13.97
C ARG A 1028 49.53 25.28 15.02
N TYR A 1029 49.90 24.31 15.86
CA TYR A 1029 49.08 23.89 17.01
C TYR A 1029 48.87 25.02 18.03
N LEU A 1030 49.88 25.85 18.32
CA LEU A 1030 49.73 27.00 19.22
C LEU A 1030 48.72 28.03 18.68
N GLN A 1031 48.68 28.25 17.36
CA GLN A 1031 47.67 29.12 16.74
C GLN A 1031 46.26 28.56 16.91
N LEU A 1032 46.07 27.25 16.71
CA LEU A 1032 44.77 26.58 16.96
C LEU A 1032 44.36 26.64 18.43
N SER A 1033 45.31 26.41 19.35
CA SER A 1033 45.09 26.52 20.80
C SER A 1033 44.73 27.95 21.22
N SER A 1034 45.38 28.95 20.61
CA SER A 1034 45.05 30.36 20.82
C SER A 1034 43.65 30.69 20.30
N PHE A 1035 43.29 30.22 19.11
CA PHE A 1035 41.94 30.37 18.55
C PHE A 1035 40.85 29.79 19.46
N VAL A 1036 41.07 28.56 19.97
CA VAL A 1036 40.19 27.90 20.95
C VAL A 1036 40.08 28.71 22.25
N SER A 1037 41.18 29.31 22.70
CA SER A 1037 41.21 30.16 23.90
C SER A 1037 40.46 31.48 23.71
N GLN A 1038 40.70 32.18 22.59
CA GLN A 1038 40.12 33.48 22.26
C GLN A 1038 38.60 33.43 22.14
N HIS A 1039 38.08 32.31 21.63
CA HIS A 1039 36.66 32.11 21.42
C HIS A 1039 35.97 31.39 22.59
N ASN A 1040 36.62 31.28 23.76
CA ASN A 1040 36.08 30.61 24.96
C ASN A 1040 35.60 29.17 24.74
N ILE A 1041 36.16 28.47 23.75
CA ILE A 1041 35.79 27.10 23.37
C ILE A 1041 36.22 26.07 24.46
N LYS A 1042 37.00 26.50 25.46
CA LYS A 1042 37.54 25.67 26.56
C LYS A 1042 36.51 25.20 27.61
N GLN A 1043 35.29 25.72 27.63
CA GLN A 1043 34.27 25.31 28.61
C GLN A 1043 33.39 24.20 28.01
N ALA A 1044 33.44 22.99 28.59
CA ALA A 1044 32.77 21.77 28.11
C ALA A 1044 31.28 21.92 27.71
N ALA A 1045 30.56 22.92 28.23
CA ALA A 1045 29.18 23.22 27.86
C ALA A 1045 29.01 23.77 26.42
N THR A 1046 30.01 24.47 25.88
CA THR A 1046 29.91 25.21 24.60
C THR A 1046 30.16 24.36 23.35
N LEU A 1047 30.82 23.20 23.48
CA LEU A 1047 31.13 22.30 22.35
C LEU A 1047 30.17 21.11 22.21
N THR A 1048 29.15 21.01 23.08
CA THR A 1048 28.16 19.94 22.91
C THR A 1048 27.41 20.15 21.61
N PRO A 1049 27.46 19.20 20.65
CA PRO A 1049 26.79 19.38 19.37
C PRO A 1049 25.28 19.48 19.62
N THR A 1050 24.66 20.49 19.00
CA THR A 1050 23.21 20.65 18.94
C THR A 1050 22.56 19.41 18.34
N TRP A 1051 21.24 19.31 18.49
CA TRP A 1051 20.48 18.17 17.95
C TRP A 1051 20.67 18.00 16.44
N PHE A 1052 20.87 19.11 15.70
CA PHE A 1052 21.07 19.07 14.25
C PHE A 1052 22.52 18.72 13.89
N GLU A 1053 23.51 19.24 14.60
CA GLU A 1053 24.92 18.87 14.41
C GLU A 1053 25.16 17.37 14.66
N LYS A 1054 24.47 16.78 15.65
CA LYS A 1054 24.46 15.32 15.87
C LYS A 1054 23.95 14.55 14.66
N ILE A 1055 23.01 15.10 13.90
CA ILE A 1055 22.49 14.49 12.66
C ILE A 1055 23.51 14.61 11.53
N CYS A 1056 24.19 15.76 11.40
CA CYS A 1056 25.28 15.93 10.43
C CYS A 1056 26.42 14.92 10.70
N LEU A 1057 26.81 14.73 11.97
CA LEU A 1057 27.84 13.76 12.37
C LEU A 1057 27.47 12.31 12.08
N ARG A 1058 26.22 11.93 12.36
CA ARG A 1058 25.72 10.56 12.14
C ARG A 1058 25.55 10.25 10.64
N GLY A 1059 25.43 11.27 9.81
CA GLY A 1059 25.00 11.18 8.42
C GLY A 1059 23.49 10.92 8.30
N THR A 1060 22.89 11.33 7.18
CA THR A 1060 21.44 11.25 6.93
C THR A 1060 21.01 10.00 6.16
N THR A 1061 21.92 9.05 5.92
CA THR A 1061 21.67 7.85 5.10
C THR A 1061 20.82 6.78 5.80
N PHE A 1062 20.40 7.03 7.04
CA PHE A 1062 19.53 6.13 7.80
C PHE A 1062 18.04 6.33 7.47
N LYS A 1063 17.26 5.26 7.67
CA LYS A 1063 15.81 5.28 7.43
C LYS A 1063 15.11 6.21 8.43
N GLY A 1064 14.40 7.21 7.92
CA GLY A 1064 13.58 8.12 8.73
C GLY A 1064 14.23 9.46 9.10
N ALA A 1065 15.37 9.83 8.49
CA ALA A 1065 16.06 11.10 8.75
C ALA A 1065 15.15 12.33 8.68
N ILE A 1066 14.33 12.48 7.62
CA ILE A 1066 13.40 13.61 7.49
C ILE A 1066 12.37 13.64 8.61
N SER A 1067 11.82 12.48 8.99
CA SER A 1067 10.86 12.39 10.10
C SER A 1067 11.51 12.79 11.41
N SER A 1068 12.75 12.37 11.66
CA SER A 1068 13.52 12.75 12.85
C SER A 1068 13.71 14.27 12.91
N ILE A 1069 14.17 14.88 11.82
CA ILE A 1069 14.34 16.35 11.74
C ILE A 1069 13.00 17.07 11.93
N TYR A 1070 11.93 16.58 11.27
CA TYR A 1070 10.60 17.14 11.42
C TYR A 1070 10.10 17.10 12.87
N GLU A 1071 10.25 15.96 13.55
CA GLU A 1071 9.84 15.80 14.94
C GLU A 1071 10.62 16.76 15.86
N SER A 1072 11.93 16.89 15.67
CA SER A 1072 12.76 17.88 16.36
C SER A 1072 12.29 19.32 16.10
N LEU A 1073 12.02 19.70 14.85
CA LEU A 1073 11.48 21.03 14.52
C LEU A 1073 10.14 21.30 15.22
N VAL A 1074 9.25 20.31 15.29
CA VAL A 1074 7.95 20.47 15.95
C VAL A 1074 8.11 20.66 17.46
N LEU A 1075 8.99 19.87 18.10
CA LEU A 1075 9.21 19.91 19.54
C LEU A 1075 9.94 21.20 19.97
N HIS A 1076 11.03 21.57 19.29
CA HIS A 1076 11.77 22.80 19.58
C HIS A 1076 10.99 24.07 19.21
N GLY A 1077 10.05 24.00 18.26
CA GLY A 1077 9.14 25.11 17.97
C GLY A 1077 8.10 25.36 19.06
N HIS A 1078 7.91 24.41 19.98
CA HIS A 1078 6.86 24.41 21.00
C HIS A 1078 7.35 23.78 22.33
N PRO A 1079 8.39 24.34 22.99
CA PRO A 1079 8.97 23.73 24.17
C PRO A 1079 7.98 23.69 25.35
N GLY A 1080 7.93 22.55 26.05
CA GLY A 1080 7.42 22.42 27.42
C GLY A 1080 5.93 22.72 27.67
N HIS A 1081 5.08 22.79 26.66
CA HIS A 1081 3.68 23.18 26.85
C HIS A 1081 2.70 22.03 26.55
N PHE A 1082 2.49 21.15 27.53
CA PHE A 1082 1.48 20.08 27.52
C PHE A 1082 0.22 20.51 28.31
N PRO A 1083 -0.68 21.34 27.75
CA PRO A 1083 -1.77 21.95 28.53
C PRO A 1083 -2.75 20.92 29.08
N TYR A 1084 -2.84 19.75 28.46
CA TYR A 1084 -3.71 18.68 28.92
C TYR A 1084 -3.06 17.84 30.02
N MET A 1085 -1.73 17.70 30.02
CA MET A 1085 -0.99 17.08 31.12
C MET A 1085 -1.16 17.89 32.40
N LEU A 1086 -0.88 19.20 32.34
CA LEU A 1086 -1.06 20.13 33.47
C LEU A 1086 -2.50 20.15 33.99
N LYS A 1087 -3.48 20.09 33.09
CA LYS A 1087 -4.90 20.01 33.47
C LYS A 1087 -5.24 18.71 34.19
N TRP A 1088 -4.63 17.59 33.79
CA TRP A 1088 -4.81 16.29 34.46
C TRP A 1088 -4.13 16.25 35.82
N GLN A 1089 -2.91 16.80 35.94
CA GLN A 1089 -2.24 17.00 37.22
C GLN A 1089 -3.08 17.83 38.19
N ALA A 1090 -3.63 18.97 37.73
CA ALA A 1090 -4.46 19.83 38.57
C ALA A 1090 -5.76 19.17 39.06
N ASP A 1091 -6.37 18.31 38.25
CA ASP A 1091 -7.60 17.60 38.65
C ASP A 1091 -7.31 16.41 39.58
N ILE A 1092 -6.18 15.72 39.38
CA ILE A 1092 -5.84 14.49 40.11
C ILE A 1092 -5.07 14.79 41.40
N GLY A 1093 -4.28 15.87 41.43
CA GLY A 1093 -3.47 16.28 42.59
C GLY A 1093 -2.10 15.59 42.69
N GLU A 1094 -1.61 15.00 41.59
CA GLU A 1094 -0.31 14.32 41.51
C GLU A 1094 0.50 14.87 40.33
N GLU A 1095 1.81 15.06 40.53
CA GLU A 1095 2.73 15.48 39.46
C GLU A 1095 2.98 14.33 38.47
N LEU A 1096 3.30 14.70 37.23
CA LEU A 1096 3.50 13.77 36.11
C LEU A 1096 4.61 14.31 35.23
N ASP A 1097 5.65 13.52 35.00
CA ASP A 1097 6.73 13.93 34.11
C ASP A 1097 6.39 13.69 32.63
N GLU A 1098 7.30 14.10 31.74
CA GLU A 1098 7.12 13.94 30.29
C GLU A 1098 7.22 12.47 29.84
N GLU A 1099 7.98 11.63 30.55
CA GLU A 1099 8.17 10.21 30.23
C GLU A 1099 6.91 9.41 30.53
N ASP A 1100 6.31 9.63 31.70
CA ASP A 1100 5.02 9.13 32.13
C ASP A 1100 3.91 9.55 31.14
N TRP A 1101 3.90 10.82 30.74
CA TRP A 1101 2.93 11.31 29.76
C TRP A 1101 3.10 10.59 28.42
N SER A 1102 4.34 10.38 27.98
CA SER A 1102 4.64 9.62 26.77
C SER A 1102 4.20 8.16 26.89
N ALA A 1103 4.41 7.52 28.04
CA ALA A 1103 3.96 6.16 28.32
C ALA A 1103 2.42 6.04 28.29
N ILE A 1104 1.70 7.03 28.85
CA ILE A 1104 0.23 7.12 28.77
C ILE A 1104 -0.24 7.17 27.31
N TRP A 1105 0.34 8.05 26.50
CA TRP A 1105 -0.03 8.18 25.10
C TRP A 1105 0.30 6.92 24.28
N GLU A 1106 1.47 6.33 24.54
CA GLU A 1106 1.86 5.07 23.94
C GLU A 1106 0.88 3.94 24.30
N ALA A 1107 0.52 3.81 25.58
CA ALA A 1107 -0.43 2.80 26.05
C ALA A 1107 -1.79 2.94 25.35
N ASN A 1108 -2.33 4.15 25.25
CA ASN A 1108 -3.61 4.40 24.58
C ASN A 1108 -3.57 4.08 23.08
N PHE A 1109 -2.51 4.47 22.36
CA PHE A 1109 -2.39 4.19 20.91
C PHE A 1109 -2.03 2.72 20.59
N LYS A 1110 -1.33 2.02 21.48
CA LYS A 1110 -0.94 0.61 21.29
C LYS A 1110 -1.93 -0.39 21.91
N SER A 1111 -2.93 0.08 22.66
CA SER A 1111 -3.93 -0.76 23.34
C SER A 1111 -4.83 -1.57 22.38
N SER A 1112 -5.28 -0.95 21.28
CA SER A 1112 -6.19 -1.57 20.32
C SER A 1112 -5.84 -1.21 18.86
N GLY A 1113 -5.97 -2.17 17.95
CA GLY A 1113 -5.80 -1.96 16.51
C GLY A 1113 -6.97 -1.22 15.83
N CYS A 1114 -8.07 -1.02 16.56
CA CYS A 1114 -9.30 -0.40 16.07
C CYS A 1114 -9.21 1.15 16.16
N ILE A 1115 -9.44 1.84 15.03
CA ILE A 1115 -9.35 3.32 15.00
C ILE A 1115 -10.41 3.99 15.85
N THR A 1116 -11.63 3.45 15.92
CA THR A 1116 -12.68 4.05 16.74
C THR A 1116 -12.38 3.94 18.22
N HIS A 1117 -11.73 2.85 18.63
CA HIS A 1117 -11.22 2.65 19.99
C HIS A 1117 -10.14 3.68 20.32
N MET A 1118 -9.13 3.81 19.45
CA MET A 1118 -8.08 4.83 19.62
C MET A 1118 -8.64 6.25 19.63
N GLU A 1119 -9.62 6.54 18.76
CA GLU A 1119 -10.26 7.85 18.71
C GLU A 1119 -10.95 8.18 20.03
N GLN A 1120 -11.57 7.20 20.68
CA GLN A 1120 -12.17 7.38 21.99
C GLN A 1120 -11.12 7.70 23.06
N SER A 1121 -10.01 6.97 23.11
CA SER A 1121 -8.92 7.24 24.05
C SER A 1121 -8.36 8.65 23.87
N VAL A 1122 -8.11 9.05 22.62
CA VAL A 1122 -7.62 10.40 22.29
C VAL A 1122 -8.62 11.48 22.73
N LYS A 1123 -9.93 11.25 22.55
CA LYS A 1123 -10.97 12.17 23.03
C LYS A 1123 -10.95 12.31 24.56
N THR A 1124 -10.67 11.24 25.29
CA THR A 1124 -10.50 11.30 26.74
C THR A 1124 -9.28 12.13 27.13
N LEU A 1125 -8.11 11.86 26.53
CA LEU A 1125 -6.86 12.58 26.81
C LEU A 1125 -7.01 14.10 26.57
N PHE A 1126 -7.68 14.49 25.48
CA PHE A 1126 -7.96 15.89 25.14
C PHE A 1126 -9.21 16.50 25.81
N ARG A 1127 -9.88 15.79 26.73
CA ARG A 1127 -11.10 16.27 27.42
C ARG A 1127 -12.17 16.77 26.46
N TRP A 1128 -12.48 15.96 25.45
CA TRP A 1128 -13.27 16.34 24.27
C TRP A 1128 -14.74 16.68 24.53
N TYR A 1129 -15.34 16.04 25.54
CA TYR A 1129 -16.77 16.11 25.83
C TYR A 1129 -17.15 17.44 26.51
N LEU A 1130 -18.27 18.04 26.09
CA LEU A 1130 -18.71 19.35 26.57
C LEU A 1130 -19.46 19.20 27.91
N THR A 1131 -18.84 19.59 29.01
CA THR A 1131 -19.42 19.37 30.34
C THR A 1131 -20.51 20.41 30.69
N PRO A 1132 -21.40 20.14 31.65
CA PRO A 1132 -22.40 21.10 32.10
C PRO A 1132 -21.80 22.45 32.47
N VAL A 1133 -20.70 22.47 33.23
CA VAL A 1133 -19.99 23.72 33.60
C VAL A 1133 -19.58 24.51 32.36
N ARG A 1134 -19.01 23.85 31.34
CA ARG A 1134 -18.59 24.54 30.10
C ARG A 1134 -19.78 25.06 29.31
N LEU A 1135 -20.86 24.29 29.23
CA LEU A 1135 -22.08 24.69 28.53
C LEU A 1135 -22.80 25.85 29.23
N HIS A 1136 -22.78 25.86 30.57
CA HIS A 1136 -23.32 26.95 31.37
C HIS A 1136 -22.53 28.24 31.17
N HIS A 1137 -21.19 28.16 31.17
CA HIS A 1137 -20.33 29.31 30.83
C HIS A 1137 -20.52 29.80 29.39
N MET A 1138 -21.00 28.93 28.49
CA MET A 1138 -21.38 29.29 27.12
C MET A 1138 -22.83 29.77 27.01
N HIS A 1139 -23.54 29.92 28.14
CA HIS A 1139 -24.97 30.25 28.22
C HIS A 1139 -25.89 29.29 27.45
N ALA A 1140 -25.46 28.06 27.20
CA ALA A 1140 -26.24 27.04 26.49
C ALA A 1140 -27.21 26.28 27.41
N ILE A 1141 -26.97 26.28 28.73
CA ILE A 1141 -27.82 25.63 29.74
C ILE A 1141 -27.92 26.50 31.02
N PRO A 1142 -29.03 26.39 31.77
CA PRO A 1142 -29.32 27.31 32.88
C PRO A 1142 -28.43 27.10 34.12
N ASN A 1143 -27.89 25.90 34.35
CA ASN A 1143 -26.98 25.63 35.47
C ASN A 1143 -25.85 24.68 35.05
N GLY A 1144 -24.73 24.74 35.77
CA GLY A 1144 -23.56 23.90 35.54
C GLY A 1144 -23.60 22.54 36.27
N LEU A 1145 -24.78 22.06 36.68
CA LEU A 1145 -24.91 20.88 37.52
C LEU A 1145 -24.68 19.57 36.75
N CYS A 1146 -24.26 18.55 37.48
CA CYS A 1146 -23.95 17.23 36.92
C CYS A 1146 -25.12 16.60 36.16
N TRP A 1147 -24.86 16.06 34.95
CA TRP A 1147 -25.87 15.38 34.12
C TRP A 1147 -26.56 14.21 34.83
N ARG A 1148 -25.90 13.60 35.82
CA ARG A 1148 -26.43 12.47 36.60
C ARG A 1148 -27.29 12.92 37.79
N GLY A 1149 -27.46 14.21 38.01
CA GLY A 1149 -28.31 14.74 39.07
C GLY A 1149 -27.82 14.38 40.47
N CYS A 1150 -26.51 14.53 40.73
CA CYS A 1150 -25.93 14.33 42.06
C CYS A 1150 -25.77 15.64 42.86
N GLY A 1151 -26.29 16.76 42.35
CA GLY A 1151 -26.24 18.07 43.02
C GLY A 1151 -24.90 18.83 42.95
N GLN A 1152 -23.83 18.23 42.43
CA GLN A 1152 -22.51 18.87 42.31
C GLN A 1152 -22.27 19.48 40.92
N LEU A 1153 -21.29 20.39 40.83
CA LEU A 1153 -20.85 20.97 39.56
C LEU A 1153 -20.31 19.89 38.60
N GLY A 1154 -20.84 19.88 37.38
CA GLY A 1154 -20.44 18.96 36.33
C GLY A 1154 -19.13 19.35 35.64
N THR A 1155 -17.99 19.29 36.34
CA THR A 1155 -16.66 19.40 35.72
C THR A 1155 -16.30 18.14 34.94
N TYR A 1156 -15.26 18.17 34.09
CA TYR A 1156 -14.88 16.99 33.30
C TYR A 1156 -14.47 15.84 34.21
N TYR A 1157 -13.59 16.09 35.17
CA TYR A 1157 -13.16 15.07 36.13
C TYR A 1157 -14.32 14.57 36.99
N HIS A 1158 -15.26 15.43 37.38
CA HIS A 1158 -16.46 14.98 38.09
C HIS A 1158 -17.34 14.05 37.25
N GLN A 1159 -17.61 14.40 35.98
CA GLN A 1159 -18.45 13.59 35.08
C GLN A 1159 -17.84 12.23 34.73
N TRP A 1160 -16.52 12.06 34.83
CA TRP A 1160 -15.79 10.86 34.42
C TRP A 1160 -15.21 10.05 35.59
N TRP A 1161 -15.04 10.65 36.77
CA TRP A 1161 -14.44 9.99 37.95
C TRP A 1161 -15.19 10.29 39.27
N LEU A 1162 -15.26 11.56 39.70
CA LEU A 1162 -15.63 11.88 41.09
C LEU A 1162 -17.12 11.69 41.43
N CYS A 1163 -18.02 11.66 40.43
CA CYS A 1163 -19.45 11.58 40.67
C CYS A 1163 -19.81 10.37 41.56
N PRO A 1164 -20.51 10.56 42.70
CA PRO A 1164 -20.89 9.44 43.58
C PRO A 1164 -21.72 8.37 42.86
N LYS A 1165 -22.58 8.79 41.93
CA LYS A 1165 -23.40 7.87 41.12
C LYS A 1165 -22.57 7.05 40.12
N LEU A 1166 -21.34 7.44 39.81
CA LEU A 1166 -20.43 6.73 38.90
C LEU A 1166 -19.48 5.77 39.64
N ARG A 1167 -19.24 5.95 40.95
CA ARG A 1167 -18.33 5.09 41.73
C ARG A 1167 -18.63 3.59 41.60
N PRO A 1168 -19.90 3.12 41.64
CA PRO A 1168 -20.21 1.70 41.49
C PRO A 1168 -19.73 1.13 40.15
N TYR A 1169 -19.81 1.92 39.06
CA TYR A 1169 -19.39 1.48 37.72
C TYR A 1169 -17.89 1.16 37.65
N TRP A 1170 -17.05 2.00 38.26
CA TRP A 1170 -15.60 1.76 38.30
C TRP A 1170 -15.21 0.68 39.32
N ALA A 1171 -15.91 0.61 40.46
CA ALA A 1171 -15.71 -0.44 41.46
C ALA A 1171 -15.97 -1.83 40.88
N THR A 1172 -17.11 -2.06 40.22
CA THR A 1172 -17.42 -3.34 39.57
C THR A 1172 -16.35 -3.75 38.54
N LEU A 1173 -15.80 -2.78 37.79
CA LEU A 1173 -14.74 -3.06 36.82
C LEU A 1173 -13.41 -3.42 37.50
N ALA A 1174 -13.09 -2.77 38.61
CA ALA A 1174 -11.89 -3.03 39.37
C ALA A 1174 -11.95 -4.36 40.11
N ASP A 1175 -13.09 -4.69 40.71
CA ASP A 1175 -13.35 -5.99 41.33
C ASP A 1175 -13.19 -7.12 40.31
N TRP A 1176 -13.70 -6.92 39.10
CA TRP A 1176 -13.51 -7.87 38.01
C TRP A 1176 -12.03 -7.98 37.60
N LEU A 1177 -11.30 -6.87 37.46
CA LEU A 1177 -9.86 -6.90 37.13
C LEU A 1177 -9.06 -7.59 38.24
N HIS A 1178 -9.41 -7.37 39.50
CA HIS A 1178 -8.81 -8.03 40.65
C HIS A 1178 -9.00 -9.54 40.60
N GLN A 1179 -10.23 -10.00 40.34
CA GLN A 1179 -10.55 -11.41 40.18
C GLN A 1179 -9.88 -12.04 38.95
N ALA A 1180 -9.82 -11.32 37.83
CA ALA A 1180 -9.27 -11.84 36.58
C ALA A 1180 -7.73 -11.95 36.60
N LEU A 1181 -7.05 -11.02 37.28
CA LEU A 1181 -5.59 -10.98 37.36
C LEU A 1181 -5.04 -11.68 38.62
N GLU A 1182 -5.91 -12.10 39.55
CA GLU A 1182 -5.54 -12.66 40.86
C GLU A 1182 -4.55 -11.75 41.64
N ARG A 1183 -4.64 -10.44 41.42
CA ARG A 1183 -3.77 -9.41 42.00
C ARG A 1183 -4.57 -8.16 42.33
N PRO A 1184 -4.27 -7.44 43.42
CA PRO A 1184 -4.93 -6.18 43.73
C PRO A 1184 -4.71 -5.16 42.61
N VAL A 1185 -5.81 -4.65 42.04
CA VAL A 1185 -5.78 -3.52 41.09
C VAL A 1185 -6.44 -2.34 41.77
N GLU A 1186 -5.62 -1.38 42.20
CA GLU A 1186 -6.12 -0.17 42.86
C GLU A 1186 -6.99 0.68 41.94
N ILE A 1187 -8.11 1.18 42.48
CA ILE A 1187 -9.02 2.07 41.77
C ILE A 1187 -8.41 3.47 41.72
N ASN A 1188 -7.66 3.77 40.66
CA ASN A 1188 -7.05 5.08 40.47
C ASN A 1188 -7.37 5.70 39.09
N PRO A 1189 -7.44 7.05 39.01
CA PRO A 1189 -7.80 7.73 37.77
C PRO A 1189 -6.73 7.61 36.68
N TRP A 1190 -5.44 7.50 37.04
CA TRP A 1190 -4.34 7.36 36.09
C TRP A 1190 -4.49 6.11 35.22
N THR A 1191 -4.78 4.97 35.83
CA THR A 1191 -4.94 3.69 35.14
C THR A 1191 -6.31 3.60 34.45
N PHE A 1192 -7.40 3.95 35.13
CA PHE A 1192 -8.74 3.72 34.59
C PHE A 1192 -9.19 4.79 33.58
N LEU A 1193 -8.83 6.06 33.78
CA LEU A 1193 -9.16 7.12 32.83
C LEU A 1193 -8.09 7.37 31.78
N LEU A 1194 -6.82 7.24 32.14
CA LEU A 1194 -5.70 7.60 31.27
C LEU A 1194 -4.90 6.39 30.79
N SER A 1195 -5.14 5.18 31.31
CA SER A 1195 -4.38 3.97 30.94
C SER A 1195 -2.88 4.10 31.19
N ARG A 1196 -2.48 4.79 32.27
CA ARG A 1196 -1.11 4.73 32.79
C ARG A 1196 -0.79 3.26 33.11
N PRO A 1197 0.33 2.71 32.63
CA PRO A 1197 0.77 1.37 33.02
C PRO A 1197 0.99 1.31 34.54
N VAL A 1198 0.56 0.22 35.17
CA VAL A 1198 0.80 -0.07 36.58
C VAL A 1198 2.15 -0.75 36.73
N GLU A 1199 3.00 -0.22 37.61
CA GLU A 1199 4.31 -0.80 37.92
C GLU A 1199 4.17 -2.18 38.58
N GLY A 1200 5.15 -3.05 38.37
CA GLY A 1200 5.13 -4.42 38.91
C GLY A 1200 4.19 -5.42 38.20
N LEU A 1201 3.33 -4.96 37.28
CA LEU A 1201 2.51 -5.84 36.42
C LEU A 1201 3.22 -6.21 35.12
N LEU A 1202 2.98 -7.43 34.64
CA LEU A 1202 3.49 -7.89 33.35
C LEU A 1202 2.94 -7.03 32.22
N ARG A 1203 3.72 -6.89 31.15
CA ARG A 1203 3.33 -6.12 29.96
C ARG A 1203 2.01 -6.60 29.34
N CYS A 1204 1.66 -7.87 29.46
CA CYS A 1204 0.38 -8.42 28.98
C CYS A 1204 -0.81 -8.02 29.86
N GLU A 1205 -0.63 -7.98 31.18
CA GLU A 1205 -1.64 -7.57 32.14
C GLU A 1205 -1.95 -6.09 31.99
N ASN A 1206 -0.92 -5.25 31.90
CA ASN A 1206 -1.05 -3.82 31.60
C ASN A 1206 -1.80 -3.56 30.28
N LYS A 1207 -1.58 -4.39 29.26
CA LYS A 1207 -2.34 -4.31 28.00
C LYS A 1207 -3.80 -4.73 28.17
N LEU A 1208 -4.09 -5.72 29.01
CA LEU A 1208 -5.46 -6.12 29.30
C LEU A 1208 -6.21 -4.99 30.01
N ILE A 1209 -5.62 -4.42 31.07
CA ILE A 1209 -6.18 -3.28 31.81
C ILE A 1209 -6.45 -2.11 30.84
N ALA A 1210 -5.49 -1.75 29.99
CA ALA A 1210 -5.67 -0.67 29.01
C ALA A 1210 -6.82 -0.95 28.03
N ARG A 1211 -7.02 -2.20 27.58
CA ARG A 1211 -8.13 -2.59 26.70
C ARG A 1211 -9.48 -2.53 27.43
N VAL A 1212 -9.51 -3.05 28.64
CA VAL A 1212 -10.73 -3.15 29.43
C VAL A 1212 -11.24 -1.75 29.78
N THR A 1213 -10.36 -0.91 30.31
CA THR A 1213 -10.62 0.49 30.63
C THR A 1213 -10.96 1.33 29.39
N LEU A 1214 -10.36 1.07 28.22
CA LEU A 1214 -10.73 1.73 26.97
C LEU A 1214 -12.19 1.44 26.58
N ILE A 1215 -12.61 0.18 26.61
CA ILE A 1215 -13.97 -0.21 26.22
C ILE A 1215 -14.97 0.34 27.24
N ALA A 1216 -14.64 0.31 28.53
CA ALA A 1216 -15.44 0.94 29.57
C ALA A 1216 -15.63 2.45 29.34
N ARG A 1217 -14.53 3.19 29.11
CA ARG A 1217 -14.58 4.61 28.73
C ARG A 1217 -15.44 4.85 27.48
N ARG A 1218 -15.41 3.93 26.51
CA ARG A 1218 -16.23 4.02 25.28
C ARG A 1218 -17.72 3.81 25.56
N ALA A 1219 -18.08 2.88 26.44
CA ALA A 1219 -19.46 2.68 26.86
C ALA A 1219 -19.95 3.93 27.61
N LEU A 1220 -19.17 4.43 28.58
CA LEU A 1220 -19.48 5.66 29.31
C LEU A 1220 -19.64 6.87 28.37
N ALA A 1221 -18.82 6.95 27.33
CA ALA A 1221 -18.88 7.99 26.32
C ALA A 1221 -20.17 7.98 25.47
N ARG A 1222 -20.93 6.89 25.42
CA ARG A 1222 -22.24 6.87 24.73
C ARG A 1222 -23.33 7.56 25.55
N HIS A 1223 -23.17 7.57 26.87
CA HIS A 1223 -24.12 8.13 27.84
C HIS A 1223 -23.57 9.39 28.52
N TRP A 1224 -22.54 10.02 27.98
CA TRP A 1224 -21.81 11.12 28.62
C TRP A 1224 -22.67 12.35 28.96
N ASN A 1225 -23.74 12.59 28.19
CA ASN A 1225 -24.71 13.68 28.36
C ASN A 1225 -26.08 13.19 28.85
N GLN A 1226 -26.15 11.96 29.36
CA GLN A 1226 -27.37 11.34 29.86
C GLN A 1226 -27.26 11.10 31.37
N PRO A 1227 -28.39 11.07 32.10
CA PRO A 1227 -28.39 10.76 33.53
C PRO A 1227 -28.12 9.28 33.82
N THR A 1228 -28.39 8.40 32.85
CA THR A 1228 -28.25 6.94 32.97
C THR A 1228 -26.82 6.48 32.69
N LEU A 1229 -26.38 5.44 33.39
CA LEU A 1229 -25.11 4.76 33.11
C LEU A 1229 -25.28 3.65 32.06
N PRO A 1230 -24.19 3.22 31.40
CA PRO A 1230 -24.22 2.06 30.53
C PRO A 1230 -24.72 0.83 31.28
N SER A 1231 -25.63 0.07 30.65
CA SER A 1231 -26.12 -1.18 31.22
C SER A 1231 -25.04 -2.27 31.18
N TYR A 1232 -25.11 -3.20 32.12
CA TYR A 1232 -24.23 -4.36 32.16
C TYR A 1232 -24.24 -5.20 30.85
N PRO A 1233 -25.42 -5.57 30.28
CA PRO A 1233 -25.47 -6.32 29.03
C PRO A 1233 -24.82 -5.60 27.85
N GLU A 1234 -24.91 -4.26 27.81
CA GLU A 1234 -24.23 -3.46 26.78
C GLU A 1234 -22.71 -3.55 26.92
N LEU A 1235 -22.19 -3.38 28.15
CA LEU A 1235 -20.77 -3.42 28.42
C LEU A 1235 -20.17 -4.81 28.12
N SER A 1236 -20.83 -5.87 28.60
CA SER A 1236 -20.46 -7.27 28.35
C SER A 1236 -20.49 -7.63 26.86
N GLY A 1237 -21.48 -7.13 26.13
CA GLY A 1237 -21.56 -7.25 24.67
C GLY A 1237 -20.39 -6.58 23.95
N MET A 1238 -20.02 -5.36 24.36
CA MET A 1238 -18.88 -4.62 23.77
C MET A 1238 -17.53 -5.31 24.04
N PHE A 1239 -17.32 -5.85 25.24
CA PHE A 1239 -16.12 -6.62 25.56
C PHE A 1239 -16.03 -7.89 24.73
N THR A 1240 -17.13 -8.64 24.64
CA THR A 1240 -17.21 -9.88 23.87
C THR A 1240 -16.92 -9.64 22.39
N GLU A 1241 -17.48 -8.57 21.82
CA GLU A 1241 -17.21 -8.18 20.44
C GLU A 1241 -15.73 -7.83 20.23
N ALA A 1242 -15.15 -6.95 21.08
CA ALA A 1242 -13.77 -6.53 20.96
C ALA A 1242 -12.78 -7.71 21.08
N ARG A 1243 -12.99 -8.58 22.07
CA ARG A 1243 -12.20 -9.82 22.27
C ARG A 1243 -12.24 -10.70 21.03
N MET A 1244 -13.43 -10.98 20.52
CA MET A 1244 -13.61 -11.82 19.33
C MET A 1244 -12.89 -11.24 18.11
N MET A 1245 -12.97 -9.93 17.89
CA MET A 1245 -12.31 -9.28 16.75
C MET A 1245 -10.79 -9.27 16.87
N GLU A 1246 -10.26 -9.08 18.08
CA GLU A 1246 -8.81 -9.15 18.32
C GLU A 1246 -8.25 -10.56 18.19
N GLN A 1247 -9.01 -11.58 18.59
CA GLN A 1247 -8.63 -12.99 18.39
C GLN A 1247 -8.41 -13.29 16.90
N LEU A 1248 -9.34 -12.84 16.06
CA LEU A 1248 -9.26 -13.01 14.61
C LEU A 1248 -8.08 -12.21 14.02
N THR A 1249 -7.90 -10.98 14.49
CA THR A 1249 -6.76 -10.12 14.12
C THR A 1249 -5.44 -10.83 14.39
N ALA A 1250 -5.28 -11.38 15.60
CA ALA A 1250 -4.08 -12.09 16.03
C ALA A 1250 -3.83 -13.37 15.23
N GLN A 1251 -4.87 -14.11 14.84
CA GLN A 1251 -4.71 -15.28 13.97
C GLN A 1251 -4.09 -14.89 12.62
N ILE A 1252 -4.63 -13.88 11.92
CA ILE A 1252 -4.09 -13.48 10.61
C ILE A 1252 -2.68 -12.87 10.70
N HIS A 1253 -2.39 -12.12 11.76
CA HIS A 1253 -1.06 -11.53 11.98
C HIS A 1253 -0.04 -12.52 12.55
N ASP A 1254 -0.42 -13.79 12.72
CA ASP A 1254 0.43 -14.84 13.28
C ASP A 1254 0.93 -14.51 14.71
N THR A 1255 0.06 -13.89 15.50
CA THR A 1255 0.29 -13.54 16.90
C THR A 1255 -0.74 -14.12 17.88
N PRO A 1256 -1.30 -15.34 17.68
CA PRO A 1256 -2.31 -15.89 18.58
C PRO A 1256 -1.78 -16.11 20.01
N HIS A 1257 -0.48 -16.43 20.15
CA HIS A 1257 0.19 -16.54 21.44
C HIS A 1257 0.15 -15.21 22.23
N LEU A 1258 0.32 -14.07 21.55
CA LEU A 1258 0.26 -12.75 22.17
C LEU A 1258 -1.17 -12.40 22.57
N TYR A 1259 -2.15 -12.76 21.73
CA TYR A 1259 -3.57 -12.62 22.08
C TYR A 1259 -3.92 -13.43 23.32
N LEU A 1260 -3.54 -14.71 23.36
CA LEU A 1260 -3.80 -15.58 24.51
C LEU A 1260 -3.10 -15.03 25.76
N LYS A 1261 -1.84 -14.61 25.68
CA LYS A 1261 -1.14 -13.98 26.82
C LYS A 1261 -1.85 -12.75 27.37
N ILE A 1262 -2.48 -11.93 26.52
CA ILE A 1262 -3.18 -10.72 26.97
C ILE A 1262 -4.59 -11.03 27.49
N TRP A 1263 -5.33 -11.92 26.82
CA TRP A 1263 -6.73 -12.22 27.17
C TRP A 1263 -6.90 -13.47 28.05
N ALA A 1264 -5.83 -14.14 28.48
CA ALA A 1264 -5.88 -15.36 29.30
C ALA A 1264 -6.69 -15.17 30.59
N ALA A 1265 -6.39 -14.11 31.34
CA ALA A 1265 -7.12 -13.69 32.53
C ALA A 1265 -8.63 -13.49 32.28
N TRP A 1266 -9.02 -13.02 31.10
CA TRP A 1266 -10.42 -12.89 30.70
C TRP A 1266 -11.07 -14.23 30.36
N ILE A 1267 -10.32 -15.20 29.81
CA ILE A 1267 -10.86 -16.49 29.34
C ILE A 1267 -11.15 -17.44 30.52
N GLY A 1268 -10.40 -17.33 31.62
CA GLY A 1268 -10.51 -18.19 32.80
C GLY A 1268 -11.41 -17.68 33.94
N CYS A 1269 -11.87 -16.42 33.87
CA CYS A 1269 -12.66 -15.77 34.93
C CYS A 1269 -14.17 -15.83 34.60
N PRO A 1270 -15.09 -15.88 35.59
CA PRO A 1270 -16.53 -15.73 35.34
C PRO A 1270 -16.83 -14.48 34.50
N ALA A 1271 -17.95 -14.53 33.76
CA ALA A 1271 -18.45 -13.36 33.04
C ALA A 1271 -18.53 -12.21 34.05
N LEU A 1272 -17.98 -11.04 33.68
CA LEU A 1272 -18.08 -9.78 34.42
C LEU A 1272 -19.51 -9.70 35.00
N PRO A 1273 -19.76 -9.44 36.29
CA PRO A 1273 -21.12 -9.52 36.85
C PRO A 1273 -22.05 -8.39 36.36
#